data_AF-A0A7G2DWY6-F1
#
_entry.id   AF-A0A7G2DWY6-F1
#
_cell.length_a   1.000
_cell.length_b   1.000
_cell.length_c   1.000
_cell.angle_alpha   90.00
_cell.angle_beta   90.00
_cell.angle_gamma   90.00
#
_symmetry.space_group_name_H-M   'P 1'
#
loop_
_entity.id
_entity.type
_entity.pdbx_description
1 polymer ?
#
loop_
_entity_poly.entity_id
_entity_poly.type
_entity_poly.pdbx_seq_one_letter_code
_entity_poly.pdbx_strand_id
1 'polypeptide(L)'
;MSVLMGSKQFLEFCLLPSFASYPSSPSYSSSRQVSSVSRRFRPVLASRPVSKNSPYYQRTNGLSSYNSIPRVPTPVDTEVEADKRVVLSRLVTLRRKLAEQGVDAENCPPGQHSGLICPTCEGGNSGEKSLSLFIAPDGSSATWNCFRGKCGLKGGVRADGGLASADPIEKVERKITVEGIELEPLCDEIQDYFAARAISRKTLERNRVMQKRIGDEIVIAFTYWQRGELVSCKYRSLTKMFFQERKTRRILYGLDDIEKTSEVIIVEGEIDKLAMEEAGFLNCVSVPDGAPAKVSSKEIPSEDKDTKYKFLWNCNDYLKKASRIVIATDGDGPGQAMAEEIARRLGKERCWRVLMSKGPHLLKEAILDAEPYPILGLFSFKDFFDEIDAYYDRTHGHEYGVSTGWKNLDNLYSVVPGELTVVTGIPNSGKSEWIDAMLCNLNHSVGWKFALCSMENKVRDHARKLLEKHIKKPFFDADYGRSVQRMSVEEKDEGKKWLNDTFYPIRCEMDSLPSIDWVLERAKAAVLRYGIRGLVIDPYNELDHQRTPRQTETEYVSQMLTKIKRFSQHHSCHVWFVAHPKQLQHWDGGAPNLYDISGSAHFINKCDNGIIVHRNRDENAGPLDLVQIGVRKVRNKVAGQIGDAYLCYDRTTGSYSDSPVTPGMPERRSPKRLANWGQVGSSNGCGWFFMFTGRVHHVTVAKGGVDHLYLNFKKHYKNNFFRFYKEIPKKNLFQKQCFKMTAEVKVEEKQVESEVVIAPAVVPEETTVKAVVEETKVEEDESKPEGVEKSASFKEESDFFADLKESEKKALSDLKSKLEEAIVDNTLLKTKKKESSPMKEKKEEVVKPEAEVEKKKEEAAEEKVEEEKKSEAVVTEEAPKAETVEAVVTEEIIPKEEVTTVVEKVEEETKEEEKKTEDVVTEEVKAETIEVEDEDESVDKDIELWGVPLLPSKGAESTDVILLKFLRARDFKVNEAFEMLKKTLKWRKQNKIDSILGEEFGEDLATAAYMNGVDRESHPVCYNVHSEELYQTIGSEKNREKFLRWRFQLMEKGIQKLNLKPGGVTSLLQIHDLKNAPGVSRTEIWVGIKKVIETLQDNYPEFVSRNIFINVPFWFYAMRAVLSPFLTQRTKSKFVVARPAKVRETLLKYIPADELPVQYGGFKTVDDTEFSNETVSEVVVKPGSSETIEIPAPETEGTLVWDIAVLGWEVNYKEEFVPTEEGAYTVIVQKVKKMGANEGPIRNSFKNSQAGKIVLTVDNVSGKKKKVLYRYRTKTESSS
;
A
#
# COMPACT_ATOMS: atom_id res chain seq x y z
N MET A 1 -11.52 -21.16 -17.13
CA MET A 1 -12.34 -20.84 -15.93
C MET A 1 -11.79 -19.59 -15.26
N SER A 2 -12.57 -18.96 -14.36
CA SER A 2 -12.24 -17.74 -13.61
C SER A 2 -12.17 -16.43 -14.41
N VAL A 3 -13.33 -15.78 -14.55
CA VAL A 3 -13.48 -14.35 -14.92
C VAL A 3 -14.61 -13.78 -14.04
N LEU A 4 -14.30 -13.53 -12.76
CA LEU A 4 -15.33 -13.31 -11.72
C LEU A 4 -14.87 -12.48 -10.50
N MET A 5 -13.78 -11.70 -10.62
CA MET A 5 -13.06 -11.14 -9.45
C MET A 5 -12.98 -9.61 -9.37
N GLY A 6 -13.57 -8.87 -10.33
CA GLY A 6 -13.33 -7.43 -10.53
C GLY A 6 -13.74 -6.48 -9.40
N SER A 7 -14.42 -6.96 -8.36
CA SER A 7 -14.76 -6.19 -7.15
C SER A 7 -14.21 -6.80 -5.84
N LYS A 8 -14.07 -8.12 -5.75
CA LYS A 8 -13.45 -8.78 -4.58
C LYS A 8 -11.94 -8.57 -4.51
N GLN A 9 -11.23 -8.52 -5.64
CA GLN A 9 -9.81 -8.15 -5.68
C GLN A 9 -9.54 -6.75 -5.10
N PHE A 10 -10.42 -5.78 -5.34
CA PHE A 10 -10.34 -4.44 -4.76
C PHE A 10 -10.33 -4.46 -3.21
N LEU A 11 -11.03 -5.42 -2.61
CA LEU A 11 -11.17 -5.56 -1.15
C LEU A 11 -10.19 -6.59 -0.54
N GLU A 12 -9.66 -7.52 -1.31
CA GLU A 12 -8.55 -8.38 -0.89
C GLU A 12 -7.23 -7.60 -0.84
N PHE A 13 -6.97 -6.75 -1.83
CA PHE A 13 -5.73 -5.98 -1.91
C PHE A 13 -5.59 -4.94 -0.78
N CYS A 14 -6.69 -4.38 -0.27
CA CYS A 14 -6.70 -3.47 0.89
C CYS A 14 -6.27 -4.13 2.22
N LEU A 15 -6.08 -5.46 2.28
CA LEU A 15 -5.68 -6.18 3.49
C LEU A 15 -4.39 -7.01 3.30
N LEU A 16 -3.65 -6.83 2.20
CA LEU A 16 -2.41 -7.55 1.92
C LEU A 16 -1.16 -6.71 2.26
N PRO A 17 -0.32 -7.13 3.23
CA PRO A 17 1.02 -6.59 3.38
C PRO A 17 1.96 -7.17 2.31
N SER A 18 2.63 -6.26 1.61
CA SER A 18 3.92 -6.46 0.92
C SER A 18 3.96 -7.21 -0.41
N PHE A 19 5.00 -6.86 -1.17
CA PHE A 19 5.45 -7.49 -2.41
C PHE A 19 5.74 -8.99 -2.23
N ALA A 20 5.45 -9.78 -3.26
CA ALA A 20 6.07 -11.07 -3.50
C ALA A 20 6.49 -11.18 -4.97
N SER A 21 7.70 -11.65 -5.22
CA SER A 21 8.26 -11.88 -6.56
C SER A 21 7.78 -13.21 -7.15
N TYR A 22 7.77 -13.30 -8.48
CA TYR A 22 7.60 -14.57 -9.18
C TYR A 22 8.83 -15.47 -9.03
N PRO A 23 8.68 -16.80 -8.96
CA PRO A 23 9.77 -17.71 -9.28
C PRO A 23 10.06 -17.68 -10.78
N SER A 24 11.32 -17.83 -11.16
CA SER A 24 11.72 -18.12 -12.53
C SER A 24 12.87 -19.12 -12.51
N SER A 25 12.84 -20.09 -13.42
CA SER A 25 13.84 -21.15 -13.57
C SER A 25 14.19 -21.30 -15.05
N PRO A 26 15.49 -21.33 -15.43
CA PRO A 26 15.90 -21.30 -16.83
C PRO A 26 16.12 -22.69 -17.47
N SER A 27 16.04 -22.66 -18.80
CA SER A 27 16.74 -23.49 -19.80
C SER A 27 16.53 -25.00 -19.92
N TYR A 28 16.72 -25.48 -21.15
CA TYR A 28 16.88 -26.89 -21.51
C TYR A 28 17.59 -26.99 -22.88
N SER A 29 18.68 -27.76 -22.98
CA SER A 29 19.24 -28.15 -24.30
C SER A 29 20.20 -29.35 -24.19
N SER A 30 19.74 -30.55 -24.60
CA SER A 30 20.52 -31.75 -25.00
C SER A 30 21.57 -32.36 -24.04
N SER A 31 21.82 -33.68 -23.99
CA SER A 31 21.09 -34.90 -24.45
C SER A 31 21.87 -36.12 -23.95
N ARG A 32 21.27 -37.16 -23.35
CA ARG A 32 20.90 -38.49 -23.92
C ARG A 32 20.48 -39.38 -22.73
N GLN A 33 19.37 -40.14 -22.76
CA GLN A 33 19.23 -41.51 -23.30
C GLN A 33 20.14 -42.57 -22.61
N VAL A 34 19.67 -43.75 -22.15
CA VAL A 34 18.28 -44.26 -22.14
C VAL A 34 18.07 -45.49 -21.20
N SER A 35 16.86 -45.62 -20.63
CA SER A 35 16.17 -46.90 -20.26
C SER A 35 16.67 -47.73 -19.05
N SER A 36 15.90 -48.68 -18.49
CA SER A 36 14.43 -48.80 -18.24
C SER A 36 14.11 -50.14 -17.53
N VAL A 37 12.83 -50.33 -17.14
CA VAL A 37 12.11 -51.62 -17.01
C VAL A 37 12.41 -52.46 -15.75
N SER A 38 11.44 -53.09 -15.05
CA SER A 38 9.97 -52.91 -14.95
C SER A 38 9.38 -53.88 -13.89
N ARG A 39 8.07 -53.72 -13.56
CA ARG A 39 7.16 -54.77 -13.00
C ARG A 39 7.44 -55.18 -11.53
N ARG A 40 6.48 -55.69 -10.75
CA ARG A 40 4.99 -55.73 -10.84
C ARG A 40 4.38 -56.05 -9.47
N PHE A 41 3.22 -55.44 -9.19
CA PHE A 41 2.05 -55.98 -8.42
C PHE A 41 2.28 -56.40 -6.94
N ARG A 42 1.45 -56.06 -5.94
CA ARG A 42 -0.01 -56.32 -5.73
C ARG A 42 -0.40 -57.81 -5.75
N PRO A 43 -1.48 -58.21 -5.05
CA PRO A 43 -1.88 -57.91 -3.67
C PRO A 43 -2.20 -59.24 -2.95
N VAL A 44 -2.99 -59.25 -1.85
CA VAL A 44 -4.19 -60.12 -1.66
C VAL A 44 -4.81 -59.96 -0.26
N LEU A 45 -6.11 -60.24 -0.24
CA LEU A 45 -7.15 -60.35 0.81
C LEU A 45 -6.66 -60.90 2.19
N ALA A 46 -7.19 -60.52 3.37
CA ALA A 46 -8.52 -60.09 3.84
C ALA A 46 -9.52 -61.23 4.19
N SER A 47 -9.83 -61.39 5.49
CA SER A 47 -10.98 -62.17 5.99
C SER A 47 -11.40 -61.78 7.43
N ARG A 48 -12.67 -61.40 7.61
CA ARG A 48 -13.47 -61.50 8.86
C ARG A 48 -14.06 -62.95 8.92
N PRO A 49 -14.63 -63.51 10.04
CA PRO A 49 -15.77 -62.90 10.76
C PRO A 49 -16.09 -63.32 12.24
N VAL A 50 -17.14 -62.71 12.83
CA VAL A 50 -18.21 -63.31 13.70
C VAL A 50 -17.84 -64.04 15.03
N SER A 51 -18.60 -64.02 16.15
CA SER A 51 -19.62 -63.11 16.76
C SER A 51 -20.11 -63.74 18.10
N LYS A 52 -20.71 -62.99 19.05
CA LYS A 52 -22.07 -63.27 19.62
C LYS A 52 -22.55 -62.37 20.79
N ASN A 53 -23.88 -62.33 20.92
CA ASN A 53 -24.73 -62.04 22.09
C ASN A 53 -25.04 -60.57 22.51
N SER A 54 -26.11 -60.46 23.30
CA SER A 54 -27.05 -59.34 23.61
C SER A 54 -27.82 -59.74 24.91
N PRO A 55 -28.83 -59.03 25.49
CA PRO A 55 -29.40 -57.70 25.17
C PRO A 55 -29.70 -56.72 26.37
N TYR A 56 -30.02 -55.46 26.02
CA TYR A 56 -30.97 -54.48 26.63
C TYR A 56 -31.12 -54.12 28.15
N TYR A 57 -31.29 -52.80 28.38
CA TYR A 57 -31.89 -52.06 29.53
C TYR A 57 -31.21 -52.23 30.93
N GLN A 58 -31.35 -51.33 31.93
CA GLN A 58 -32.30 -50.22 32.17
C GLN A 58 -31.64 -49.03 32.97
N ARG A 59 -32.38 -47.93 33.20
CA ARG A 59 -32.03 -46.86 34.20
C ARG A 59 -32.80 -47.10 35.51
N THR A 60 -32.26 -46.67 36.67
CA THR A 60 -32.85 -45.65 37.59
C THR A 60 -32.01 -45.37 38.86
N ASN A 61 -32.37 -44.30 39.59
CA ASN A 61 -31.68 -43.66 40.72
C ASN A 61 -31.78 -44.44 42.07
N GLY A 62 -30.95 -44.06 43.07
CA GLY A 62 -31.08 -44.48 44.48
C GLY A 62 -30.42 -43.49 45.46
N LEU A 63 -31.01 -43.29 46.65
CA LEU A 63 -30.73 -42.16 47.57
C LEU A 63 -29.72 -42.46 48.72
N SER A 64 -28.86 -41.46 49.00
CA SER A 64 -28.67 -40.77 50.31
C SER A 64 -28.29 -41.49 51.64
N SER A 65 -27.21 -40.96 52.25
CA SER A 65 -27.04 -40.49 53.66
C SER A 65 -26.71 -41.42 54.86
N TYR A 66 -26.10 -40.75 55.88
CA TYR A 66 -25.73 -41.18 57.25
C TYR A 66 -24.57 -42.21 57.34
N ASN A 67 -23.65 -42.24 58.31
CA ASN A 67 -23.09 -41.41 59.43
C ASN A 67 -22.39 -42.46 60.35
N SER A 68 -21.40 -42.22 61.23
CA SER A 68 -20.50 -41.09 61.54
C SER A 68 -19.58 -41.49 62.74
N ILE A 69 -18.58 -40.64 63.12
CA ILE A 69 -17.99 -40.53 64.49
C ILE A 69 -17.05 -41.68 64.95
N PRO A 70 -16.02 -41.48 65.83
CA PRO A 70 -15.30 -40.25 66.27
C PRO A 70 -13.75 -40.31 66.15
N ARG A 71 -13.09 -39.15 66.37
CA ARG A 71 -11.91 -39.05 67.28
C ARG A 71 -11.86 -37.65 67.93
N VAL A 72 -11.15 -37.56 69.07
CA VAL A 72 -11.21 -36.46 70.07
C VAL A 72 -9.94 -35.58 70.00
N PRO A 73 -9.99 -34.26 70.34
CA PRO A 73 -9.03 -33.28 69.82
C PRO A 73 -7.89 -32.88 70.79
N THR A 74 -7.03 -31.97 70.33
CA THR A 74 -5.99 -31.26 71.12
C THR A 74 -5.76 -29.86 70.48
N PRO A 75 -4.99 -28.95 71.10
CA PRO A 75 -5.53 -27.73 71.72
C PRO A 75 -5.57 -26.48 70.79
N VAL A 76 -5.97 -25.33 71.36
CA VAL A 76 -6.19 -24.05 70.67
C VAL A 76 -5.01 -23.10 70.87
N ASP A 77 -4.41 -22.63 69.77
CA ASP A 77 -3.46 -21.50 69.77
C ASP A 77 -4.21 -20.17 69.57
N THR A 78 -3.94 -19.20 70.46
CA THR A 78 -4.70 -17.94 70.56
C THR A 78 -4.32 -16.85 69.56
N GLU A 79 -3.21 -16.97 68.84
CA GLU A 79 -2.83 -16.01 67.79
C GLU A 79 -3.70 -16.15 66.53
N VAL A 80 -4.28 -17.35 66.30
CA VAL A 80 -5.04 -17.68 65.07
C VAL A 80 -6.42 -16.99 65.02
N GLU A 81 -6.95 -16.50 66.14
CA GLU A 81 -8.28 -15.87 66.17
C GLU A 81 -8.29 -14.44 65.59
N ALA A 82 -7.17 -13.71 65.68
CA ALA A 82 -7.06 -12.37 65.11
C ALA A 82 -7.12 -12.40 63.58
N ASP A 83 -6.29 -13.22 62.95
CA ASP A 83 -6.28 -13.39 61.49
C ASP A 83 -7.60 -13.96 60.96
N LYS A 84 -8.22 -14.91 61.66
CA LYS A 84 -9.56 -15.41 61.30
C LYS A 84 -10.59 -14.30 61.22
N ARG A 85 -10.59 -13.30 62.12
CA ARG A 85 -11.49 -12.14 62.05
C ARG A 85 -11.19 -11.23 60.86
N VAL A 86 -9.91 -11.01 60.54
CA VAL A 86 -9.50 -10.19 59.37
C VAL A 86 -9.90 -10.87 58.06
N VAL A 87 -9.63 -12.18 57.92
CA VAL A 87 -10.02 -12.98 56.74
C VAL A 87 -11.54 -13.05 56.60
N LEU A 88 -12.30 -13.24 57.69
CA LEU A 88 -13.77 -13.22 57.64
C LEU A 88 -14.33 -11.85 57.20
N SER A 89 -13.77 -10.74 57.72
CA SER A 89 -14.16 -9.38 57.32
C SER A 89 -13.92 -9.11 55.82
N ARG A 90 -12.75 -9.54 55.32
CA ARG A 90 -12.43 -9.50 53.88
C ARG A 90 -13.38 -10.38 53.08
N LEU A 91 -13.67 -11.60 53.52
CA LEU A 91 -14.54 -12.55 52.83
C LEU A 91 -15.99 -12.06 52.73
N VAL A 92 -16.53 -11.43 53.78
CA VAL A 92 -17.87 -10.79 53.76
C VAL A 92 -17.89 -9.64 52.74
N THR A 93 -16.86 -8.79 52.76
CA THR A 93 -16.72 -7.68 51.80
C THR A 93 -16.60 -8.17 50.36
N LEU A 94 -15.85 -9.26 50.15
CA LEU A 94 -15.64 -9.89 48.85
C LEU A 94 -16.91 -10.57 48.31
N ARG A 95 -17.66 -11.27 49.17
CA ARG A 95 -18.95 -11.90 48.80
C ARG A 95 -20.02 -10.88 48.45
N ARG A 96 -20.13 -9.76 49.19
CA ARG A 96 -20.99 -8.64 48.80
C ARG A 96 -20.63 -8.12 47.40
N LYS A 97 -19.35 -7.88 47.14
CA LYS A 97 -18.85 -7.43 45.83
C LYS A 97 -19.07 -8.45 44.70
N LEU A 98 -19.11 -9.75 44.99
CA LEU A 98 -19.45 -10.78 44.01
C LEU A 98 -20.96 -10.79 43.70
N ALA A 99 -21.81 -10.62 44.71
CA ALA A 99 -23.26 -10.44 44.53
C ALA A 99 -23.60 -9.17 43.73
N GLU A 100 -22.87 -8.07 43.96
CA GLU A 100 -22.93 -6.83 43.15
C GLU A 100 -22.50 -7.04 41.68
N GLN A 101 -21.87 -8.17 41.35
CA GLN A 101 -21.54 -8.59 39.98
C GLN A 101 -22.42 -9.78 39.50
N GLY A 102 -23.51 -10.08 40.22
CA GLY A 102 -24.46 -11.16 39.90
C GLY A 102 -23.95 -12.57 40.20
N VAL A 103 -22.83 -12.73 40.91
CA VAL A 103 -22.23 -14.03 41.23
C VAL A 103 -22.51 -14.39 42.69
N ASP A 104 -23.46 -15.30 42.93
CA ASP A 104 -23.64 -15.92 44.25
C ASP A 104 -22.37 -16.67 44.65
N ALA A 105 -21.84 -16.32 45.83
CA ALA A 105 -20.64 -16.88 46.43
C ALA A 105 -20.83 -17.28 47.90
N GLU A 106 -22.06 -17.30 48.43
CA GLU A 106 -22.32 -17.59 49.85
C GLU A 106 -21.83 -18.99 50.26
N ASN A 107 -22.03 -19.96 49.37
CA ASN A 107 -21.68 -21.36 49.59
C ASN A 107 -20.30 -21.75 48.99
N CYS A 108 -19.51 -20.78 48.53
CA CYS A 108 -18.20 -21.03 47.92
C CYS A 108 -17.06 -20.94 48.97
N PRO A 109 -16.27 -22.01 49.21
CA PRO A 109 -15.16 -21.99 50.16
C PRO A 109 -13.89 -21.33 49.56
N PRO A 110 -13.10 -20.60 50.38
CA PRO A 110 -11.78 -20.10 49.98
C PRO A 110 -10.81 -21.22 49.58
N GLY A 111 -9.89 -20.91 48.65
CA GLY A 111 -8.84 -21.80 48.18
C GLY A 111 -9.28 -22.91 47.22
N GLN A 112 -10.55 -22.93 46.78
CA GLN A 112 -11.08 -23.95 45.88
C GLN A 112 -11.82 -23.34 44.68
N HIS A 113 -11.86 -24.08 43.56
CA HIS A 113 -12.68 -23.74 42.40
C HIS A 113 -14.12 -24.26 42.60
N SER A 114 -15.07 -23.34 42.71
CA SER A 114 -16.50 -23.64 42.79
C SER A 114 -17.13 -23.60 41.39
N GLY A 115 -18.02 -24.56 41.11
CA GLY A 115 -18.82 -24.61 39.88
C GLY A 115 -20.22 -24.03 40.10
N LEU A 116 -20.51 -22.93 39.40
CA LEU A 116 -21.74 -22.14 39.50
C LEU A 116 -22.45 -22.06 38.14
N ILE A 117 -23.76 -21.79 38.17
CA ILE A 117 -24.49 -21.39 36.96
C ILE A 117 -24.05 -19.96 36.62
N CYS A 118 -23.78 -19.68 35.34
CA CYS A 118 -23.31 -18.36 34.91
C CYS A 118 -24.47 -17.36 34.84
N PRO A 119 -24.45 -16.21 35.57
CA PRO A 119 -25.58 -15.28 35.59
C PRO A 119 -25.85 -14.60 34.23
N THR A 120 -24.85 -14.51 33.36
CA THR A 120 -24.97 -13.85 32.03
C THR A 120 -25.43 -14.81 30.92
N CYS A 121 -25.53 -16.12 31.18
CA CYS A 121 -26.00 -17.05 30.15
C CYS A 121 -26.74 -18.27 30.69
N GLU A 122 -26.96 -18.39 32.00
CA GLU A 122 -27.73 -19.43 32.71
C GLU A 122 -27.29 -20.88 32.44
N GLY A 123 -26.04 -21.09 31.99
CA GLY A 123 -25.61 -22.37 31.42
C GLY A 123 -26.24 -22.70 30.06
N GLY A 124 -27.08 -21.81 29.53
CA GLY A 124 -27.85 -21.93 28.30
C GLY A 124 -28.87 -23.06 28.37
N ASN A 125 -29.20 -23.60 27.20
CA ASN A 125 -30.20 -24.67 27.01
C ASN A 125 -29.94 -25.97 27.81
N SER A 126 -28.77 -26.12 28.47
CA SER A 126 -28.41 -27.24 29.32
C SER A 126 -28.45 -26.93 30.83
N GLY A 127 -28.68 -25.68 31.25
CA GLY A 127 -28.69 -25.27 32.67
C GLY A 127 -27.36 -25.48 33.39
N GLU A 128 -26.25 -25.65 32.65
CA GLU A 128 -25.02 -26.22 33.20
C GLU A 128 -24.22 -25.24 34.08
N LYS A 129 -23.55 -25.79 35.10
CA LYS A 129 -22.63 -25.09 36.00
C LYS A 129 -21.34 -24.68 35.27
N SER A 130 -21.51 -23.68 34.42
CA SER A 130 -20.59 -23.21 33.38
C SER A 130 -19.60 -22.14 33.85
N LEU A 131 -19.84 -21.53 35.00
CA LEU A 131 -18.98 -20.53 35.63
C LEU A 131 -18.07 -21.22 36.65
N SER A 132 -16.75 -21.12 36.49
CA SER A 132 -15.84 -21.35 37.61
C SER A 132 -15.62 -20.05 38.35
N LEU A 133 -15.80 -20.09 39.67
CA LEU A 133 -15.37 -19.07 40.62
C LEU A 133 -14.21 -19.63 41.47
N PHE A 134 -13.16 -18.85 41.67
CA PHE A 134 -12.09 -19.13 42.63
C PHE A 134 -11.98 -17.96 43.61
N ILE A 135 -11.97 -18.26 44.91
CA ILE A 135 -11.75 -17.30 45.99
C ILE A 135 -10.38 -17.59 46.59
N ALA A 136 -9.53 -16.57 46.74
CA ALA A 136 -8.21 -16.73 47.34
C ALA A 136 -8.29 -17.20 48.81
N PRO A 137 -7.37 -18.05 49.30
CA PRO A 137 -7.43 -18.60 50.68
C PRO A 137 -7.49 -17.56 51.80
N ASP A 138 -6.95 -16.37 51.57
CA ASP A 138 -6.87 -15.24 52.51
C ASP A 138 -8.06 -14.26 52.41
N GLY A 139 -9.03 -14.55 51.53
CA GLY A 139 -10.17 -13.67 51.25
C GLY A 139 -9.81 -12.35 50.56
N SER A 140 -8.58 -12.16 50.07
CA SER A 140 -8.15 -10.92 49.42
C SER A 140 -8.86 -10.65 48.10
N SER A 141 -9.16 -11.71 47.35
CA SER A 141 -9.57 -11.62 45.95
C SER A 141 -10.38 -12.81 45.50
N ALA A 142 -11.19 -12.60 44.46
CA ALA A 142 -11.90 -13.65 43.74
C ALA A 142 -11.77 -13.42 42.24
N THR A 143 -11.77 -14.51 41.47
CA THR A 143 -11.73 -14.49 40.00
C THR A 143 -12.73 -15.49 39.43
N TRP A 144 -13.35 -15.16 38.30
CA TRP A 144 -14.33 -16.03 37.66
C TRP A 144 -14.17 -16.07 36.14
N ASN A 145 -14.55 -17.19 35.54
CA ASN A 145 -14.53 -17.40 34.10
C ASN A 145 -15.61 -18.42 33.67
N CYS A 146 -16.45 -18.03 32.72
CA CYS A 146 -17.45 -18.89 32.09
C CYS A 146 -16.82 -19.67 30.93
N PHE A 147 -16.87 -20.99 30.96
CA PHE A 147 -16.25 -21.85 29.93
C PHE A 147 -17.07 -21.94 28.63
N ARG A 148 -18.30 -21.42 28.59
CA ARG A 148 -19.13 -21.39 27.38
C ARG A 148 -18.63 -20.29 26.45
N GLY A 149 -17.96 -20.67 25.37
CA GLY A 149 -17.29 -19.75 24.43
C GLY A 149 -18.16 -18.68 23.73
N LYS A 150 -19.49 -18.71 23.91
CA LYS A 150 -20.41 -17.64 23.47
C LYS A 150 -20.76 -16.61 24.56
N CYS A 151 -20.47 -16.90 25.83
CA CYS A 151 -20.81 -16.02 26.96
C CYS A 151 -19.69 -15.01 27.25
N GLY A 152 -18.45 -15.48 27.33
CA GLY A 152 -17.29 -14.61 27.56
C GLY A 152 -17.19 -13.94 28.93
N LEU A 153 -18.15 -14.15 29.85
CA LEU A 153 -18.11 -13.62 31.21
C LEU A 153 -16.84 -14.09 31.93
N LYS A 154 -15.98 -13.14 32.25
CA LYS A 154 -14.76 -13.32 33.05
C LYS A 154 -14.51 -12.05 33.85
N GLY A 155 -13.92 -12.18 35.02
CA GLY A 155 -13.64 -11.03 35.88
C GLY A 155 -12.84 -11.39 37.11
N GLY A 156 -12.49 -10.37 37.88
CA GLY A 156 -11.86 -10.51 39.18
C GLY A 156 -12.06 -9.27 40.03
N VAL A 157 -12.20 -9.46 41.33
CA VAL A 157 -12.45 -8.40 42.30
C VAL A 157 -11.58 -8.59 43.53
N ARG A 158 -11.09 -7.48 44.09
CA ARG A 158 -10.34 -7.47 45.36
C ARG A 158 -11.18 -6.87 46.49
N ALA A 159 -10.96 -7.36 47.71
CA ALA A 159 -11.64 -6.88 48.91
C ALA A 159 -11.36 -5.39 49.17
N ASP A 160 -10.17 -4.91 48.83
CA ASP A 160 -9.72 -3.51 48.96
C ASP A 160 -10.42 -2.51 48.01
N GLY A 161 -10.88 -2.95 46.82
CA GLY A 161 -11.55 -2.10 45.84
C GLY A 161 -10.76 -1.85 44.55
N GLY A 162 -9.55 -2.39 44.41
CA GLY A 162 -8.87 -2.41 43.11
C GLY A 162 -9.61 -3.31 42.11
N LEU A 163 -9.85 -2.80 40.90
CA LEU A 163 -10.21 -3.66 39.77
C LEU A 163 -9.02 -4.59 39.52
N ALA A 164 -9.23 -5.90 39.60
CA ALA A 164 -8.15 -6.84 39.36
C ALA A 164 -7.78 -6.83 37.86
N SER A 165 -6.66 -6.21 37.53
CA SER A 165 -5.97 -6.51 36.27
C SER A 165 -5.76 -8.02 36.21
N ALA A 166 -5.99 -8.60 35.03
CA ALA A 166 -5.61 -9.97 34.75
C ALA A 166 -4.09 -10.04 34.53
N ASP A 167 -3.34 -9.65 35.55
CA ASP A 167 -1.90 -9.89 35.65
C ASP A 167 -1.70 -11.39 35.37
N PRO A 168 -0.92 -11.77 34.35
CA PRO A 168 -0.85 -13.15 33.93
C PRO A 168 -0.22 -13.96 35.06
N ILE A 169 -1.03 -14.78 35.74
CA ILE A 169 -0.59 -15.74 36.76
C ILE A 169 0.69 -16.39 36.24
N GLU A 170 1.81 -16.18 36.95
CA GLU A 170 3.09 -16.71 36.52
C GLU A 170 2.93 -18.21 36.30
N LYS A 171 3.25 -18.67 35.07
CA LYS A 171 3.22 -20.08 34.75
C LYS A 171 4.41 -20.75 35.41
N VAL A 172 4.28 -21.01 36.72
CA VAL A 172 5.28 -21.69 37.55
C VAL A 172 5.82 -22.88 36.75
N GLU A 173 7.08 -22.77 36.33
CA GLU A 173 7.69 -23.75 35.46
C GLU A 173 7.86 -25.05 36.24
N ARG A 174 7.43 -26.17 35.66
CA ARG A 174 7.56 -27.47 36.32
C ARG A 174 9.03 -27.88 36.31
N LYS A 175 9.72 -27.72 37.45
CA LYS A 175 10.97 -28.43 37.71
C LYS A 175 10.72 -29.95 37.60
N ILE A 176 11.65 -30.65 36.96
CA ILE A 176 11.61 -32.11 36.77
C ILE A 176 12.95 -32.71 37.19
N THR A 177 12.96 -33.97 37.59
CA THR A 177 14.18 -34.75 37.84
C THR A 177 14.10 -36.07 37.08
N VAL A 178 15.23 -36.76 36.92
CA VAL A 178 15.33 -38.03 36.17
C VAL A 178 14.36 -39.08 36.76
N GLU A 179 14.26 -39.13 38.08
CA GLU A 179 13.39 -39.99 38.87
C GLU A 179 11.94 -39.52 38.79
N GLY A 180 11.71 -38.20 38.92
CA GLY A 180 10.38 -37.57 38.89
C GLY A 180 9.68 -37.56 37.52
N ILE A 181 10.34 -38.04 36.48
CA ILE A 181 9.73 -38.42 35.19
C ILE A 181 10.07 -39.86 34.74
N GLU A 182 10.54 -40.72 35.65
CA GLU A 182 10.72 -42.17 35.42
C GLU A 182 11.58 -42.50 34.18
N LEU A 183 12.77 -41.89 34.09
CA LEU A 183 13.73 -42.21 33.03
C LEU A 183 14.61 -43.41 33.41
N GLU A 184 14.81 -44.32 32.46
CA GLU A 184 15.64 -45.51 32.58
C GLU A 184 16.93 -45.38 31.74
N PRO A 185 18.03 -46.07 32.09
CA PRO A 185 19.17 -46.28 31.20
C PRO A 185 18.77 -46.99 29.89
N LEU A 186 19.53 -46.77 28.81
CA LEU A 186 19.24 -47.36 27.50
C LEU A 186 19.40 -48.89 27.48
N CYS A 187 18.35 -49.61 27.10
CA CYS A 187 18.45 -51.02 26.74
C CYS A 187 19.20 -51.23 25.42
N ASP A 188 19.63 -52.46 25.16
CA ASP A 188 20.49 -52.79 24.01
C ASP A 188 19.78 -52.54 22.67
N GLU A 189 18.46 -52.72 22.57
CA GLU A 189 17.66 -52.39 21.37
C GLU A 189 17.79 -50.91 20.97
N ILE A 190 17.78 -49.99 21.94
CA ILE A 190 17.95 -48.55 21.66
C ILE A 190 19.42 -48.22 21.38
N GLN A 191 20.37 -48.89 22.03
CA GLN A 191 21.80 -48.76 21.71
C GLN A 191 22.07 -49.21 20.26
N ASP A 192 21.54 -50.35 19.83
CA ASP A 192 21.65 -50.87 18.46
C ASP A 192 20.99 -49.93 17.44
N TYR A 193 19.83 -49.34 17.75
CA TYR A 193 19.20 -48.31 16.91
C TYR A 193 20.12 -47.10 16.68
N PHE A 194 20.96 -46.72 17.64
CA PHE A 194 21.94 -45.63 17.49
C PHE A 194 23.24 -46.10 16.84
N ALA A 195 23.73 -47.32 17.14
CA ALA A 195 24.88 -47.92 16.48
C ALA A 195 24.65 -48.09 14.97
N ALA A 196 23.44 -48.46 14.55
CA ALA A 196 22.99 -48.49 13.15
C ALA A 196 22.95 -47.11 12.46
N ARG A 197 23.26 -46.02 13.20
CA ARG A 197 23.42 -44.64 12.71
C ARG A 197 24.84 -44.10 12.94
N ALA A 198 25.79 -44.98 13.25
CA ALA A 198 27.16 -44.65 13.62
C ALA A 198 27.29 -43.71 14.84
N ILE A 199 26.29 -43.69 15.73
CA ILE A 199 26.35 -42.95 17.00
C ILE A 199 26.78 -43.92 18.10
N SER A 200 27.90 -43.61 18.76
CA SER A 200 28.51 -44.47 19.76
C SER A 200 27.82 -44.35 21.12
N ARG A 201 27.88 -45.45 21.89
CA ARG A 201 27.38 -45.49 23.27
C ARG A 201 27.97 -44.38 24.16
N LYS A 202 29.25 -44.04 23.97
CA LYS A 202 29.95 -42.95 24.68
C LYS A 202 29.28 -41.59 24.44
N THR A 203 28.89 -41.31 23.19
CA THR A 203 28.20 -40.07 22.82
C THR A 203 26.79 -40.03 23.41
N LEU A 204 26.06 -41.15 23.43
CA LEU A 204 24.75 -41.26 24.09
C LEU A 204 24.85 -41.00 25.61
N GLU A 205 25.82 -41.62 26.28
CA GLU A 205 26.06 -41.49 27.71
C GLU A 205 26.44 -40.05 28.09
N ARG A 206 27.33 -39.39 27.33
CA ARG A 206 27.66 -37.96 27.55
C ARG A 206 26.45 -37.05 27.32
N ASN A 207 25.68 -37.28 26.26
CA ASN A 207 24.49 -36.51 25.92
C ASN A 207 23.27 -36.85 26.80
N ARG A 208 23.46 -37.74 27.78
CA ARG A 208 22.46 -38.19 28.74
C ARG A 208 21.18 -38.69 28.04
N VAL A 209 21.35 -39.34 26.88
CA VAL A 209 20.23 -39.97 26.17
C VAL A 209 19.75 -41.15 27.01
N MET A 210 18.48 -41.12 27.40
CA MET A 210 17.84 -42.13 28.25
C MET A 210 16.66 -42.75 27.51
N GLN A 211 15.96 -43.69 28.16
CA GLN A 211 14.69 -44.20 27.66
C GLN A 211 13.58 -43.94 28.68
N LYS A 212 12.33 -44.12 28.24
CA LYS A 212 11.17 -44.26 29.13
C LYS A 212 10.26 -45.35 28.61
N ARG A 213 9.66 -46.13 29.52
CA ARG A 213 8.57 -47.06 29.22
C ARG A 213 7.22 -46.35 29.34
N ILE A 214 6.34 -46.50 28.34
CA ILE A 214 5.00 -45.90 28.32
C ILE A 214 4.01 -46.99 27.87
N GLY A 215 3.33 -47.60 28.84
CA GLY A 215 2.63 -48.86 28.59
C GLY A 215 3.64 -49.94 28.19
N ASP A 216 3.39 -50.61 27.08
CA ASP A 216 4.27 -51.66 26.54
C ASP A 216 5.39 -51.12 25.63
N GLU A 217 5.33 -49.85 25.18
CA GLU A 217 6.33 -49.26 24.29
C GLU A 217 7.52 -48.63 25.06
N ILE A 218 8.72 -48.75 24.49
CA ILE A 218 9.93 -48.02 24.92
C ILE A 218 10.12 -46.82 23.99
N VAL A 219 10.30 -45.63 24.55
CA VAL A 219 10.61 -44.38 23.83
C VAL A 219 11.98 -43.84 24.20
N ILE A 220 12.69 -43.28 23.22
CA ILE A 220 13.96 -42.58 23.39
C ILE A 220 13.68 -41.24 24.06
N ALA A 221 14.44 -40.88 25.10
CA ALA A 221 14.30 -39.65 25.87
C ALA A 221 15.56 -38.76 25.69
N PHE A 222 15.40 -37.64 24.97
CA PHE A 222 16.41 -36.60 24.85
C PHE A 222 16.22 -35.59 25.99
N THR A 223 17.16 -35.59 26.94
CA THR A 223 17.10 -34.77 28.16
C THR A 223 17.77 -33.41 27.96
N TYR A 224 17.07 -32.33 28.26
CA TYR A 224 17.56 -30.96 28.09
C TYR A 224 18.04 -30.40 29.42
N TRP A 225 19.32 -30.05 29.50
CA TRP A 225 19.99 -29.60 30.73
C TRP A 225 20.40 -28.13 30.65
N GLN A 226 20.45 -27.46 31.81
CA GLN A 226 21.12 -26.17 31.97
C GLN A 226 21.87 -26.14 33.30
N ARG A 227 23.18 -25.86 33.26
CA ARG A 227 24.11 -25.86 34.40
C ARG A 227 23.98 -27.11 35.28
N GLY A 228 23.73 -28.25 34.64
CA GLY A 228 23.52 -29.53 35.33
C GLY A 228 22.14 -29.77 35.96
N GLU A 229 21.18 -28.82 35.91
CA GLU A 229 19.76 -29.10 36.23
C GLU A 229 19.00 -29.63 35.00
N LEU A 230 18.05 -30.57 35.20
CA LEU A 230 17.18 -31.08 34.13
C LEU A 230 16.01 -30.11 33.91
N VAL A 231 15.94 -29.50 32.72
CA VAL A 231 15.02 -28.41 32.39
C VAL A 231 13.81 -28.89 31.58
N SER A 232 14.01 -29.82 30.65
CA SER A 232 12.95 -30.41 29.83
C SER A 232 13.36 -31.81 29.35
N CYS A 233 12.40 -32.59 28.83
CA CYS A 233 12.67 -33.87 28.21
C CYS A 233 11.75 -34.04 26.99
N LYS A 234 12.34 -34.41 25.84
CA LYS A 234 11.64 -34.65 24.57
C LYS A 234 11.78 -36.12 24.20
N TYR A 235 10.65 -36.76 23.94
CA TYR A 235 10.55 -38.19 23.67
C TYR A 235 10.35 -38.46 22.18
N ARG A 236 10.88 -39.58 21.71
CA ARG A 236 10.78 -40.08 20.34
C ARG A 236 10.54 -41.59 20.36
N SER A 237 9.43 -42.04 19.77
CA SER A 237 9.23 -43.47 19.51
C SER A 237 10.10 -43.94 18.33
N LEU A 238 10.37 -45.25 18.27
CA LEU A 238 11.01 -45.86 17.09
C LEU A 238 10.19 -45.63 15.79
N THR A 239 8.87 -45.49 15.93
CA THR A 239 7.91 -45.13 14.86
C THR A 239 7.91 -43.63 14.47
N LYS A 240 8.85 -42.82 14.98
CA LYS A 240 9.00 -41.36 14.75
C LYS A 240 7.82 -40.49 15.25
N MET A 241 7.11 -40.92 16.29
CA MET A 241 6.22 -40.01 17.03
C MET A 241 7.04 -39.20 18.03
N PHE A 242 6.76 -37.90 18.13
CA PHE A 242 7.48 -36.96 19.02
C PHE A 242 6.53 -36.26 19.99
N PHE A 243 6.96 -36.10 21.24
CA PHE A 243 6.26 -35.34 22.28
C PHE A 243 7.26 -34.83 23.33
N GLN A 244 6.85 -33.94 24.22
CA GLN A 244 7.75 -33.29 25.18
C GLN A 244 7.04 -32.98 26.49
N GLU A 245 7.79 -32.94 27.59
CA GLU A 245 7.26 -32.64 28.93
C GLU A 245 6.47 -31.33 28.98
N ARG A 246 5.29 -31.39 29.63
CA ARG A 246 4.35 -30.26 29.70
C ARG A 246 4.76 -29.29 30.80
N LYS A 247 4.59 -27.99 30.55
CA LYS A 247 4.94 -26.87 31.45
C LYS A 247 6.44 -26.76 31.80
N THR A 248 7.32 -27.33 30.98
CA THR A 248 8.79 -27.12 31.09
C THR A 248 9.26 -25.96 30.22
N ARG A 249 10.36 -25.30 30.61
CA ARG A 249 11.01 -24.25 29.85
C ARG A 249 11.57 -24.77 28.52
N ARG A 250 11.45 -23.98 27.45
CA ARG A 250 12.08 -24.27 26.15
C ARG A 250 13.53 -23.80 26.14
N ILE A 251 14.48 -24.68 25.90
CA ILE A 251 15.91 -24.37 25.69
C ILE A 251 16.46 -25.22 24.53
N LEU A 252 17.69 -24.95 24.10
CA LEU A 252 18.40 -25.76 23.10
C LEU A 252 18.88 -27.10 23.70
N TYR A 253 18.96 -28.16 22.88
CA TYR A 253 19.56 -29.43 23.31
C TYR A 253 21.09 -29.30 23.26
N GLY A 254 21.79 -29.78 24.30
CA GLY A 254 23.25 -29.63 24.45
C GLY A 254 23.72 -28.26 24.96
N LEU A 255 22.83 -27.43 25.53
CA LEU A 255 23.15 -26.04 25.93
C LEU A 255 24.41 -25.89 26.80
N ASP A 256 24.66 -26.83 27.71
CA ASP A 256 25.83 -26.82 28.60
C ASP A 256 27.17 -26.98 27.85
N ASP A 257 27.18 -27.59 26.65
CA ASP A 257 28.39 -27.76 25.85
C ASP A 257 28.91 -26.43 25.24
N ILE A 258 28.07 -25.39 25.17
CA ILE A 258 28.41 -24.09 24.54
C ILE A 258 28.61 -22.93 25.53
N GLU A 259 28.63 -23.17 26.85
CA GLU A 259 28.76 -22.07 27.83
C GLU A 259 30.12 -21.32 27.74
N LYS A 260 31.15 -22.00 27.21
CA LYS A 260 32.56 -21.59 27.22
C LYS A 260 33.18 -21.48 25.82
N THR A 261 32.38 -21.52 24.74
CA THR A 261 32.89 -21.51 23.35
C THR A 261 32.53 -20.21 22.63
N SER A 262 33.47 -19.70 21.82
CA SER A 262 33.26 -18.52 20.95
C SER A 262 32.62 -18.89 19.61
N GLU A 263 32.67 -20.17 19.24
CA GLU A 263 32.00 -20.74 18.08
C GLU A 263 30.90 -21.70 18.52
N VAL A 264 29.75 -21.64 17.86
CA VAL A 264 28.57 -22.48 18.14
C VAL A 264 27.99 -23.01 16.83
N ILE A 265 27.68 -24.31 16.78
CA ILE A 265 26.97 -24.94 15.67
C ILE A 265 25.52 -25.19 16.07
N ILE A 266 24.56 -24.80 15.23
CA ILE A 266 23.12 -25.01 15.44
C ILE A 266 22.57 -25.93 14.34
N VAL A 267 21.99 -27.06 14.74
CA VAL A 267 21.39 -28.07 13.86
C VAL A 267 19.88 -28.23 14.08
N GLU A 268 19.21 -28.94 13.15
CA GLU A 268 17.76 -29.21 13.18
C GLU A 268 17.35 -30.14 14.34
N GLY A 269 17.81 -31.40 14.37
CA GLY A 269 17.35 -32.41 15.31
C GLY A 269 18.38 -32.87 16.34
N GLU A 270 17.90 -33.53 17.40
CA GLU A 270 18.78 -34.03 18.48
C GLU A 270 19.77 -35.08 17.98
N ILE A 271 19.35 -35.93 17.04
CA ILE A 271 20.23 -36.95 16.43
C ILE A 271 21.35 -36.30 15.62
N ASP A 272 21.09 -35.14 15.03
CA ASP A 272 22.07 -34.42 14.21
C ASP A 272 23.13 -33.77 15.11
N LYS A 273 22.79 -33.37 16.35
CA LYS A 273 23.78 -32.97 17.37
C LYS A 273 24.70 -34.14 17.74
N LEU A 274 24.14 -35.34 17.91
CA LEU A 274 24.93 -36.55 18.18
C LEU A 274 25.86 -36.87 17.01
N ALA A 275 25.41 -36.70 15.76
CA ALA A 275 26.24 -36.90 14.57
C ALA A 275 27.36 -35.85 14.43
N MET A 276 27.09 -34.58 14.77
CA MET A 276 28.12 -33.54 14.86
C MET A 276 29.17 -33.86 15.92
N GLU A 277 28.76 -34.43 17.06
CA GLU A 277 29.68 -34.85 18.12
C GLU A 277 30.57 -36.03 17.69
N GLU A 278 30.05 -37.02 16.95
CA GLU A 278 30.87 -38.08 16.32
C GLU A 278 31.86 -37.53 15.27
N ALA A 279 31.51 -36.46 14.54
CA ALA A 279 32.45 -35.72 13.68
C ALA A 279 33.50 -34.88 14.46
N GLY A 280 33.36 -34.82 15.78
CA GLY A 280 34.27 -34.14 16.71
C GLY A 280 33.86 -32.72 17.10
N PHE A 281 32.68 -32.25 16.70
CA PHE A 281 32.17 -30.92 17.08
C PHE A 281 31.39 -30.98 18.38
N LEU A 282 32.08 -30.69 19.48
CA LEU A 282 31.50 -30.69 20.81
C LEU A 282 30.60 -29.46 21.06
N ASN A 283 30.90 -28.35 20.38
CA ASN A 283 30.23 -27.06 20.48
C ASN A 283 28.92 -26.97 19.64
N CYS A 284 28.17 -28.07 19.58
CA CYS A 284 26.96 -28.20 18.78
C CYS A 284 25.69 -28.27 19.65
N VAL A 285 24.62 -27.64 19.20
CA VAL A 285 23.30 -27.65 19.84
C VAL A 285 22.18 -27.85 18.80
N SER A 286 21.08 -28.51 19.18
CA SER A 286 19.90 -28.61 18.31
C SER A 286 18.72 -27.76 18.80
N VAL A 287 17.85 -27.38 17.87
CA VAL A 287 16.59 -26.70 18.21
C VAL A 287 15.56 -27.68 18.79
N PRO A 288 14.68 -27.25 19.71
CA PRO A 288 13.68 -28.14 20.31
C PRO A 288 12.45 -28.39 19.43
N ASP A 289 12.05 -27.37 18.68
CA ASP A 289 10.83 -27.31 17.88
C ASP A 289 11.21 -27.26 16.39
N GLY A 290 10.62 -28.14 15.55
CA GLY A 290 11.04 -28.34 14.17
C GLY A 290 10.79 -27.19 13.18
N ALA A 291 11.37 -27.33 11.98
CA ALA A 291 11.37 -26.31 10.94
C ALA A 291 9.99 -25.70 10.60
N PRO A 292 9.93 -24.38 10.29
CA PRO A 292 8.74 -23.76 9.72
C PRO A 292 8.62 -24.11 8.23
N ALA A 293 7.40 -24.32 7.73
CA ALA A 293 7.19 -24.57 6.29
C ALA A 293 7.54 -23.36 5.37
N LYS A 294 7.76 -22.16 5.94
CA LYS A 294 8.29 -20.97 5.27
C LYS A 294 8.75 -19.92 6.28
N VAL A 295 9.62 -19.01 5.84
CA VAL A 295 10.04 -17.79 6.57
C VAL A 295 8.82 -16.89 6.83
N SER A 296 8.81 -16.19 7.97
CA SER A 296 7.79 -15.20 8.29
C SER A 296 8.02 -13.90 7.52
N SER A 297 7.02 -13.48 6.74
CA SER A 297 6.98 -12.15 6.11
C SER A 297 6.70 -11.00 7.09
N LYS A 298 6.47 -11.31 8.37
CA LYS A 298 6.36 -10.32 9.46
C LYS A 298 7.72 -10.04 10.07
N GLU A 299 7.88 -8.80 10.55
CA GLU A 299 8.98 -8.36 11.43
C GLU A 299 9.19 -9.31 12.62
N ILE A 300 10.38 -9.25 13.22
CA ILE A 300 10.74 -10.09 14.36
C ILE A 300 9.92 -9.62 15.58
N PRO A 301 9.14 -10.51 16.25
CA PRO A 301 8.44 -10.13 17.47
C PRO A 301 9.42 -9.80 18.60
N SER A 302 9.01 -8.97 19.56
CA SER A 302 9.79 -8.76 20.78
C SER A 302 9.96 -10.07 21.58
N GLU A 303 11.01 -10.14 22.40
CA GLU A 303 11.44 -11.33 23.16
C GLU A 303 10.29 -12.04 23.92
N ASP A 304 9.40 -11.28 24.55
CA ASP A 304 8.21 -11.82 25.25
C ASP A 304 7.13 -12.41 24.33
N LYS A 305 7.06 -11.92 23.08
CA LYS A 305 6.00 -12.22 22.12
C LYS A 305 6.38 -13.31 21.13
N ASP A 306 7.67 -13.60 20.96
CA ASP A 306 8.13 -14.67 20.08
C ASP A 306 8.03 -16.06 20.73
N THR A 307 6.79 -16.54 20.85
CA THR A 307 6.49 -17.82 21.50
C THR A 307 7.02 -19.04 20.73
N LYS A 308 7.29 -18.95 19.42
CA LYS A 308 7.89 -20.06 18.66
C LYS A 308 9.40 -20.15 18.91
N TYR A 309 10.13 -19.03 18.85
CA TYR A 309 11.60 -19.03 18.97
C TYR A 309 12.08 -18.67 20.38
N LYS A 310 11.20 -18.76 21.39
CA LYS A 310 11.54 -18.49 22.80
C LYS A 310 12.72 -19.32 23.34
N PHE A 311 13.05 -20.45 22.73
CA PHE A 311 14.27 -21.19 23.06
C PHE A 311 15.57 -20.42 22.76
N LEU A 312 15.62 -19.58 21.71
CA LEU A 312 16.79 -18.73 21.43
C LEU A 312 16.95 -17.65 22.50
N TRP A 313 15.83 -17.01 22.88
CA TRP A 313 15.75 -16.00 23.93
C TRP A 313 16.09 -16.56 25.32
N ASN A 314 15.59 -17.76 25.65
CA ASN A 314 15.91 -18.46 26.89
C ASN A 314 17.38 -18.98 26.95
N CYS A 315 18.14 -18.90 25.84
CA CYS A 315 19.56 -19.28 25.75
C CYS A 315 20.47 -18.08 25.37
N ASN A 316 19.94 -16.86 25.45
CA ASN A 316 20.55 -15.63 24.95
C ASN A 316 21.87 -15.28 25.68
N ASP A 317 22.05 -15.70 26.94
CA ASP A 317 23.30 -15.56 27.70
C ASP A 317 24.44 -16.50 27.25
N TYR A 318 24.12 -17.54 26.47
CA TYR A 318 25.08 -18.41 25.79
C TYR A 318 25.35 -17.85 24.38
N LEU A 319 24.30 -17.61 23.60
CA LEU A 319 24.38 -17.19 22.19
C LEU A 319 24.94 -15.77 21.97
N LYS A 320 24.93 -14.90 22.98
CA LYS A 320 25.62 -13.59 22.94
C LYS A 320 27.14 -13.68 23.03
N LYS A 321 27.69 -14.76 23.61
CA LYS A 321 29.15 -14.99 23.70
C LYS A 321 29.75 -15.47 22.38
N ALA A 322 28.94 -16.11 21.53
CA ALA A 322 29.37 -16.63 20.24
C ALA A 322 29.65 -15.49 19.25
N SER A 323 30.87 -15.45 18.71
CA SER A 323 31.26 -14.57 17.60
C SER A 323 31.06 -15.23 16.23
N ARG A 324 31.11 -16.58 16.16
CA ARG A 324 30.79 -17.38 14.97
C ARG A 324 29.66 -18.36 15.29
N ILE A 325 28.54 -18.25 14.58
CA ILE A 325 27.39 -19.14 14.70
C ILE A 325 27.19 -19.84 13.36
N VAL A 326 27.50 -21.13 13.29
CA VAL A 326 27.32 -21.95 12.08
C VAL A 326 25.95 -22.60 12.11
N ILE A 327 25.12 -22.32 11.11
CA ILE A 327 23.77 -22.85 10.98
C ILE A 327 23.80 -23.99 9.95
N ALA A 328 23.56 -25.20 10.44
CA ALA A 328 23.61 -26.46 9.71
C ALA A 328 22.26 -27.21 9.87
N THR A 329 21.20 -26.58 9.36
CA THR A 329 19.86 -27.16 9.22
C THR A 329 19.78 -28.03 7.96
N ASP A 330 18.66 -28.75 7.78
CA ASP A 330 18.42 -29.50 6.55
C ASP A 330 18.46 -28.61 5.30
N GLY A 331 18.96 -29.17 4.20
CA GLY A 331 19.09 -28.46 2.92
C GLY A 331 17.78 -28.26 2.15
N ASP A 332 16.64 -28.62 2.73
CA ASP A 332 15.31 -28.55 2.10
C ASP A 332 14.61 -27.20 2.36
N GLY A 333 13.38 -27.04 1.85
CA GLY A 333 12.62 -25.79 1.99
C GLY A 333 12.37 -25.37 3.44
N PRO A 334 11.82 -26.25 4.29
CA PRO A 334 11.71 -26.04 5.73
C PRO A 334 13.04 -25.73 6.43
N GLY A 335 14.10 -26.51 6.21
CA GLY A 335 15.40 -26.30 6.85
C GLY A 335 16.03 -24.96 6.47
N GLN A 336 16.01 -24.59 5.18
CA GLN A 336 16.42 -23.26 4.71
C GLN A 336 15.57 -22.13 5.35
N ALA A 337 14.26 -22.35 5.50
CA ALA A 337 13.38 -21.40 6.17
C ALA A 337 13.66 -21.27 7.67
N MET A 338 14.12 -22.35 8.32
CA MET A 338 14.60 -22.30 9.70
C MET A 338 15.92 -21.54 9.82
N ALA A 339 16.86 -21.75 8.89
CA ALA A 339 18.14 -21.05 8.89
C ALA A 339 17.96 -19.53 8.81
N GLU A 340 17.07 -19.04 7.94
CA GLU A 340 16.74 -17.62 7.83
C GLU A 340 16.03 -17.08 9.09
N GLU A 341 15.13 -17.86 9.71
CA GLU A 341 14.47 -17.49 10.96
C GLU A 341 15.44 -17.43 12.16
N ILE A 342 16.46 -18.29 12.21
CA ILE A 342 17.52 -18.26 13.23
C ILE A 342 18.47 -17.08 12.96
N ALA A 343 19.01 -16.98 11.74
CA ALA A 343 19.98 -15.97 11.36
C ALA A 343 19.45 -14.54 11.52
N ARG A 344 18.18 -14.27 11.20
CA ARG A 344 17.59 -12.94 11.39
C ARG A 344 17.42 -12.54 12.87
N ARG A 345 17.42 -13.49 13.81
CA ARG A 345 17.33 -13.23 15.26
C ARG A 345 18.68 -13.16 15.95
N LEU A 346 19.63 -14.00 15.54
CA LEU A 346 20.97 -14.02 16.12
C LEU A 346 21.90 -12.97 15.49
N GLY A 347 21.52 -12.41 14.34
CA GLY A 347 22.30 -11.41 13.61
C GLY A 347 23.09 -12.08 12.49
N LYS A 348 22.77 -11.72 11.23
CA LYS A 348 23.36 -12.33 10.04
C LYS A 348 24.87 -12.11 9.96
N GLU A 349 25.35 -11.00 10.52
CA GLU A 349 26.76 -10.63 10.64
C GLU A 349 27.58 -11.56 11.55
N ARG A 350 26.93 -12.36 12.41
CA ARG A 350 27.56 -13.42 13.22
C ARG A 350 27.23 -14.83 12.73
N CYS A 351 26.49 -14.95 11.62
CA CYS A 351 26.01 -16.23 11.10
C CYS A 351 26.83 -16.70 9.89
N TRP A 352 27.03 -18.02 9.85
CA TRP A 352 27.53 -18.78 8.72
C TRP A 352 26.51 -19.86 8.38
N ARG A 353 26.46 -20.30 7.12
CA ARG A 353 25.52 -21.32 6.63
C ARG A 353 26.25 -22.47 5.96
N VAL A 354 25.64 -23.65 6.02
CA VAL A 354 26.19 -24.88 5.42
C VAL A 354 25.26 -25.38 4.32
N LEU A 355 25.81 -25.64 3.13
CA LEU A 355 25.10 -26.33 2.05
C LEU A 355 25.41 -27.83 2.14
N MET A 356 24.65 -28.54 2.97
CA MET A 356 24.89 -29.96 3.31
C MET A 356 24.91 -30.88 2.07
N SER A 357 26.09 -31.46 1.80
CA SER A 357 26.28 -32.63 0.94
C SER A 357 26.38 -33.92 1.78
N LYS A 358 26.00 -35.07 1.22
CA LYS A 358 25.77 -36.30 2.01
C LYS A 358 27.06 -37.08 2.29
N GLY A 359 27.59 -37.02 3.52
CA GLY A 359 28.58 -38.00 4.01
C GLY A 359 29.15 -37.67 5.40
N PRO A 360 29.67 -38.66 6.16
CA PRO A 360 30.23 -38.43 7.49
C PRO A 360 31.50 -37.56 7.49
N HIS A 361 32.45 -37.84 6.58
CA HIS A 361 33.66 -37.02 6.44
C HIS A 361 33.34 -35.62 5.88
N LEU A 362 32.41 -35.57 4.91
CA LEU A 362 31.90 -34.32 4.33
C LEU A 362 31.24 -33.40 5.37
N LEU A 363 30.67 -33.93 6.45
CA LEU A 363 30.12 -33.12 7.54
C LEU A 363 31.18 -32.19 8.16
N LYS A 364 32.42 -32.68 8.30
CA LYS A 364 33.51 -31.90 8.89
C LYS A 364 34.04 -30.82 7.95
N GLU A 365 34.17 -31.16 6.67
CA GLU A 365 34.57 -30.20 5.64
C GLU A 365 33.48 -29.12 5.45
N ALA A 366 32.20 -29.50 5.43
CA ALA A 366 31.08 -28.58 5.26
C ALA A 366 30.90 -27.57 6.42
N ILE A 367 31.31 -27.91 7.66
CA ILE A 367 31.39 -26.94 8.77
C ILE A 367 32.58 -25.98 8.61
N LEU A 368 33.73 -26.47 8.12
CA LEU A 368 34.92 -25.65 7.92
C LEU A 368 34.73 -24.66 6.77
N ASP A 369 34.23 -25.14 5.63
CA ASP A 369 33.90 -24.38 4.42
C ASP A 369 32.55 -23.65 4.49
N ALA A 370 31.93 -23.56 5.67
CA ALA A 370 30.67 -22.84 5.87
C ALA A 370 30.79 -21.39 5.38
N GLU A 371 29.86 -20.96 4.53
CA GLU A 371 29.85 -19.61 3.95
C GLU A 371 29.34 -18.57 4.96
N PRO A 372 29.84 -17.32 4.95
CA PRO A 372 29.20 -16.21 5.65
C PRO A 372 27.73 -16.06 5.21
N TYR A 373 26.82 -15.79 6.15
CA TYR A 373 25.41 -15.63 5.81
C TYR A 373 25.22 -14.34 4.97
N PRO A 374 24.52 -14.37 3.83
CA PRO A 374 24.42 -13.22 2.93
C PRO A 374 23.77 -12.00 3.60
N ILE A 375 24.50 -10.89 3.61
CA ILE A 375 24.08 -9.59 4.15
C ILE A 375 23.59 -8.72 2.99
N LEU A 376 22.33 -8.27 3.06
CA LEU A 376 21.70 -7.50 1.98
C LEU A 376 22.45 -6.18 1.72
N GLY A 377 22.97 -6.00 0.51
CA GLY A 377 23.71 -4.80 0.11
C GLY A 377 25.22 -4.85 0.34
N LEU A 378 25.75 -5.95 0.90
CA LEU A 378 27.18 -6.22 0.98
C LEU A 378 27.53 -7.37 0.02
N PHE A 379 28.44 -7.09 -0.93
CA PHE A 379 28.83 -8.01 -1.99
C PHE A 379 30.36 -8.09 -2.07
N SER A 380 30.88 -9.21 -2.59
CA SER A 380 32.28 -9.37 -2.94
C SER A 380 32.53 -8.89 -4.37
N PHE A 381 33.74 -8.40 -4.68
CA PHE A 381 34.12 -8.14 -6.07
C PHE A 381 34.08 -9.42 -6.94
N LYS A 382 34.27 -10.60 -6.33
CA LYS A 382 34.12 -11.90 -7.00
C LYS A 382 32.73 -12.08 -7.62
N ASP A 383 31.70 -11.49 -7.00
CA ASP A 383 30.30 -11.61 -7.41
C ASP A 383 30.01 -10.79 -8.70
N PHE A 384 30.96 -9.95 -9.13
CA PHE A 384 30.90 -9.11 -10.33
C PHE A 384 32.04 -9.38 -11.33
N PHE A 385 32.87 -10.42 -11.14
CA PHE A 385 33.99 -10.68 -12.07
C PHE A 385 33.49 -10.90 -13.51
N ASP A 386 32.42 -11.66 -13.71
CA ASP A 386 31.81 -11.84 -15.04
C ASP A 386 31.34 -10.52 -15.69
N GLU A 387 30.89 -9.53 -14.89
CA GLU A 387 30.50 -8.20 -15.37
C GLU A 387 31.72 -7.33 -15.71
N ILE A 388 32.78 -7.41 -14.89
CA ILE A 388 34.04 -6.67 -15.07
C ILE A 388 34.78 -7.17 -16.32
N ASP A 389 34.85 -8.49 -16.50
CA ASP A 389 35.49 -9.12 -17.66
C ASP A 389 34.69 -8.83 -18.94
N ALA A 390 33.35 -8.92 -18.89
CA ALA A 390 32.48 -8.52 -19.99
C ALA A 390 32.62 -7.03 -20.39
N TYR A 391 32.84 -6.14 -19.42
CA TYR A 391 33.10 -4.72 -19.68
C TYR A 391 34.52 -4.47 -20.25
N TYR A 392 35.51 -5.26 -19.84
CA TYR A 392 36.88 -5.20 -20.37
C TYR A 392 36.98 -5.71 -21.81
N ASP A 393 36.41 -6.88 -22.08
CA ASP A 393 36.36 -7.49 -23.42
C ASP A 393 35.40 -6.76 -24.38
N ARG A 394 34.48 -5.95 -23.81
CA ARG A 394 33.45 -5.16 -24.50
C ARG A 394 32.42 -6.02 -25.23
N THR A 395 31.91 -7.02 -24.53
CA THR A 395 30.99 -8.03 -25.08
C THR A 395 29.57 -7.50 -25.34
N HIS A 396 29.22 -6.33 -24.82
CA HIS A 396 27.90 -5.71 -24.97
C HIS A 396 27.86 -4.61 -26.04
N GLY A 397 29.03 -4.11 -26.50
CA GLY A 397 29.17 -3.18 -27.62
C GLY A 397 28.64 -1.76 -27.35
N HIS A 398 28.44 -1.39 -26.08
CA HIS A 398 27.88 -0.11 -25.63
C HIS A 398 28.70 0.50 -24.47
N GLU A 399 29.90 0.01 -24.22
CA GLU A 399 30.77 0.36 -23.07
C GLU A 399 31.31 1.80 -23.17
N TYR A 400 31.44 2.31 -24.40
CA TYR A 400 31.71 3.72 -24.70
C TYR A 400 30.44 4.58 -24.81
N GLY A 401 29.26 4.04 -24.47
CA GLY A 401 27.96 4.63 -24.79
C GLY A 401 27.53 4.40 -26.24
N VAL A 402 26.27 4.74 -26.56
CA VAL A 402 25.71 4.62 -27.91
C VAL A 402 25.89 5.93 -28.69
N SER A 403 26.27 5.84 -29.97
CA SER A 403 26.32 6.99 -30.89
C SER A 403 24.99 7.73 -30.97
N THR A 404 25.08 9.07 -30.97
CA THR A 404 23.97 10.00 -31.19
C THR A 404 23.53 10.10 -32.65
N GLY A 405 24.34 9.55 -33.58
CA GLY A 405 24.16 9.69 -35.03
C GLY A 405 24.84 10.91 -35.65
N TRP A 406 25.55 11.74 -34.86
CA TRP A 406 26.24 12.94 -35.33
C TRP A 406 27.73 12.90 -34.96
N LYS A 407 28.61 12.91 -35.95
CA LYS A 407 30.07 12.73 -35.77
C LYS A 407 30.71 13.90 -35.00
N ASN A 408 30.15 15.10 -35.14
CA ASN A 408 30.58 16.29 -34.41
C ASN A 408 30.23 16.18 -32.91
N LEU A 409 29.22 15.39 -32.53
CA LEU A 409 28.77 15.23 -31.15
C LEU A 409 29.31 13.98 -30.46
N ASP A 410 29.43 12.84 -31.16
CA ASP A 410 29.77 11.54 -30.55
C ASP A 410 31.11 11.55 -29.76
N ASN A 411 32.07 12.37 -30.16
CA ASN A 411 33.35 12.55 -29.42
C ASN A 411 33.21 13.38 -28.13
N LEU A 412 32.10 14.10 -27.97
CA LEU A 412 31.79 14.96 -26.82
C LEU A 412 30.73 14.33 -25.90
N TYR A 413 29.75 13.62 -26.46
CA TYR A 413 28.67 12.98 -25.73
C TYR A 413 28.12 11.78 -26.50
N SER A 414 28.08 10.64 -25.83
CA SER A 414 27.38 9.42 -26.23
C SER A 414 26.35 9.01 -25.17
N VAL A 415 25.42 8.14 -25.54
CA VAL A 415 24.26 7.80 -24.71
C VAL A 415 24.54 6.51 -23.93
N VAL A 416 25.01 6.66 -22.69
CA VAL A 416 25.30 5.53 -21.77
C VAL A 416 24.02 5.07 -21.05
N PRO A 417 23.63 3.79 -21.12
CA PRO A 417 22.48 3.29 -20.37
C PRO A 417 22.54 3.58 -18.87
N GLY A 418 21.44 4.07 -18.30
CA GLY A 418 21.31 4.31 -16.85
C GLY A 418 21.90 5.62 -16.32
N GLU A 419 22.46 6.47 -17.18
CA GLU A 419 22.85 7.84 -16.81
C GLU A 419 21.68 8.84 -16.89
N LEU A 420 21.84 9.96 -16.17
CA LEU A 420 20.93 11.11 -16.19
C LEU A 420 21.57 12.29 -16.95
N THR A 421 21.01 12.62 -18.11
CA THR A 421 21.40 13.80 -18.91
C THR A 421 20.40 14.93 -18.68
N VAL A 422 20.87 16.07 -18.16
CA VAL A 422 20.06 17.30 -18.08
C VAL A 422 20.28 18.13 -19.35
N VAL A 423 19.18 18.54 -19.98
CA VAL A 423 19.19 19.35 -21.20
C VAL A 423 18.57 20.72 -20.90
N THR A 424 19.29 21.79 -21.20
CA THR A 424 18.81 23.18 -21.05
C THR A 424 19.05 23.99 -22.32
N GLY A 425 18.64 25.26 -22.30
CA GLY A 425 18.52 26.12 -23.47
C GLY A 425 17.30 27.02 -23.35
N ILE A 426 17.45 28.23 -23.91
CA ILE A 426 16.47 29.33 -23.86
C ILE A 426 15.12 28.88 -24.47
N PRO A 427 13.97 29.43 -24.03
CA PRO A 427 12.68 29.15 -24.66
C PRO A 427 12.72 29.32 -26.18
N ASN A 428 12.15 28.36 -26.91
CA ASN A 428 12.26 28.23 -28.37
C ASN A 428 13.71 28.13 -28.91
N SER A 429 14.57 27.30 -28.29
CA SER A 429 15.90 26.93 -28.83
C SER A 429 15.94 25.58 -29.57
N GLY A 430 14.86 24.79 -29.54
CA GLY A 430 14.77 23.49 -30.22
C GLY A 430 15.14 22.25 -29.37
N LYS A 431 15.23 22.37 -28.03
CA LYS A 431 15.55 21.25 -27.12
C LYS A 431 14.82 19.94 -27.44
N SER A 432 13.49 19.98 -27.51
CA SER A 432 12.64 18.82 -27.76
C SER A 432 12.82 18.26 -29.19
N GLU A 433 13.02 19.12 -30.19
CA GLU A 433 13.27 18.69 -31.58
C GLU A 433 14.61 17.95 -31.71
N TRP A 434 15.64 18.45 -31.02
CA TRP A 434 16.96 17.81 -30.98
C TRP A 434 16.92 16.47 -30.23
N ILE A 435 16.21 16.39 -29.10
CA ILE A 435 15.99 15.13 -28.38
C ILE A 435 15.22 14.13 -29.26
N ASP A 436 14.09 14.53 -29.86
CA ASP A 436 13.30 13.68 -30.77
C ASP A 436 14.16 13.12 -31.92
N ALA A 437 15.02 13.95 -32.52
CA ALA A 437 15.94 13.51 -33.58
C ALA A 437 16.99 12.50 -33.07
N MET A 438 17.54 12.72 -31.88
CA MET A 438 18.45 11.76 -31.25
C MET A 438 17.74 10.44 -30.92
N LEU A 439 16.48 10.45 -30.47
CA LEU A 439 15.72 9.22 -30.22
C LEU A 439 15.49 8.43 -31.52
N CYS A 440 15.18 9.12 -32.63
CA CYS A 440 15.07 8.49 -33.95
C CYS A 440 16.39 7.84 -34.39
N ASN A 441 17.53 8.53 -34.18
CA ASN A 441 18.86 7.99 -34.50
C ASN A 441 19.18 6.74 -33.64
N LEU A 442 18.92 6.78 -32.33
CA LEU A 442 19.12 5.65 -31.41
C LEU A 442 18.21 4.45 -31.71
N ASN A 443 16.97 4.69 -32.13
CA ASN A 443 16.10 3.62 -32.59
C ASN A 443 16.64 2.98 -33.88
N HIS A 444 17.11 3.79 -34.83
CA HIS A 444 17.65 3.30 -36.09
C HIS A 444 18.99 2.56 -35.93
N SER A 445 19.85 2.98 -35.02
CA SER A 445 21.19 2.38 -34.82
C SER A 445 21.20 1.13 -33.94
N VAL A 446 20.38 1.10 -32.88
CA VAL A 446 20.42 0.03 -31.86
C VAL A 446 19.04 -0.46 -31.41
N GLY A 447 17.96 -0.12 -32.13
CA GLY A 447 16.61 -0.63 -31.88
C GLY A 447 15.98 -0.15 -30.56
N TRP A 448 16.51 0.92 -29.94
CA TRP A 448 16.03 1.38 -28.64
C TRP A 448 14.56 1.84 -28.69
N LYS A 449 13.87 1.62 -27.57
CA LYS A 449 12.48 2.02 -27.31
C LYS A 449 12.41 3.00 -26.15
N PHE A 450 11.42 3.87 -26.17
CA PHE A 450 11.39 5.08 -25.33
C PHE A 450 10.06 5.31 -24.64
N ALA A 451 10.09 5.81 -23.40
CA ALA A 451 8.94 6.46 -22.78
C ALA A 451 9.03 7.98 -22.94
N LEU A 452 7.92 8.61 -23.31
CA LEU A 452 7.83 10.05 -23.56
C LEU A 452 6.90 10.72 -22.56
N CYS A 453 7.45 11.28 -21.49
CA CYS A 453 6.74 12.16 -20.56
C CYS A 453 6.83 13.62 -21.03
N SER A 454 6.31 13.89 -22.24
CA SER A 454 6.21 15.24 -22.79
C SER A 454 4.79 15.77 -22.62
N MET A 455 4.63 16.75 -21.71
CA MET A 455 3.30 17.29 -21.36
C MET A 455 2.90 18.47 -22.26
N GLU A 456 3.85 19.29 -22.70
CA GLU A 456 3.60 20.38 -23.64
C GLU A 456 3.18 19.88 -25.04
N ASN A 457 3.73 18.74 -25.51
CA ASN A 457 3.42 18.21 -26.84
C ASN A 457 2.11 17.39 -26.84
N LYS A 458 1.12 17.82 -27.63
CA LYS A 458 -0.12 17.05 -27.92
C LYS A 458 0.21 15.81 -28.76
N VAL A 459 -0.52 14.70 -28.58
CA VAL A 459 -0.23 13.39 -29.22
C VAL A 459 0.04 13.53 -30.72
N ARG A 460 -0.91 14.15 -31.44
CA ARG A 460 -0.86 14.32 -32.90
C ARG A 460 0.36 15.13 -33.37
N ASP A 461 0.75 16.11 -32.57
CA ASP A 461 1.80 17.07 -32.91
C ASP A 461 3.18 16.47 -32.63
N HIS A 462 3.32 15.64 -31.58
CA HIS A 462 4.52 14.83 -31.32
C HIS A 462 4.68 13.69 -32.34
N ALA A 463 3.58 12.96 -32.61
CA ALA A 463 3.57 11.89 -33.61
C ALA A 463 3.98 12.41 -35.00
N ARG A 464 3.46 13.57 -35.41
CA ARG A 464 3.89 14.26 -36.65
C ARG A 464 5.39 14.52 -36.66
N LYS A 465 5.92 15.19 -35.63
CA LYS A 465 7.36 15.53 -35.51
C LYS A 465 8.27 14.30 -35.62
N LEU A 466 7.86 13.16 -35.05
CA LEU A 466 8.62 11.91 -35.10
C LEU A 466 8.50 11.22 -36.47
N LEU A 467 7.33 11.25 -37.12
CA LEU A 467 7.13 10.73 -38.47
C LEU A 467 7.94 11.50 -39.52
N GLU A 468 7.95 12.83 -39.45
CA GLU A 468 8.74 13.68 -40.36
C GLU A 468 10.25 13.38 -40.22
N LYS A 469 10.72 13.22 -38.98
CA LYS A 469 12.10 12.83 -38.66
C LYS A 469 12.46 11.40 -39.08
N HIS A 470 11.50 10.49 -39.17
CA HIS A 470 11.71 9.09 -39.56
C HIS A 470 11.64 8.90 -41.09
N ILE A 471 10.55 9.36 -41.71
CA ILE A 471 10.24 9.20 -43.14
C ILE A 471 11.04 10.18 -44.01
N LYS A 472 11.61 11.25 -43.42
CA LYS A 472 12.34 12.32 -44.11
C LYS A 472 11.49 13.06 -45.17
N LYS A 473 10.19 13.19 -44.90
CA LYS A 473 9.21 13.94 -45.71
C LYS A 473 8.29 14.76 -44.79
N PRO A 474 7.78 15.93 -45.22
CA PRO A 474 6.80 16.68 -44.44
C PRO A 474 5.48 15.91 -44.32
N PHE A 475 4.69 16.20 -43.28
CA PHE A 475 3.38 15.56 -43.07
C PHE A 475 2.24 16.29 -43.81
N PHE A 476 2.41 17.59 -44.07
CA PHE A 476 1.43 18.45 -44.74
C PHE A 476 2.01 19.07 -46.01
N ASP A 477 1.17 19.24 -47.03
CA ASP A 477 1.45 20.11 -48.18
C ASP A 477 1.28 21.57 -47.72
N ALA A 478 2.36 22.18 -47.22
CA ALA A 478 2.34 23.51 -46.59
C ALA A 478 3.68 24.23 -46.74
N ASP A 479 3.69 25.55 -46.51
CA ASP A 479 4.81 26.48 -46.75
C ASP A 479 6.17 26.12 -46.15
N TYR A 480 6.24 25.22 -45.15
CA TYR A 480 7.50 24.75 -44.57
C TYR A 480 8.12 23.57 -45.35
N GLY A 481 7.32 22.82 -46.12
CA GLY A 481 7.76 21.72 -46.98
C GLY A 481 8.08 22.16 -48.41
N ARG A 482 8.65 23.37 -48.56
CA ARG A 482 8.56 24.28 -49.73
C ARG A 482 9.13 23.80 -51.09
N SER A 483 9.48 22.52 -51.21
CA SER A 483 9.85 21.83 -52.46
C SER A 483 9.77 20.28 -52.38
N VAL A 484 9.30 19.72 -51.26
CA VAL A 484 9.38 18.28 -50.95
C VAL A 484 7.98 17.68 -50.87
N GLN A 485 7.73 16.64 -51.64
CA GLN A 485 6.47 15.89 -51.60
C GLN A 485 6.22 15.32 -50.20
N ARG A 486 5.02 15.52 -49.63
CA ARG A 486 4.65 14.94 -48.34
C ARG A 486 4.67 13.42 -48.34
N MET A 487 4.76 12.83 -47.14
CA MET A 487 4.62 11.39 -46.96
C MET A 487 3.30 10.85 -47.52
N SER A 488 3.36 9.68 -48.17
CA SER A 488 2.18 9.02 -48.73
C SER A 488 1.25 8.49 -47.64
N VAL A 489 0.06 8.01 -48.02
CA VAL A 489 -0.88 7.39 -47.07
C VAL A 489 -0.25 6.13 -46.47
N GLU A 490 0.43 5.35 -47.30
CA GLU A 490 1.13 4.11 -46.98
C GLU A 490 2.31 4.38 -46.05
N GLU A 491 3.23 5.28 -46.42
CA GLU A 491 4.39 5.67 -45.60
C GLU A 491 3.95 6.15 -44.21
N LYS A 492 2.88 6.94 -44.15
CA LYS A 492 2.27 7.42 -42.90
C LYS A 492 1.67 6.29 -42.05
N ASP A 493 1.07 5.27 -42.65
CA ASP A 493 0.46 4.14 -41.92
C ASP A 493 1.48 3.03 -41.56
N GLU A 494 2.60 2.93 -42.28
CA GLU A 494 3.77 2.16 -41.85
C GLU A 494 4.51 2.87 -40.69
N GLY A 495 4.73 4.18 -40.81
CA GLY A 495 5.30 4.99 -39.75
C GLY A 495 4.49 4.96 -38.45
N LYS A 496 3.16 4.78 -38.50
CA LYS A 496 2.33 4.53 -37.30
C LYS A 496 2.69 3.24 -36.57
N LYS A 497 3.04 2.16 -37.31
CA LYS A 497 3.48 0.89 -36.72
C LYS A 497 4.81 1.09 -35.99
N TRP A 498 5.77 1.74 -36.68
CA TRP A 498 7.04 2.13 -36.10
C TRP A 498 6.90 3.00 -34.84
N LEU A 499 6.00 3.99 -34.85
CA LEU A 499 5.68 4.80 -33.67
C LEU A 499 5.18 3.94 -32.50
N ASN A 500 4.18 3.08 -32.74
CA ASN A 500 3.59 2.18 -31.73
C ASN A 500 4.62 1.25 -31.10
N ASP A 501 5.55 0.75 -31.92
CA ASP A 501 6.55 -0.22 -31.48
C ASP A 501 7.77 0.44 -30.82
N THR A 502 7.95 1.75 -30.97
CA THR A 502 9.12 2.50 -30.48
C THR A 502 8.82 3.43 -29.30
N PHE A 503 7.68 4.13 -29.29
CA PHE A 503 7.41 5.24 -28.38
C PHE A 503 6.15 5.03 -27.53
N TYR A 504 6.34 5.09 -26.21
CA TYR A 504 5.29 4.90 -25.21
C TYR A 504 5.01 6.23 -24.47
N PRO A 505 4.00 7.01 -24.89
CA PRO A 505 3.71 8.30 -24.27
C PRO A 505 3.15 8.14 -22.84
N ILE A 506 3.78 8.80 -21.88
CA ILE A 506 3.29 8.92 -20.50
C ILE A 506 2.48 10.22 -20.42
N ARG A 507 1.17 10.13 -20.13
CA ARG A 507 0.26 11.28 -20.10
C ARG A 507 -0.56 11.33 -18.83
N CYS A 508 -0.63 12.50 -18.20
CA CYS A 508 -1.57 12.75 -17.12
C CYS A 508 -2.90 13.21 -17.70
N GLU A 509 -3.96 12.40 -17.54
CA GLU A 509 -5.32 12.72 -17.98
C GLU A 509 -6.18 13.28 -16.81
N MET A 510 -5.53 13.88 -15.81
CA MET A 510 -6.19 14.45 -14.61
C MET A 510 -5.89 15.95 -14.48
N ASP A 511 -6.79 16.68 -13.83
CA ASP A 511 -6.70 18.11 -13.45
C ASP A 511 -5.44 18.55 -12.64
N SER A 512 -4.46 17.67 -12.43
CA SER A 512 -3.27 17.92 -11.61
C SER A 512 -2.00 17.44 -12.31
N LEU A 513 -0.95 18.25 -12.23
CA LEU A 513 0.39 17.89 -12.72
C LEU A 513 0.84 16.53 -12.13
N PRO A 514 1.57 15.70 -12.88
CA PRO A 514 2.12 14.45 -12.39
C PRO A 514 3.30 14.66 -11.44
N SER A 515 3.33 13.93 -10.32
CA SER A 515 4.51 13.89 -9.46
C SER A 515 5.63 13.04 -10.09
N ILE A 516 6.89 13.27 -9.69
CA ILE A 516 8.01 12.49 -10.24
C ILE A 516 7.88 11.00 -9.96
N ASP A 517 7.38 10.60 -8.78
CA ASP A 517 7.17 9.19 -8.43
C ASP A 517 6.17 8.53 -9.38
N TRP A 518 5.07 9.23 -9.69
CA TRP A 518 4.04 8.80 -10.63
C TRP A 518 4.64 8.59 -12.04
N VAL A 519 5.55 9.45 -12.49
CA VAL A 519 6.25 9.29 -13.79
C VAL A 519 7.19 8.08 -13.76
N LEU A 520 8.01 7.95 -12.71
CA LEU A 520 8.99 6.86 -12.60
C LEU A 520 8.35 5.48 -12.41
N GLU A 521 7.18 5.38 -11.75
CA GLU A 521 6.36 4.16 -11.72
C GLU A 521 5.93 3.70 -13.12
N ARG A 522 5.52 4.65 -13.97
CA ARG A 522 5.07 4.37 -15.36
C ARG A 522 6.24 4.04 -16.27
N ALA A 523 7.37 4.72 -16.10
CA ALA A 523 8.62 4.35 -16.75
C ALA A 523 9.08 2.95 -16.32
N LYS A 524 8.98 2.58 -15.03
CA LYS A 524 9.29 1.23 -14.53
C LYS A 524 8.39 0.16 -15.13
N ALA A 525 7.08 0.42 -15.24
CA ALA A 525 6.15 -0.47 -15.91
C ALA A 525 6.48 -0.63 -17.42
N ALA A 526 6.89 0.45 -18.10
CA ALA A 526 7.29 0.42 -19.50
C ALA A 526 8.65 -0.29 -19.73
N VAL A 527 9.62 -0.19 -18.80
CA VAL A 527 10.85 -1.00 -18.84
C VAL A 527 10.50 -2.47 -18.76
N LEU A 528 9.72 -2.88 -17.75
CA LEU A 528 9.38 -4.28 -17.51
C LEU A 528 8.46 -4.90 -18.59
N ARG A 529 7.61 -4.11 -19.25
CA ARG A 529 6.62 -4.60 -20.21
C ARG A 529 7.02 -4.44 -21.68
N TYR A 530 7.77 -3.38 -22.01
CA TYR A 530 8.09 -3.02 -23.39
C TYR A 530 9.60 -2.93 -23.68
N GLY A 531 10.46 -3.11 -22.66
CA GLY A 531 11.91 -3.11 -22.84
C GLY A 531 12.50 -1.74 -23.17
N ILE A 532 11.88 -0.64 -22.72
CA ILE A 532 12.42 0.70 -23.00
C ILE A 532 13.83 0.87 -22.43
N ARG A 533 14.69 1.56 -23.18
CA ARG A 533 16.07 1.89 -22.79
C ARG A 533 16.29 3.38 -22.56
N GLY A 534 15.30 4.22 -22.89
CA GLY A 534 15.32 5.64 -22.59
C GLY A 534 13.99 6.20 -22.10
N LEU A 535 14.06 7.24 -21.29
CA LEU A 535 12.95 8.05 -20.79
C LEU A 535 13.23 9.52 -21.04
N VAL A 536 12.30 10.23 -21.66
CA VAL A 536 12.31 11.70 -21.76
C VAL A 536 11.29 12.28 -20.79
N ILE A 537 11.69 13.29 -20.02
CA ILE A 537 10.81 14.14 -19.21
C ILE A 537 10.99 15.58 -19.69
N ASP A 538 9.95 16.15 -20.29
CA ASP A 538 10.01 17.42 -21.02
C ASP A 538 8.73 18.27 -20.90
N PRO A 539 8.74 19.43 -20.21
CA PRO A 539 9.80 19.99 -19.35
C PRO A 539 9.61 19.65 -17.86
N TYR A 540 10.63 19.94 -17.05
CA TYR A 540 10.61 19.97 -15.58
C TYR A 540 9.38 20.70 -15.01
N ASN A 541 9.05 21.86 -15.60
CA ASN A 541 8.02 22.79 -15.11
C ASN A 541 6.60 22.21 -15.12
N GLU A 542 6.35 21.13 -15.88
CA GLU A 542 5.06 20.43 -15.96
C GLU A 542 4.95 19.27 -14.95
N LEU A 543 5.85 19.21 -13.96
CA LEU A 543 5.77 18.27 -12.83
C LEU A 543 5.17 18.91 -11.58
N ASP A 544 4.57 18.10 -10.71
CA ASP A 544 3.99 18.59 -9.46
C ASP A 544 5.06 19.07 -8.47
N HIS A 545 5.26 20.39 -8.40
CA HIS A 545 6.17 21.07 -7.48
C HIS A 545 5.56 21.32 -6.08
N GLN A 546 4.49 20.62 -5.69
CA GLN A 546 4.01 20.61 -4.31
C GLN A 546 5.12 20.14 -3.35
N ARG A 547 5.54 21.07 -2.48
CA ARG A 547 6.53 20.87 -1.42
C ARG A 547 5.83 20.82 -0.07
N THR A 548 6.43 20.11 0.89
CA THR A 548 5.97 20.28 2.29
C THR A 548 6.28 21.71 2.76
N PRO A 549 5.51 22.31 3.69
CA PRO A 549 5.70 23.72 4.09
C PRO A 549 7.08 24.04 4.71
N ARG A 550 7.89 23.03 5.03
CA ARG A 550 9.25 23.18 5.59
C ARG A 550 10.36 22.92 4.55
N GLN A 551 10.02 22.64 3.29
CA GLN A 551 10.96 22.19 2.27
C GLN A 551 11.25 23.26 1.21
N THR A 552 12.53 23.58 1.04
CA THR A 552 13.00 24.50 -0.01
C THR A 552 12.87 23.88 -1.40
N GLU A 553 12.83 24.72 -2.43
CA GLU A 553 12.86 24.26 -3.83
C GLU A 553 14.14 23.49 -4.15
N THR A 554 15.27 23.97 -3.62
CA THR A 554 16.57 23.28 -3.73
C THR A 554 16.53 21.86 -3.15
N GLU A 555 15.97 21.64 -1.97
CA GLU A 555 15.84 20.30 -1.39
C GLU A 555 14.89 19.39 -2.19
N TYR A 556 13.77 19.93 -2.66
CA TYR A 556 12.83 19.21 -3.53
C TYR A 556 13.51 18.75 -4.84
N VAL A 557 14.17 19.66 -5.56
CA VAL A 557 14.94 19.33 -6.77
C VAL A 557 16.04 18.31 -6.44
N SER A 558 16.72 18.47 -5.30
CA SER A 558 17.72 17.52 -4.81
C SER A 558 17.15 16.12 -4.62
N GLN A 559 15.96 15.99 -4.04
CA GLN A 559 15.30 14.70 -3.82
C GLN A 559 14.79 14.11 -5.14
N MET A 560 14.12 14.91 -5.97
CA MET A 560 13.60 14.53 -7.29
C MET A 560 14.71 13.95 -8.18
N LEU A 561 15.83 14.65 -8.34
CA LEU A 561 16.97 14.19 -9.12
C LEU A 561 17.64 12.92 -8.54
N THR A 562 17.55 12.71 -7.22
CA THR A 562 18.02 11.46 -6.58
C THR A 562 17.12 10.28 -6.95
N LYS A 563 15.80 10.48 -6.98
CA LYS A 563 14.83 9.46 -7.42
C LYS A 563 15.03 9.10 -8.89
N ILE A 564 15.18 10.10 -9.77
CA ILE A 564 15.44 9.92 -11.20
C ILE A 564 16.75 9.14 -11.42
N LYS A 565 17.84 9.54 -10.75
CA LYS A 565 19.14 8.86 -10.89
C LYS A 565 19.11 7.42 -10.37
N ARG A 566 18.42 7.15 -9.25
CA ARG A 566 18.22 5.78 -8.75
C ARG A 566 17.40 4.94 -9.74
N PHE A 567 16.36 5.52 -10.36
CA PHE A 567 15.60 4.85 -11.39
C PHE A 567 16.47 4.50 -12.61
N SER A 568 17.24 5.47 -13.14
CA SER A 568 18.06 5.27 -14.34
C SER A 568 19.07 4.14 -14.12
N GLN A 569 19.81 4.18 -13.00
CA GLN A 569 20.78 3.18 -12.60
C GLN A 569 20.15 1.80 -12.38
N HIS A 570 19.06 1.71 -11.59
CA HIS A 570 18.41 0.43 -11.26
C HIS A 570 17.75 -0.26 -12.49
N HIS A 571 17.46 0.48 -13.55
CA HIS A 571 16.77 -0.04 -14.73
C HIS A 571 17.61 0.01 -16.02
N SER A 572 18.90 0.35 -15.95
CA SER A 572 19.81 0.50 -17.11
C SER A 572 19.17 1.27 -18.28
N CYS A 573 18.46 2.34 -17.91
CA CYS A 573 17.58 3.14 -18.77
C CYS A 573 18.03 4.61 -18.70
N HIS A 574 18.45 5.19 -19.83
CA HIS A 574 18.94 6.56 -19.88
C HIS A 574 17.79 7.55 -19.65
N VAL A 575 18.02 8.62 -18.89
CA VAL A 575 16.99 9.65 -18.67
C VAL A 575 17.46 11.00 -19.20
N TRP A 576 16.72 11.55 -20.16
CA TRP A 576 16.84 12.95 -20.56
C TRP A 576 15.82 13.80 -19.79
N PHE A 577 16.33 14.82 -19.11
CA PHE A 577 15.54 15.68 -18.24
C PHE A 577 15.67 17.13 -18.69
N VAL A 578 14.60 17.70 -19.25
CA VAL A 578 14.63 19.06 -19.81
C VAL A 578 14.29 20.07 -18.73
N ALA A 579 15.19 21.02 -18.46
CA ALA A 579 14.99 22.06 -17.46
C ALA A 579 15.33 23.44 -18.04
N HIS A 580 14.50 24.44 -17.77
CA HIS A 580 14.62 25.77 -18.41
C HIS A 580 15.48 26.73 -17.56
N PRO A 581 16.23 27.65 -18.19
CA PRO A 581 16.92 28.71 -17.47
C PRO A 581 15.92 29.65 -16.80
N LYS A 582 16.33 30.26 -15.69
CA LYS A 582 15.67 31.42 -15.09
C LYS A 582 15.63 32.55 -16.13
N GLN A 583 14.64 33.44 -16.02
CA GLN A 583 14.53 34.61 -16.90
C GLN A 583 15.81 35.47 -16.82
N LEU A 584 16.60 35.45 -17.90
CA LEU A 584 17.86 36.19 -18.02
C LEU A 584 17.56 37.68 -18.21
N GLN A 585 17.89 38.49 -17.21
CA GLN A 585 17.86 39.95 -17.33
C GLN A 585 19.08 40.39 -18.15
N HIS A 586 18.85 41.22 -19.18
CA HIS A 586 19.86 41.67 -20.14
C HIS A 586 20.62 40.53 -20.86
N TRP A 587 19.88 39.58 -21.44
CA TRP A 587 20.46 38.56 -22.33
C TRP A 587 21.10 39.21 -23.58
N ASP A 588 22.31 38.77 -23.91
CA ASP A 588 23.21 39.30 -24.94
C ASP A 588 23.12 38.59 -26.30
N GLY A 589 22.34 37.50 -26.39
CA GLY A 589 22.29 36.61 -27.55
C GLY A 589 23.05 35.29 -27.37
N GLY A 590 23.84 35.12 -26.30
CA GLY A 590 24.67 33.95 -26.08
C GLY A 590 23.95 32.67 -25.62
N ALA A 591 24.70 31.57 -25.50
CA ALA A 591 24.21 30.35 -24.87
C ALA A 591 24.17 30.51 -23.33
N PRO A 592 23.12 30.04 -22.63
CA PRO A 592 23.06 30.08 -21.16
C PRO A 592 24.09 29.14 -20.53
N ASN A 593 24.33 29.28 -19.23
CA ASN A 593 25.09 28.36 -18.41
C ASN A 593 24.16 27.27 -17.83
N LEU A 594 24.71 26.09 -17.49
CA LEU A 594 23.97 25.09 -16.70
C LEU A 594 23.58 25.62 -15.31
N TYR A 595 24.33 26.59 -14.77
CA TYR A 595 24.02 27.21 -13.47
C TYR A 595 22.81 28.16 -13.53
N ASP A 596 22.37 28.54 -14.73
CA ASP A 596 21.23 29.44 -14.92
C ASP A 596 19.89 28.70 -14.84
N ILE A 597 19.89 27.35 -14.76
CA ILE A 597 18.68 26.54 -14.63
C ILE A 597 17.91 26.95 -13.37
N SER A 598 16.63 27.25 -13.52
CA SER A 598 15.80 27.78 -12.42
C SER A 598 15.68 26.78 -11.26
N GLY A 599 15.59 27.29 -10.04
CA GLY A 599 15.26 26.52 -8.84
C GLY A 599 16.43 25.88 -8.08
N SER A 600 17.45 25.33 -8.75
CA SER A 600 18.60 24.75 -8.02
C SER A 600 19.87 24.43 -8.84
N ALA A 601 21.04 24.73 -8.26
CA ALA A 601 22.33 24.20 -8.73
C ALA A 601 22.43 22.66 -8.65
N HIS A 602 21.50 21.96 -7.99
CA HIS A 602 21.50 20.49 -7.94
C HIS A 602 21.30 19.82 -9.31
N PHE A 603 20.75 20.50 -10.32
CA PHE A 603 20.69 19.99 -11.69
C PHE A 603 22.08 19.56 -12.19
N ILE A 604 23.08 20.44 -12.06
CA ILE A 604 24.49 20.11 -12.37
C ILE A 604 25.04 19.06 -11.43
N ASN A 605 24.84 19.22 -10.11
CA ASN A 605 25.53 18.38 -9.14
C ASN A 605 25.12 16.90 -9.25
N LYS A 606 23.85 16.62 -9.59
CA LYS A 606 23.29 15.26 -9.63
C LYS A 606 23.24 14.61 -11.01
N CYS A 607 23.13 15.37 -12.10
CA CYS A 607 23.23 14.81 -13.45
C CYS A 607 24.59 14.13 -13.69
N ASP A 608 24.64 13.27 -14.68
CA ASP A 608 25.89 12.73 -15.22
C ASP A 608 26.38 13.64 -16.33
N ASN A 609 25.49 13.93 -17.29
CA ASN A 609 25.77 14.80 -18.43
C ASN A 609 24.92 16.07 -18.38
N GLY A 610 25.44 17.15 -18.93
CA GLY A 610 24.79 18.46 -18.98
C GLY A 610 24.98 19.09 -20.35
N ILE A 611 23.87 19.27 -21.07
CA ILE A 611 23.85 19.68 -22.48
C ILE A 611 23.04 20.97 -22.63
N ILE A 612 23.52 21.87 -23.47
CA ILE A 612 22.88 23.16 -23.76
C ILE A 612 22.58 23.23 -25.25
N VAL A 613 21.30 23.30 -25.61
CA VAL A 613 20.86 23.51 -26.99
C VAL A 613 20.64 25.00 -27.21
N HIS A 614 21.55 25.61 -27.96
CA HIS A 614 21.50 27.01 -28.38
C HIS A 614 21.33 27.08 -29.91
N ARG A 615 20.55 28.04 -30.39
CA ARG A 615 20.28 28.25 -31.82
C ARG A 615 20.46 29.72 -32.14
N ASN A 616 21.17 30.00 -33.23
CA ASN A 616 21.38 31.37 -33.69
C ASN A 616 20.04 32.04 -34.04
N ARG A 617 19.94 33.34 -33.73
CA ARG A 617 18.78 34.20 -33.99
C ARG A 617 19.12 35.47 -34.78
N ASP A 618 20.40 35.76 -35.00
CA ASP A 618 20.87 36.91 -35.76
C ASP A 618 21.48 36.44 -37.08
N GLU A 619 20.91 36.88 -38.20
CA GLU A 619 21.39 36.57 -39.55
C GLU A 619 22.82 37.10 -39.78
N ASN A 620 23.22 38.16 -39.06
CA ASN A 620 24.56 38.74 -39.13
C ASN A 620 25.60 37.89 -38.36
N ALA A 621 25.17 37.11 -37.37
CA ALA A 621 26.03 36.22 -36.57
C ALA A 621 26.26 34.84 -37.24
N GLY A 622 25.49 34.49 -38.27
CA GLY A 622 25.63 33.25 -39.03
C GLY A 622 24.31 32.63 -39.50
N PRO A 623 24.32 31.39 -40.00
CA PRO A 623 23.11 30.73 -40.50
C PRO A 623 22.05 30.50 -39.40
N LEU A 624 20.78 30.77 -39.69
CA LEU A 624 19.66 30.60 -38.74
C LEU A 624 19.21 29.15 -38.55
N ASP A 625 19.69 28.23 -39.38
CA ASP A 625 19.57 26.78 -39.25
C ASP A 625 20.71 26.15 -38.43
N LEU A 626 21.77 26.91 -38.13
CA LEU A 626 22.87 26.42 -37.29
C LEU A 626 22.44 26.33 -35.82
N VAL A 627 22.65 25.15 -35.23
CA VAL A 627 22.36 24.83 -33.83
C VAL A 627 23.64 24.36 -33.15
N GLN A 628 23.98 25.01 -32.04
CA GLN A 628 25.09 24.67 -31.17
C GLN A 628 24.60 23.74 -30.05
N ILE A 629 25.25 22.58 -29.95
CA ILE A 629 25.07 21.61 -28.86
C ILE A 629 26.28 21.74 -27.94
N GLY A 630 26.12 22.56 -26.90
CA GLY A 630 27.15 22.80 -25.91
C GLY A 630 27.14 21.70 -24.84
N VAL A 631 28.07 20.75 -24.94
CA VAL A 631 28.31 19.77 -23.88
C VAL A 631 29.11 20.46 -22.77
N ARG A 632 28.51 20.65 -21.60
CA ARG A 632 29.08 21.41 -20.47
C ARG A 632 29.37 20.55 -19.24
N LYS A 633 28.93 19.29 -19.24
CA LYS A 633 29.36 18.27 -18.28
C LYS A 633 29.26 16.89 -18.91
N VAL A 634 30.27 16.05 -18.65
CA VAL A 634 30.24 14.59 -18.81
C VAL A 634 30.83 13.99 -17.54
N ARG A 635 30.17 12.99 -16.92
CA ARG A 635 30.72 12.30 -15.73
C ARG A 635 31.55 11.08 -16.11
N ASN A 636 31.11 10.33 -17.12
CA ASN A 636 31.82 9.16 -17.61
C ASN A 636 32.88 9.57 -18.64
N LYS A 637 34.14 9.60 -18.21
CA LYS A 637 35.32 9.93 -19.03
C LYS A 637 35.53 9.05 -20.28
N VAL A 638 34.82 7.92 -20.38
CA VAL A 638 34.90 6.98 -21.51
C VAL A 638 33.83 7.29 -22.57
N ALA A 639 32.79 8.05 -22.19
CA ALA A 639 31.62 8.34 -23.01
C ALA A 639 31.61 9.74 -23.66
N GLY A 640 32.63 10.57 -23.40
CA GLY A 640 32.74 11.91 -24.00
C GLY A 640 33.56 12.91 -23.19
N GLN A 641 33.53 14.18 -23.62
CA GLN A 641 34.24 15.31 -23.04
C GLN A 641 33.48 16.63 -23.24
N ILE A 642 33.82 17.65 -22.45
CA ILE A 642 33.23 18.99 -22.53
C ILE A 642 33.67 19.68 -23.85
N GLY A 643 32.74 20.31 -24.56
CA GLY A 643 33.00 20.98 -25.84
C GLY A 643 31.74 21.54 -26.49
N ASP A 644 31.88 21.96 -27.76
CA ASP A 644 30.78 22.48 -28.58
C ASP A 644 30.71 21.74 -29.92
N ALA A 645 29.56 21.11 -30.19
CA ALA A 645 29.24 20.55 -31.50
C ALA A 645 28.31 21.50 -32.27
N TYR A 646 28.44 21.53 -33.59
CA TYR A 646 27.59 22.33 -34.49
C TYR A 646 26.86 21.43 -35.47
N LEU A 647 25.54 21.60 -35.55
CA LEU A 647 24.62 20.85 -36.39
C LEU A 647 23.76 21.82 -37.23
N CYS A 648 23.40 21.44 -38.45
CA CYS A 648 22.42 22.16 -39.28
C CYS A 648 21.03 21.53 -39.09
N TYR A 649 20.00 22.36 -38.90
CA TYR A 649 18.61 21.95 -38.68
C TYR A 649 17.75 22.13 -39.93
N ASP A 650 17.31 21.02 -40.53
CA ASP A 650 16.34 21.03 -41.62
C ASP A 650 14.92 21.29 -41.09
N ARG A 651 14.34 22.42 -41.49
CA ARG A 651 12.97 22.82 -41.13
C ARG A 651 11.88 21.97 -41.80
N THR A 652 12.20 21.22 -42.87
CA THR A 652 11.23 20.43 -43.64
C THR A 652 10.93 19.08 -42.98
N THR A 653 11.98 18.37 -42.56
CA THR A 653 11.86 17.04 -41.90
C THR A 653 12.08 17.09 -40.39
N GLY A 654 12.52 18.22 -39.84
CA GLY A 654 12.93 18.34 -38.44
C GLY A 654 14.24 17.58 -38.12
N SER A 655 15.00 17.18 -39.13
CA SER A 655 16.26 16.45 -38.97
C SER A 655 17.44 17.38 -38.66
N TYR A 656 18.51 16.80 -38.12
CA TYR A 656 19.79 17.48 -37.92
C TYR A 656 20.90 16.72 -38.66
N SER A 657 21.84 17.45 -39.27
CA SER A 657 23.08 16.93 -39.86
C SER A 657 24.31 17.58 -39.24
N ASP A 658 25.46 16.91 -39.31
CA ASP A 658 26.75 17.50 -38.92
C ASP A 658 27.03 18.77 -39.75
N SER A 659 27.33 19.90 -39.08
CA SER A 659 27.73 21.13 -39.79
C SER A 659 29.13 20.97 -40.39
N PRO A 660 29.35 21.35 -41.66
CA PRO A 660 30.69 21.47 -42.26
C PRO A 660 31.41 22.76 -41.81
N VAL A 661 30.71 23.69 -41.16
CA VAL A 661 31.24 24.98 -40.67
C VAL A 661 31.33 24.96 -39.15
N THR A 662 32.56 24.99 -38.64
CA THR A 662 32.87 25.46 -37.29
C THR A 662 33.01 26.98 -37.33
N PRO A 663 32.21 27.78 -36.60
CA PRO A 663 32.41 29.22 -36.51
C PRO A 663 33.83 29.56 -36.04
N GLY A 664 34.52 30.43 -36.80
CA GLY A 664 35.90 30.80 -36.50
C GLY A 664 35.98 31.55 -35.16
N MET A 665 36.98 31.24 -34.32
CA MET A 665 37.25 32.05 -33.13
C MET A 665 37.57 33.49 -33.56
N PRO A 666 36.86 34.52 -33.05
CA PRO A 666 37.26 35.89 -33.29
C PRO A 666 38.63 36.14 -32.65
N GLU A 667 39.52 36.84 -33.36
CA GLU A 667 40.85 37.16 -32.84
C GLU A 667 40.75 37.89 -31.50
N ARG A 668 41.40 37.33 -30.48
CA ARG A 668 41.49 37.98 -29.16
C ARG A 668 42.31 39.25 -29.27
N ARG A 669 41.64 40.41 -29.42
CA ARG A 669 42.24 41.73 -29.20
C ARG A 669 42.90 41.75 -27.81
N SER A 670 44.22 41.73 -27.79
CA SER A 670 45.01 41.66 -26.56
C SER A 670 44.79 42.91 -25.69
N PRO A 671 44.61 42.77 -24.38
CA PRO A 671 44.53 43.93 -23.49
C PRO A 671 45.86 44.70 -23.52
N LYS A 672 45.80 46.01 -23.79
CA LYS A 672 46.96 46.90 -23.61
C LYS A 672 47.32 46.97 -22.12
N ARG A 673 48.37 46.27 -21.70
CA ARG A 673 49.18 46.65 -20.54
C ARG A 673 50.62 46.88 -20.96
N LEU A 674 51.13 48.06 -20.66
CA LEU A 674 52.51 48.45 -20.89
C LEU A 674 53.43 47.74 -19.90
N ALA A 675 54.35 46.93 -20.42
CA ALA A 675 55.65 46.68 -19.81
C ALA A 675 56.60 46.04 -20.86
N ASN A 676 57.64 46.78 -21.26
CA ASN A 676 58.94 46.15 -21.57
C ASN A 676 59.47 45.55 -20.24
N TRP A 677 60.46 44.66 -20.12
CA TRP A 677 61.67 44.35 -20.91
C TRP A 677 61.74 42.80 -21.10
N GLY A 678 62.60 42.14 -21.89
CA GLY A 678 64.06 42.30 -22.09
C GLY A 678 64.83 41.77 -20.86
N GLN A 679 65.74 40.78 -20.89
CA GLN A 679 66.45 40.01 -21.94
C GLN A 679 66.48 38.50 -21.51
N VAL A 680 66.56 37.47 -22.36
CA VAL A 680 67.73 36.91 -23.09
C VAL A 680 69.01 36.80 -22.24
N GLY A 681 69.66 35.64 -22.03
CA GLY A 681 69.33 34.25 -22.42
C GLY A 681 70.50 33.25 -22.19
N SER A 682 70.28 31.95 -22.49
CA SER A 682 71.21 30.79 -22.33
C SER A 682 71.46 30.33 -20.86
N SER A 683 71.66 29.03 -20.56
CA SER A 683 72.39 28.00 -21.33
C SER A 683 71.96 26.52 -21.08
N ASN A 684 72.23 25.67 -22.09
CA ASN A 684 72.53 24.21 -22.10
C ASN A 684 71.63 23.15 -21.42
N GLY A 685 71.29 22.08 -22.18
CA GLY A 685 71.21 20.70 -21.63
C GLY A 685 70.18 19.69 -22.21
N CYS A 686 70.54 18.93 -23.26
CA CYS A 686 69.89 17.68 -23.76
C CYS A 686 68.39 17.77 -24.22
N GLY A 687 67.83 16.90 -25.07
CA GLY A 687 68.34 15.76 -25.86
C GLY A 687 67.31 14.61 -25.94
N TRP A 688 66.91 13.97 -27.05
CA TRP A 688 66.83 14.16 -28.52
C TRP A 688 66.11 12.88 -29.09
N PHE A 689 65.81 12.78 -30.40
CA PHE A 689 65.10 11.69 -31.15
C PHE A 689 63.54 11.66 -31.18
N PHE A 690 62.91 10.92 -32.11
CA PHE A 690 62.71 11.15 -33.57
C PHE A 690 61.73 10.10 -34.18
N MET A 691 61.03 10.48 -35.25
CA MET A 691 60.35 9.63 -36.28
C MET A 691 59.13 8.77 -35.92
N PHE A 692 58.19 8.72 -36.88
CA PHE A 692 57.02 7.83 -36.90
C PHE A 692 56.64 7.49 -38.36
N THR A 693 57.32 6.52 -38.98
CA THR A 693 56.95 5.99 -40.32
C THR A 693 57.32 4.50 -40.44
N GLY A 694 56.34 3.63 -40.68
CA GLY A 694 56.58 2.21 -40.96
C GLY A 694 55.29 1.44 -41.21
N ARG A 695 55.09 0.98 -42.46
CA ARG A 695 54.14 -0.11 -42.78
C ARG A 695 54.85 -1.46 -42.63
N VAL A 696 54.12 -2.55 -42.42
CA VAL A 696 54.17 -3.73 -43.30
C VAL A 696 52.99 -4.71 -43.07
N HIS A 697 52.42 -5.13 -44.19
CA HIS A 697 51.54 -6.25 -44.55
C HIS A 697 50.58 -6.98 -43.57
N HIS A 698 49.38 -7.22 -44.12
CA HIS A 698 48.59 -8.44 -43.93
C HIS A 698 49.43 -9.73 -44.05
N VAL A 699 49.20 -10.69 -43.17
CA VAL A 699 49.30 -12.13 -43.51
C VAL A 699 48.06 -12.83 -42.93
N THR A 700 47.43 -13.68 -43.74
CA THR A 700 46.26 -14.52 -43.41
C THR A 700 46.74 -15.96 -43.10
N VAL A 701 45.85 -16.91 -42.73
CA VAL A 701 46.13 -18.39 -42.60
C VAL A 701 46.92 -18.74 -41.31
N ALA A 702 46.65 -19.81 -40.53
CA ALA A 702 45.52 -20.74 -40.44
C ALA A 702 45.44 -21.48 -39.07
N LYS A 703 44.51 -22.45 -39.00
CA LYS A 703 44.25 -23.47 -37.97
C LYS A 703 45.48 -24.16 -37.36
N GLY A 704 45.34 -24.57 -36.09
CA GLY A 704 46.07 -25.67 -35.45
C GLY A 704 47.03 -25.22 -34.33
N GLY A 705 47.15 -25.92 -33.19
CA GLY A 705 46.31 -27.03 -32.70
C GLY A 705 47.00 -27.86 -31.60
N VAL A 706 46.20 -28.31 -30.62
CA VAL A 706 46.39 -29.53 -29.79
C VAL A 706 47.65 -29.61 -28.88
N ASP A 707 47.37 -29.40 -27.57
CA ASP A 707 47.93 -30.07 -26.39
C ASP A 707 49.38 -29.85 -25.87
N HIS A 708 49.50 -30.23 -24.59
CA HIS A 708 50.71 -30.50 -23.79
C HIS A 708 51.68 -29.36 -23.43
N LEU A 709 51.39 -28.70 -22.30
CA LEU A 709 52.31 -28.75 -21.15
C LEU A 709 51.59 -28.45 -19.82
N TYR A 710 51.51 -29.45 -18.94
CA TYR A 710 50.98 -29.33 -17.57
C TYR A 710 52.14 -29.09 -16.59
N LEU A 711 51.85 -28.47 -15.44
CA LEU A 711 52.79 -28.15 -14.34
C LEU A 711 53.95 -27.18 -14.67
N ASN A 712 53.91 -25.97 -14.09
CA ASN A 712 54.72 -25.67 -12.89
C ASN A 712 54.41 -24.29 -12.27
N PHE A 713 55.02 -24.01 -11.11
CA PHE A 713 55.12 -22.68 -10.47
C PHE A 713 53.86 -21.95 -9.95
N LYS A 714 52.95 -22.68 -9.29
CA LYS A 714 52.22 -22.09 -8.14
C LYS A 714 53.01 -22.25 -6.83
N LYS A 715 54.27 -21.81 -6.81
CA LYS A 715 55.18 -22.02 -5.65
C LYS A 715 56.30 -20.97 -5.51
N HIS A 716 55.95 -19.72 -5.23
CA HIS A 716 56.83 -18.82 -4.47
C HIS A 716 56.02 -17.84 -3.60
N TYR A 717 56.24 -17.94 -2.29
CA TYR A 717 56.08 -16.89 -1.26
C TYR A 717 54.71 -16.21 -1.09
N LYS A 718 53.91 -16.76 -0.15
CA LYS A 718 53.58 -15.93 1.02
C LYS A 718 54.90 -15.67 1.77
N ASN A 719 55.33 -14.42 1.91
CA ASN A 719 56.00 -13.86 3.10
C ASN A 719 56.52 -12.45 2.81
N ASN A 720 55.78 -11.44 3.29
CA ASN A 720 56.27 -10.35 4.15
C ASN A 720 55.10 -9.38 4.40
N PHE A 721 54.96 -8.67 5.51
CA PHE A 721 55.34 -8.78 6.92
C PHE A 721 54.82 -7.45 7.51
N PHE A 722 54.20 -7.44 8.69
CA PHE A 722 53.67 -6.20 9.27
C PHE A 722 54.82 -5.30 9.79
N ARG A 723 55.17 -4.24 9.05
CA ARG A 723 56.10 -3.14 9.41
C ARG A 723 55.77 -1.95 8.48
N PHE A 724 55.72 -0.69 8.91
CA PHE A 724 56.33 -0.05 10.09
C PHE A 724 55.33 0.67 11.02
N TYR A 725 55.78 0.95 12.24
CA TYR A 725 55.13 1.85 13.20
C TYR A 725 55.88 3.20 13.24
N LYS A 726 55.16 4.28 13.57
CA LYS A 726 55.62 5.62 14.04
C LYS A 726 57.03 6.11 13.63
N GLU A 727 57.08 7.26 12.96
CA GLU A 727 58.00 8.34 13.37
C GLU A 727 57.24 9.66 13.60
N ILE A 728 57.69 10.42 14.59
CA ILE A 728 57.22 11.79 14.93
C ILE A 728 58.45 12.57 15.41
N PRO A 729 58.80 13.71 14.79
CA PRO A 729 59.14 14.87 15.63
C PRO A 729 58.72 16.26 15.07
N LYS A 730 57.76 16.87 15.77
CA LYS A 730 57.79 18.24 16.34
C LYS A 730 58.39 19.42 15.52
N LYS A 731 57.54 20.44 15.29
CA LYS A 731 57.72 21.90 15.58
C LYS A 731 56.34 22.57 15.39
N ASN A 732 55.69 23.25 16.35
CA ASN A 732 56.03 24.39 17.23
C ASN A 732 56.41 25.69 16.48
N LEU A 733 55.50 26.68 16.43
CA LEU A 733 55.61 27.93 17.23
C LEU A 733 54.35 28.86 17.21
N PHE A 734 53.88 29.23 18.41
CA PHE A 734 53.36 30.54 18.87
C PHE A 734 52.28 31.38 18.10
N GLN A 735 51.06 31.41 18.67
CA GLN A 735 50.50 32.52 19.50
C GLN A 735 50.41 33.97 18.94
N LYS A 736 49.19 34.55 18.83
CA LYS A 736 48.74 35.72 19.67
C LYS A 736 47.31 36.29 19.41
N GLN A 737 46.67 36.65 20.53
CA GLN A 737 45.68 37.73 20.77
C GLN A 737 44.25 37.67 20.18
N CYS A 738 43.38 38.54 20.72
CA CYS A 738 41.94 38.32 20.91
C CYS A 738 41.11 39.62 20.77
N PHE A 739 39.78 39.46 20.91
CA PHE A 739 38.75 40.42 21.40
C PHE A 739 38.05 41.42 20.45
N LYS A 740 36.71 41.26 20.40
CA LYS A 740 35.65 42.28 20.23
C LYS A 740 35.60 43.03 18.86
N MET A 741 34.52 43.70 18.48
CA MET A 741 33.27 44.01 19.21
C MET A 741 32.00 43.95 18.33
N THR A 742 30.84 43.91 18.97
CA THR A 742 29.50 44.17 18.40
C THR A 742 29.26 45.66 18.15
N ALA A 743 28.44 46.00 17.14
CA ALA A 743 27.73 47.27 17.07
C ALA A 743 26.43 47.15 16.24
N GLU A 744 25.30 47.53 16.81
CA GLU A 744 24.11 47.95 16.07
C GLU A 744 24.21 49.45 15.79
N VAL A 745 23.65 49.93 14.67
CA VAL A 745 23.33 51.35 14.48
C VAL A 745 21.99 51.49 13.75
N LYS A 746 21.02 52.17 14.39
CA LYS A 746 19.83 52.72 13.71
C LYS A 746 20.21 54.03 13.02
N VAL A 747 19.72 54.27 11.80
CA VAL A 747 19.48 55.64 11.29
C VAL A 747 18.17 55.69 10.52
N GLU A 748 17.24 56.46 11.08
CA GLU A 748 16.14 57.25 10.50
C GLU A 748 15.56 56.87 9.11
N GLU A 749 14.25 56.60 9.11
CA GLU A 749 13.38 56.95 7.98
C GLU A 749 13.34 58.49 7.81
N LYS A 750 13.20 58.98 6.57
CA LYS A 750 12.92 60.39 6.33
C LYS A 750 12.01 60.56 5.10
N GLN A 751 10.77 60.97 5.35
CA GLN A 751 9.85 61.37 4.29
C GLN A 751 10.31 62.68 3.65
N VAL A 752 10.13 62.79 2.33
CA VAL A 752 10.01 64.07 1.62
C VAL A 752 8.92 63.90 0.57
N GLU A 753 7.80 64.60 0.74
CA GLU A 753 6.80 64.81 -0.31
C GLU A 753 7.12 66.13 -1.03
N SER A 754 6.92 66.19 -2.35
CA SER A 754 6.90 67.45 -3.12
C SER A 754 6.13 67.29 -4.44
N GLU A 755 4.84 67.63 -4.37
CA GLU A 755 3.97 68.27 -5.35
C GLU A 755 4.39 68.41 -6.84
N VAL A 756 3.58 67.78 -7.70
CA VAL A 756 2.79 68.37 -8.82
C VAL A 756 3.25 69.72 -9.43
N VAL A 757 3.51 69.70 -10.75
CA VAL A 757 3.17 70.81 -11.68
C VAL A 757 2.54 70.22 -12.97
N ILE A 758 1.71 71.00 -13.66
CA ILE A 758 0.75 70.58 -14.69
C ILE A 758 1.25 70.81 -16.14
N ALA A 759 0.61 70.14 -17.11
CA ALA A 759 0.81 70.25 -18.56
C ALA A 759 0.51 71.67 -19.15
N PRO A 760 0.74 71.91 -20.46
CA PRO A 760 -0.31 71.56 -21.44
C PRO A 760 0.17 71.01 -22.81
N ALA A 761 -0.80 70.71 -23.67
CA ALA A 761 -0.67 69.97 -24.94
C ALA A 761 -0.28 70.81 -26.17
N VAL A 762 0.02 70.12 -27.28
CA VAL A 762 -0.38 70.51 -28.65
C VAL A 762 -0.87 69.27 -29.41
N VAL A 763 -1.98 69.40 -30.14
CA VAL A 763 -2.50 68.45 -31.16
C VAL A 763 -2.97 69.31 -32.35
N PRO A 764 -2.63 68.96 -33.60
CA PRO A 764 -3.65 68.62 -34.63
C PRO A 764 -3.32 67.30 -35.38
N GLU A 765 -4.28 66.44 -35.76
CA GLU A 765 -5.04 66.39 -37.06
C GLU A 765 -4.17 66.00 -38.29
N GLU A 766 -4.57 65.22 -39.31
CA GLU A 766 -5.79 64.41 -39.64
C GLU A 766 -5.28 63.22 -40.56
N THR A 767 -5.92 62.59 -41.58
CA THR A 767 -7.16 62.83 -42.34
C THR A 767 -7.91 61.54 -42.75
N THR A 768 -9.26 61.62 -42.70
CA THR A 768 -10.40 60.91 -43.37
C THR A 768 -10.21 60.20 -44.76
N VAL A 769 -11.17 59.50 -45.40
CA VAL A 769 -12.66 59.55 -45.39
C VAL A 769 -13.33 58.16 -45.58
N LYS A 770 -14.58 58.07 -45.14
CA LYS A 770 -15.56 56.96 -45.26
C LYS A 770 -16.10 56.76 -46.68
N ALA A 771 -16.73 55.61 -46.91
CA ALA A 771 -17.99 55.50 -47.67
C ALA A 771 -18.84 54.34 -47.12
N VAL A 772 -20.17 54.43 -47.24
CA VAL A 772 -21.15 53.45 -46.73
C VAL A 772 -22.13 53.11 -47.86
N VAL A 773 -22.59 51.85 -47.91
CA VAL A 773 -23.85 51.46 -48.57
C VAL A 773 -24.61 50.57 -47.59
N GLU A 774 -25.91 50.77 -47.51
CA GLU A 774 -26.86 50.18 -46.56
C GLU A 774 -28.12 49.79 -47.36
N GLU A 775 -28.74 48.64 -47.06
CA GLU A 775 -30.21 48.46 -46.92
C GLU A 775 -30.69 46.98 -46.98
N THR A 776 -31.90 46.77 -46.43
CA THR A 776 -32.82 45.62 -46.58
C THR A 776 -32.49 44.26 -45.92
N LYS A 777 -33.39 43.85 -45.02
CA LYS A 777 -33.66 42.44 -44.64
C LYS A 777 -34.81 41.89 -45.48
N VAL A 778 -34.81 40.59 -45.76
CA VAL A 778 -36.01 39.70 -45.77
C VAL A 778 -35.58 38.34 -45.17
N GLU A 779 -36.54 37.55 -44.66
CA GLU A 779 -36.34 36.33 -43.87
C GLU A 779 -36.46 35.05 -44.73
N GLU A 780 -35.78 33.96 -44.37
CA GLU A 780 -36.40 32.70 -43.90
C GLU A 780 -35.37 31.61 -43.50
N ASP A 781 -35.88 30.49 -42.98
CA ASP A 781 -35.31 29.48 -42.07
C ASP A 781 -34.12 28.60 -42.57
N GLU A 782 -33.17 28.25 -41.69
CA GLU A 782 -33.00 26.85 -41.24
C GLU A 782 -32.04 26.71 -40.03
N SER A 783 -32.16 25.61 -39.28
CA SER A 783 -31.57 25.44 -37.93
C SER A 783 -30.34 24.52 -37.82
N LYS A 784 -29.47 24.80 -36.81
CA LYS A 784 -28.64 23.82 -36.07
C LYS A 784 -27.98 24.43 -34.80
N PRO A 785 -27.88 23.69 -33.68
CA PRO A 785 -27.30 24.18 -32.42
C PRO A 785 -25.77 23.95 -32.30
N GLU A 786 -25.13 24.73 -31.42
CA GLU A 786 -23.70 24.64 -31.11
C GLU A 786 -23.32 23.40 -30.26
N GLY A 787 -22.06 22.95 -30.39
CA GLY A 787 -21.58 21.71 -29.77
C GLY A 787 -20.95 21.90 -28.39
N VAL A 788 -21.55 21.31 -27.35
CA VAL A 788 -21.00 21.26 -25.98
C VAL A 788 -19.79 20.31 -25.88
N GLU A 789 -18.78 20.70 -25.09
CA GLU A 789 -17.55 19.93 -24.88
C GLU A 789 -17.81 18.54 -24.25
N LYS A 790 -17.29 17.49 -24.90
CA LYS A 790 -17.46 16.09 -24.46
C LYS A 790 -16.55 15.74 -23.29
N SER A 791 -17.06 15.89 -22.07
CA SER A 791 -16.58 15.10 -20.93
C SER A 791 -17.01 13.63 -21.06
N ALA A 792 -16.24 12.70 -20.50
CA ALA A 792 -16.49 11.26 -20.61
C ALA A 792 -17.61 10.79 -19.65
N SER A 793 -18.86 11.07 -19.99
CA SER A 793 -20.02 10.66 -19.20
C SER A 793 -20.27 9.15 -19.28
N PHE A 794 -20.18 8.47 -18.14
CA PHE A 794 -20.93 7.23 -17.92
C PHE A 794 -22.43 7.58 -17.96
N LYS A 795 -23.17 6.90 -18.84
CA LYS A 795 -24.64 6.90 -18.91
C LYS A 795 -25.14 5.54 -18.42
N GLU A 796 -26.21 5.52 -17.63
CA GLU A 796 -26.82 4.25 -17.20
C GLU A 796 -27.41 3.49 -18.41
N GLU A 797 -27.39 2.16 -18.33
CA GLU A 797 -27.84 1.28 -19.41
C GLU A 797 -29.36 1.19 -19.42
N SER A 798 -29.98 1.20 -20.60
CA SER A 798 -31.44 1.17 -20.72
C SER A 798 -32.04 -0.09 -20.09
N ASP A 799 -33.10 0.11 -19.29
CA ASP A 799 -33.94 -0.94 -18.72
C ASP A 799 -35.09 -1.36 -19.65
N PHE A 800 -35.25 -0.72 -20.81
CA PHE A 800 -36.26 -1.12 -21.81
C PHE A 800 -35.80 -2.36 -22.60
N PHE A 801 -36.66 -3.38 -22.65
CA PHE A 801 -36.36 -4.62 -23.38
C PHE A 801 -36.01 -4.40 -24.86
N ALA A 802 -36.61 -3.39 -25.51
CA ALA A 802 -36.35 -3.07 -26.92
C ALA A 802 -34.88 -2.72 -27.18
N ASP A 803 -34.26 -1.94 -26.29
CA ASP A 803 -32.90 -1.39 -26.44
C ASP A 803 -31.78 -2.41 -26.19
N LEU A 804 -32.11 -3.55 -25.56
CA LEU A 804 -31.16 -4.62 -25.27
C LEU A 804 -30.63 -5.26 -26.56
N LYS A 805 -29.36 -5.67 -26.57
CA LYS A 805 -28.80 -6.48 -27.67
C LYS A 805 -29.43 -7.87 -27.67
N GLU A 806 -29.39 -8.56 -28.81
CA GLU A 806 -30.00 -9.89 -28.94
C GLU A 806 -29.42 -10.94 -27.96
N SER A 807 -28.12 -10.84 -27.66
CA SER A 807 -27.47 -11.64 -26.61
C SER A 807 -27.96 -11.33 -25.20
N GLU A 808 -28.38 -10.09 -24.93
CA GLU A 808 -28.85 -9.60 -23.64
C GLU A 808 -30.34 -9.95 -23.44
N LYS A 809 -31.15 -9.80 -24.50
CA LYS A 809 -32.53 -10.31 -24.60
C LYS A 809 -32.58 -11.82 -24.35
N LYS A 810 -31.70 -12.58 -25.00
CA LYS A 810 -31.58 -14.02 -24.77
C LYS A 810 -31.18 -14.33 -23.33
N ALA A 811 -30.15 -13.68 -22.77
CA ALA A 811 -29.73 -13.94 -21.39
C ALA A 811 -30.83 -13.61 -20.36
N LEU A 812 -31.68 -12.61 -20.62
CA LEU A 812 -32.84 -12.31 -19.80
C LEU A 812 -33.94 -13.38 -19.92
N SER A 813 -34.23 -13.88 -21.13
CA SER A 813 -35.16 -14.99 -21.34
C SER A 813 -34.68 -16.30 -20.70
N ASP A 814 -33.41 -16.66 -20.92
CA ASP A 814 -32.74 -17.83 -20.33
C ASP A 814 -32.70 -17.77 -18.78
N LEU A 815 -32.73 -16.57 -18.18
CA LEU A 815 -32.81 -16.38 -16.73
C LEU A 815 -34.25 -16.48 -16.22
N LYS A 816 -35.23 -15.93 -16.96
CA LYS A 816 -36.66 -16.05 -16.63
C LYS A 816 -37.09 -17.51 -16.56
N SER A 817 -36.79 -18.35 -17.57
CA SER A 817 -37.23 -19.76 -17.54
C SER A 817 -36.68 -20.51 -16.33
N LYS A 818 -35.39 -20.35 -16.01
CA LYS A 818 -34.76 -20.99 -14.84
C LYS A 818 -35.31 -20.51 -13.51
N LEU A 819 -35.71 -19.25 -13.42
CA LEU A 819 -36.36 -18.70 -12.24
C LEU A 819 -37.76 -19.27 -12.07
N GLU A 820 -38.53 -19.32 -13.16
CA GLU A 820 -39.86 -19.92 -13.21
C GLU A 820 -39.85 -21.41 -12.86
N GLU A 821 -38.97 -22.21 -13.51
CA GLU A 821 -38.70 -23.61 -13.20
C GLU A 821 -38.41 -23.81 -11.69
N ALA A 822 -37.52 -23.01 -11.10
CA ALA A 822 -37.14 -23.19 -9.69
C ALA A 822 -38.17 -22.70 -8.67
N ILE A 823 -39.08 -21.79 -9.04
CA ILE A 823 -40.26 -21.44 -8.25
C ILE A 823 -41.28 -22.59 -8.32
N VAL A 824 -41.61 -23.06 -9.53
CA VAL A 824 -42.56 -24.16 -9.76
C VAL A 824 -42.13 -25.45 -9.06
N ASP A 825 -40.86 -25.84 -9.17
CA ASP A 825 -40.29 -27.03 -8.51
C ASP A 825 -40.08 -26.85 -7.00
N ASN A 826 -40.32 -25.66 -6.43
CA ASN A 826 -39.99 -25.30 -5.03
C ASN A 826 -38.52 -25.66 -4.67
N THR A 827 -37.59 -25.47 -5.62
CA THR A 827 -36.14 -25.74 -5.44
C THR A 827 -35.33 -24.49 -5.09
N LEU A 828 -35.97 -23.32 -5.09
CA LEU A 828 -35.28 -22.03 -4.97
C LEU A 828 -34.60 -21.82 -3.59
N LEU A 829 -35.25 -22.26 -2.50
CA LEU A 829 -34.74 -22.11 -1.12
C LEU A 829 -34.34 -23.43 -0.43
N LYS A 830 -34.75 -24.59 -0.96
CA LYS A 830 -34.54 -25.90 -0.30
C LYS A 830 -33.09 -26.35 -0.36
N THR A 831 -32.45 -26.46 0.81
CA THR A 831 -31.05 -26.90 0.92
C THR A 831 -31.00 -28.42 1.07
N LYS A 832 -30.44 -29.14 0.08
CA LYS A 832 -30.29 -30.61 0.17
C LYS A 832 -29.43 -31.00 1.39
N LYS A 833 -30.00 -31.76 2.33
CA LYS A 833 -29.23 -32.46 3.37
C LYS A 833 -28.21 -33.40 2.70
N LYS A 834 -26.96 -33.41 3.17
CA LYS A 834 -26.00 -34.47 2.87
C LYS A 834 -26.15 -35.57 3.92
N GLU A 835 -26.88 -36.63 3.59
CA GLU A 835 -26.75 -37.93 4.25
C GLU A 835 -25.94 -38.88 3.35
N SER A 836 -25.40 -39.94 3.93
CA SER A 836 -24.36 -40.76 3.31
C SER A 836 -24.91 -41.72 2.25
N SER A 837 -24.31 -41.73 1.06
CA SER A 837 -24.48 -42.84 0.12
C SER A 837 -23.88 -44.14 0.70
N PRO A 838 -24.65 -45.23 0.83
CA PRO A 838 -24.10 -46.52 1.23
C PRO A 838 -23.27 -47.10 0.07
N MET A 839 -21.96 -47.28 0.27
CA MET A 839 -21.15 -48.07 -0.67
C MET A 839 -21.52 -49.55 -0.58
N LYS A 840 -21.97 -50.15 -1.68
CA LYS A 840 -21.93 -51.60 -1.88
C LYS A 840 -20.97 -51.98 -3.02
N GLU A 841 -19.94 -52.70 -2.61
CA GLU A 841 -19.18 -53.73 -3.30
C GLU A 841 -19.15 -53.78 -4.85
N LYS A 842 -18.01 -53.32 -5.39
CA LYS A 842 -17.13 -54.03 -6.34
C LYS A 842 -17.75 -55.16 -7.20
N LYS A 843 -17.64 -55.02 -8.53
CA LYS A 843 -16.58 -55.75 -9.29
C LYS A 843 -16.32 -55.14 -10.67
N GLU A 844 -15.43 -55.77 -11.43
CA GLU A 844 -14.88 -55.34 -12.72
C GLU A 844 -15.90 -55.31 -13.88
N GLU A 845 -15.71 -54.43 -14.87
CA GLU A 845 -15.51 -54.85 -16.27
C GLU A 845 -14.83 -53.76 -17.15
N VAL A 846 -14.63 -54.02 -18.45
CA VAL A 846 -13.62 -53.39 -19.33
C VAL A 846 -14.19 -52.91 -20.67
N VAL A 847 -13.86 -51.68 -21.11
CA VAL A 847 -13.84 -51.24 -22.53
C VAL A 847 -12.69 -50.22 -22.76
N LYS A 848 -12.12 -50.18 -23.98
CA LYS A 848 -11.09 -49.20 -24.48
C LYS A 848 -11.71 -47.82 -24.82
N PRO A 849 -10.95 -46.71 -25.13
CA PRO A 849 -9.94 -46.54 -26.22
C PRO A 849 -8.46 -46.61 -25.72
N GLU A 850 -7.36 -46.79 -26.49
CA GLU A 850 -6.92 -46.36 -27.84
C GLU A 850 -6.69 -44.84 -27.98
N ALA A 851 -5.46 -44.34 -27.72
CA ALA A 851 -4.32 -44.13 -28.64
C ALA A 851 -4.30 -42.68 -29.17
N GLU A 852 -3.19 -41.94 -29.38
CA GLU A 852 -1.75 -42.21 -29.58
C GLU A 852 -0.88 -41.37 -28.59
N VAL A 853 0.25 -41.84 -27.99
CA VAL A 853 1.64 -42.03 -28.52
C VAL A 853 2.36 -40.67 -28.72
N GLU A 854 3.56 -40.37 -28.16
CA GLU A 854 4.83 -41.14 -28.08
C GLU A 854 5.81 -40.70 -26.92
N LYS A 855 6.39 -41.69 -26.16
CA LYS A 855 7.74 -41.88 -25.51
C LYS A 855 8.64 -40.69 -25.04
N LYS A 856 9.73 -40.79 -24.21
CA LYS A 856 10.46 -41.69 -23.24
C LYS A 856 11.61 -40.82 -22.62
N LYS A 857 12.53 -41.23 -21.70
CA LYS A 857 12.52 -41.87 -20.35
C LYS A 857 13.97 -42.26 -19.92
N GLU A 858 14.37 -41.91 -18.69
CA GLU A 858 15.30 -42.69 -17.78
C GLU A 858 16.79 -42.86 -18.24
N GLU A 859 17.82 -43.31 -17.48
CA GLU A 859 18.22 -43.62 -16.06
C GLU A 859 19.78 -43.91 -16.10
N ALA A 860 20.63 -44.08 -15.05
CA ALA A 860 20.81 -43.51 -13.67
C ALA A 860 22.18 -44.00 -13.03
N ALA A 861 22.59 -43.46 -11.86
CA ALA A 861 23.69 -43.93 -10.94
C ALA A 861 25.19 -43.80 -11.43
N GLU A 862 26.28 -44.03 -10.66
CA GLU A 862 26.53 -44.60 -9.30
C GLU A 862 27.94 -44.25 -8.68
N GLU A 863 28.07 -44.17 -7.34
CA GLU A 863 29.30 -44.31 -6.45
C GLU A 863 30.58 -43.40 -6.65
N LYS A 864 31.73 -43.35 -5.91
CA LYS A 864 32.39 -43.84 -4.62
C LYS A 864 33.66 -42.92 -4.34
N VAL A 865 34.58 -42.93 -3.33
CA VAL A 865 34.83 -43.46 -1.94
C VAL A 865 36.13 -42.81 -1.32
N GLU A 866 36.39 -42.93 0.02
CA GLU A 866 37.70 -42.75 0.77
C GLU A 866 38.44 -41.37 0.75
N GLU A 867 39.42 -40.98 1.61
CA GLU A 867 39.85 -41.15 3.05
C GLU A 867 41.06 -40.16 3.26
N GLU A 868 41.52 -39.64 4.41
CA GLU A 868 40.97 -39.14 5.69
C GLU A 868 42.17 -38.48 6.49
N LYS A 869 42.03 -38.17 7.79
CA LYS A 869 43.10 -38.00 8.83
C LYS A 869 43.96 -36.72 8.77
N LYS A 870 43.80 -35.80 9.75
CA LYS A 870 44.61 -35.63 11.01
C LYS A 870 45.80 -34.66 10.86
N SER A 871 46.34 -34.02 11.92
CA SER A 871 45.92 -33.84 13.33
C SER A 871 46.75 -32.72 14.02
N GLU A 872 46.18 -32.10 15.06
CA GLU A 872 46.85 -31.62 16.32
C GLU A 872 47.99 -30.55 16.26
N ALA A 873 48.32 -29.79 17.31
CA ALA A 873 47.61 -29.26 18.50
C ALA A 873 48.54 -28.29 19.29
N VAL A 874 48.15 -27.87 20.52
CA VAL A 874 49.03 -27.44 21.65
C VAL A 874 49.67 -26.02 21.49
N VAL A 875 49.12 -24.95 22.13
CA VAL A 875 49.38 -24.44 23.52
C VAL A 875 50.60 -23.46 23.56
N THR A 876 50.72 -22.39 24.36
CA THR A 876 50.16 -21.99 25.70
C THR A 876 49.77 -20.49 25.79
N GLU A 877 49.09 -20.13 26.90
CA GLU A 877 49.22 -18.95 27.82
C GLU A 877 50.16 -17.75 27.48
N GLU A 878 49.98 -16.52 28.01
CA GLU A 878 49.17 -16.04 29.15
C GLU A 878 48.74 -14.55 29.02
N ALA A 879 47.91 -14.05 29.95
CA ALA A 879 47.66 -12.61 30.20
C ALA A 879 48.58 -12.11 31.37
N PRO A 880 48.56 -10.84 31.89
CA PRO A 880 47.36 -10.19 32.47
C PRO A 880 47.29 -8.63 32.47
N LYS A 881 46.10 -8.08 32.86
CA LYS A 881 45.82 -6.93 33.77
C LYS A 881 46.53 -5.54 33.62
N ALA A 882 45.94 -4.40 33.99
CA ALA A 882 44.55 -3.99 34.32
C ALA A 882 44.46 -2.45 34.55
N GLU A 883 43.24 -1.93 34.75
CA GLU A 883 42.90 -0.76 35.63
C GLU A 883 43.37 0.67 35.21
N THR A 884 42.79 1.81 35.66
CA THR A 884 41.71 2.13 36.65
C THR A 884 41.03 3.50 36.36
N VAL A 885 39.74 3.69 36.76
CA VAL A 885 38.93 4.92 37.14
C VAL A 885 39.13 6.31 36.44
N GLU A 886 38.35 7.40 36.63
CA GLU A 886 37.21 7.84 37.51
C GLU A 886 36.31 8.84 36.68
N ALA A 887 34.97 8.87 36.73
CA ALA A 887 34.03 9.54 37.69
C ALA A 887 34.04 11.10 37.64
N VAL A 888 33.02 11.95 37.92
CA VAL A 888 31.57 11.94 38.31
C VAL A 888 31.14 13.47 38.42
N VAL A 889 29.96 13.82 38.97
CA VAL A 889 29.40 15.18 39.34
C VAL A 889 28.45 15.77 38.26
N THR A 890 27.10 15.82 38.37
CA THR A 890 26.09 16.30 39.39
C THR A 890 25.97 17.85 39.45
N GLU A 891 24.84 18.54 39.72
CA GLU A 891 23.39 18.20 39.83
C GLU A 891 22.52 19.49 39.69
N GLU A 892 21.25 19.46 40.17
CA GLU A 892 20.33 20.57 40.52
C GLU A 892 19.14 20.93 39.59
N ILE A 893 18.01 21.47 40.09
CA ILE A 893 16.93 20.89 40.95
C ILE A 893 15.82 21.97 41.24
N ILE A 894 14.55 21.68 40.88
CA ILE A 894 13.27 22.19 41.52
C ILE A 894 13.02 23.74 41.45
N PRO A 895 11.80 24.31 41.67
CA PRO A 895 10.51 23.75 42.14
C PRO A 895 9.28 23.91 41.20
N LYS A 896 8.14 23.37 41.66
CA LYS A 896 6.75 23.76 41.30
C LYS A 896 6.17 24.69 42.38
N GLU A 897 5.06 25.38 42.09
CA GLU A 897 3.91 25.79 42.97
C GLU A 897 3.25 27.08 42.40
N GLU A 898 1.99 27.46 42.67
CA GLU A 898 0.70 26.73 42.87
C GLU A 898 -0.49 27.74 42.85
N VAL A 899 -1.74 27.28 43.08
CA VAL A 899 -2.87 27.98 43.78
C VAL A 899 -3.52 29.25 43.17
N THR A 900 -4.86 29.42 43.02
CA THR A 900 -6.03 28.47 42.91
C THR A 900 -7.03 28.90 41.79
N THR A 901 -8.25 29.46 41.92
CA THR A 901 -9.10 29.96 43.04
C THR A 901 -10.62 29.93 42.71
N VAL A 902 -11.43 29.74 43.76
CA VAL A 902 -12.92 29.80 43.98
C VAL A 902 -13.51 31.19 43.62
N VAL A 903 -14.81 31.50 43.41
CA VAL A 903 -16.12 31.19 44.06
C VAL A 903 -17.28 31.60 43.10
N GLU A 904 -18.59 31.27 43.22
CA GLU A 904 -19.47 30.46 44.13
C GLU A 904 -20.73 30.06 43.27
N LYS A 905 -21.29 28.84 43.26
CA LYS A 905 -22.26 28.15 44.17
C LYS A 905 -23.55 28.93 44.53
N VAL A 906 -24.72 28.39 44.13
CA VAL A 906 -26.02 28.52 44.83
C VAL A 906 -26.74 27.17 44.74
N GLU A 907 -27.44 26.80 45.81
CA GLU A 907 -28.26 25.60 45.99
C GLU A 907 -29.71 25.82 45.42
N GLU A 908 -30.77 24.99 45.57
CA GLU A 908 -31.06 23.80 46.39
C GLU A 908 -32.32 23.07 45.84
N GLU A 909 -32.67 21.89 46.40
CA GLU A 909 -34.06 21.37 46.60
C GLU A 909 -35.04 21.07 45.42
N THR A 910 -36.04 20.15 45.49
CA THR A 910 -36.27 18.88 46.26
C THR A 910 -37.48 18.07 45.67
N LYS A 911 -37.62 16.78 46.09
CA LYS A 911 -38.90 16.04 46.42
C LYS A 911 -39.86 15.54 45.28
N GLU A 912 -40.26 14.26 45.19
CA GLU A 912 -41.20 13.36 45.98
C GLU A 912 -42.69 13.44 45.49
N GLU A 913 -43.69 12.55 45.77
CA GLU A 913 -43.98 11.08 45.99
C GLU A 913 -45.54 11.02 46.26
N GLU A 914 -46.40 10.00 46.09
CA GLU A 914 -46.40 8.55 45.76
C GLU A 914 -47.12 8.24 44.39
N LYS A 915 -47.14 7.05 43.75
CA LYS A 915 -46.65 5.66 44.01
C LYS A 915 -47.56 4.68 44.80
N LYS A 916 -48.59 4.11 44.14
CA LYS A 916 -49.41 2.93 44.54
C LYS A 916 -50.09 2.33 43.29
N THR A 917 -50.44 1.04 43.20
CA THR A 917 -50.41 -0.08 44.18
C THR A 917 -49.95 -1.38 43.48
N GLU A 918 -49.62 -2.41 44.27
CA GLU A 918 -49.26 -3.76 43.80
C GLU A 918 -50.47 -4.68 43.62
N ASP A 919 -50.36 -5.65 42.70
CA ASP A 919 -50.96 -7.00 42.69
C ASP A 919 -50.41 -7.75 41.45
N VAL A 920 -50.26 -9.08 41.33
CA VAL A 920 -49.88 -10.21 42.21
C VAL A 920 -49.85 -11.48 41.30
N VAL A 921 -49.20 -12.59 41.69
CA VAL A 921 -49.17 -13.90 40.96
C VAL A 921 -48.41 -13.86 39.60
N THR A 922 -47.14 -14.28 39.51
CA THR A 922 -46.52 -15.65 39.49
C THR A 922 -46.72 -16.45 38.19
N GLU A 923 -45.69 -17.22 37.83
CA GLU A 923 -45.65 -18.09 36.64
C GLU A 923 -46.70 -19.21 36.66
N GLU A 924 -47.16 -19.63 35.46
CA GLU A 924 -47.38 -21.05 35.21
C GLU A 924 -46.53 -21.50 34.01
N VAL A 925 -45.56 -22.38 34.29
CA VAL A 925 -44.87 -23.16 33.26
C VAL A 925 -45.76 -24.32 32.86
N LYS A 926 -46.12 -24.42 31.58
CA LYS A 926 -46.54 -25.70 31.00
C LYS A 926 -46.06 -25.86 29.56
N ALA A 927 -45.21 -26.87 29.37
CA ALA A 927 -45.07 -27.51 28.07
C ALA A 927 -46.15 -28.59 27.96
N GLU A 928 -46.94 -28.56 26.89
CA GLU A 928 -47.77 -29.70 26.48
C GLU A 928 -47.47 -30.07 25.03
N THR A 929 -47.45 -31.37 24.77
CA THR A 929 -47.05 -31.97 23.50
C THR A 929 -48.27 -32.31 22.65
N ILE A 930 -48.31 -31.75 21.44
CA ILE A 930 -49.07 -32.13 20.25
C ILE A 930 -48.17 -31.65 19.09
N GLU A 931 -47.72 -32.48 18.15
CA GLU A 931 -48.50 -33.16 17.08
C GLU A 931 -49.17 -32.18 16.12
N VAL A 932 -49.47 -32.68 14.90
CA VAL A 932 -50.00 -31.95 13.73
C VAL A 932 -49.17 -30.73 13.24
N GLU A 933 -49.14 -30.42 11.95
CA GLU A 933 -49.82 -31.01 10.79
C GLU A 933 -48.80 -31.29 9.67
N ASP A 934 -49.10 -32.24 8.77
CA ASP A 934 -48.55 -32.21 7.40
C ASP A 934 -49.23 -31.04 6.67
N GLU A 935 -48.87 -29.81 7.01
CA GLU A 935 -49.27 -28.64 6.21
C GLU A 935 -48.62 -28.81 4.83
N ASP A 936 -49.47 -29.04 3.81
CA ASP A 936 -49.07 -28.95 2.41
C ASP A 936 -48.26 -27.65 2.22
N GLU A 937 -46.97 -27.77 1.88
CA GLU A 937 -46.15 -26.62 1.47
C GLU A 937 -46.71 -26.11 0.13
N SER A 938 -47.80 -25.34 0.22
CA SER A 938 -48.36 -24.58 -0.87
C SER A 938 -47.21 -23.80 -1.49
N VAL A 939 -47.00 -23.98 -2.80
CA VAL A 939 -45.87 -23.37 -3.48
C VAL A 939 -46.05 -21.86 -3.33
N ASP A 940 -45.12 -21.24 -2.60
CA ASP A 940 -44.99 -19.79 -2.46
C ASP A 940 -44.65 -19.21 -3.84
N LYS A 941 -45.69 -18.97 -4.62
CA LYS A 941 -45.64 -18.40 -5.99
C LYS A 941 -45.48 -16.87 -5.97
N ASP A 942 -45.50 -16.30 -4.77
CA ASP A 942 -45.63 -14.87 -4.51
C ASP A 942 -44.35 -14.31 -3.87
N ILE A 943 -43.20 -14.93 -4.18
CA ILE A 943 -41.87 -14.44 -3.84
C ILE A 943 -41.64 -13.07 -4.50
N GLU A 944 -41.72 -12.03 -3.69
CA GLU A 944 -41.33 -10.67 -4.07
C GLU A 944 -39.90 -10.33 -3.63
N LEU A 945 -39.30 -9.35 -4.31
CA LEU A 945 -38.02 -8.76 -3.94
C LEU A 945 -38.10 -7.25 -4.14
N TRP A 946 -37.99 -6.48 -3.04
CA TRP A 946 -38.22 -5.03 -3.00
C TRP A 946 -39.59 -4.59 -3.57
N GLY A 947 -40.66 -5.37 -3.32
CA GLY A 947 -42.01 -5.10 -3.82
C GLY A 947 -42.21 -5.39 -5.31
N VAL A 948 -41.30 -6.14 -5.92
CA VAL A 948 -41.40 -6.63 -7.31
C VAL A 948 -41.60 -8.15 -7.29
N PRO A 949 -42.67 -8.70 -7.90
CA PRO A 949 -42.86 -10.14 -7.98
C PRO A 949 -41.80 -10.78 -8.88
N LEU A 950 -41.19 -11.87 -8.42
CA LEU A 950 -40.14 -12.59 -9.17
C LEU A 950 -40.66 -13.67 -10.11
N LEU A 951 -41.94 -14.05 -10.02
CA LEU A 951 -42.56 -15.06 -10.89
C LEU A 951 -42.80 -14.48 -12.30
N PRO A 952 -42.09 -14.93 -13.36
CA PRO A 952 -42.16 -14.29 -14.68
C PRO A 952 -43.52 -14.36 -15.36
N SER A 953 -44.31 -15.42 -15.12
CA SER A 953 -45.68 -15.57 -15.61
C SER A 953 -46.68 -14.55 -15.07
N LYS A 954 -46.36 -13.77 -14.03
CA LYS A 954 -47.15 -12.60 -13.62
C LYS A 954 -46.94 -11.36 -14.51
N GLY A 955 -45.99 -11.40 -15.46
CA GLY A 955 -45.90 -10.44 -16.57
C GLY A 955 -45.51 -9.00 -16.22
N ALA A 956 -44.97 -8.74 -15.03
CA ALA A 956 -44.60 -7.40 -14.60
C ALA A 956 -43.26 -6.95 -15.22
N GLU A 957 -43.25 -5.83 -15.95
CA GLU A 957 -42.03 -5.28 -16.57
C GLU A 957 -40.97 -4.85 -15.54
N SER A 958 -41.37 -4.61 -14.27
CA SER A 958 -40.46 -4.36 -13.16
C SER A 958 -39.62 -5.59 -12.79
N THR A 959 -40.09 -6.81 -13.06
CA THR A 959 -39.30 -8.04 -12.88
C THR A 959 -38.06 -8.01 -13.77
N ASP A 960 -38.17 -7.52 -15.00
CA ASP A 960 -37.06 -7.39 -15.95
C ASP A 960 -35.99 -6.41 -15.43
N VAL A 961 -36.40 -5.27 -14.86
CA VAL A 961 -35.50 -4.30 -14.21
C VAL A 961 -34.64 -4.96 -13.13
N ILE A 962 -35.26 -5.79 -12.28
CA ILE A 962 -34.54 -6.53 -11.23
C ILE A 962 -33.60 -7.58 -11.83
N LEU A 963 -34.08 -8.40 -12.77
CA LEU A 963 -33.27 -9.46 -13.39
C LEU A 963 -32.09 -8.89 -14.19
N LEU A 964 -32.27 -7.75 -14.87
CA LEU A 964 -31.19 -7.03 -15.56
C LEU A 964 -30.10 -6.55 -14.60
N LYS A 965 -30.43 -6.11 -13.38
CA LYS A 965 -29.42 -5.76 -12.37
C LYS A 965 -28.55 -6.97 -11.98
N PHE A 966 -29.15 -8.14 -11.76
CA PHE A 966 -28.40 -9.39 -11.50
C PHE A 966 -27.57 -9.86 -12.70
N LEU A 967 -28.08 -9.73 -13.93
CA LEU A 967 -27.35 -10.07 -15.16
C LEU A 967 -26.16 -9.13 -15.40
N ARG A 968 -26.36 -7.81 -15.33
CA ARG A 968 -25.31 -6.80 -15.46
C ARG A 968 -24.20 -6.98 -14.41
N ALA A 969 -24.55 -7.36 -13.18
CA ALA A 969 -23.59 -7.66 -12.12
C ALA A 969 -22.77 -8.94 -12.35
N ARG A 970 -23.09 -9.75 -13.37
CA ARG A 970 -22.42 -11.02 -13.72
C ARG A 970 -22.14 -11.13 -15.23
N ASP A 971 -21.94 -10.00 -15.91
CA ASP A 971 -21.61 -9.92 -17.35
C ASP A 971 -22.57 -10.73 -18.25
N PHE A 972 -23.88 -10.67 -17.94
CA PHE A 972 -24.98 -11.41 -18.59
C PHE A 972 -24.85 -12.95 -18.54
N LYS A 973 -23.99 -13.50 -17.68
CA LYS A 973 -23.87 -14.95 -17.48
C LYS A 973 -25.01 -15.50 -16.63
N VAL A 974 -26.09 -15.91 -17.31
CA VAL A 974 -27.34 -16.48 -16.75
C VAL A 974 -27.15 -17.32 -15.48
N ASN A 975 -26.29 -18.34 -15.51
CA ASN A 975 -26.12 -19.26 -14.37
C ASN A 975 -25.46 -18.58 -13.16
N GLU A 976 -24.53 -17.64 -13.37
CA GLU A 976 -23.88 -16.89 -12.28
C GLU A 976 -24.83 -15.84 -11.68
N ALA A 977 -25.68 -15.22 -12.51
CA ALA A 977 -26.73 -14.29 -12.07
C ALA A 977 -27.82 -15.01 -11.25
N PHE A 978 -28.27 -16.18 -11.72
CA PHE A 978 -29.26 -17.01 -11.02
C PHE A 978 -28.76 -17.49 -9.64
N GLU A 979 -27.52 -17.96 -9.58
CA GLU A 979 -26.87 -18.35 -8.34
C GLU A 979 -26.56 -17.17 -7.41
N MET A 980 -26.52 -15.94 -7.91
CA MET A 980 -26.48 -14.72 -7.09
C MET A 980 -27.87 -14.44 -6.50
N LEU A 981 -28.92 -14.41 -7.32
CA LEU A 981 -30.31 -14.18 -6.90
C LEU A 981 -30.77 -15.16 -5.79
N LYS A 982 -30.49 -16.46 -5.95
CA LYS A 982 -30.76 -17.47 -4.90
C LYS A 982 -30.04 -17.18 -3.58
N LYS A 983 -28.78 -16.71 -3.64
CA LYS A 983 -28.02 -16.35 -2.43
C LYS A 983 -28.57 -15.10 -1.78
N THR A 984 -28.98 -14.09 -2.55
CA THR A 984 -29.65 -12.89 -2.04
C THR A 984 -30.95 -13.20 -1.33
N LEU A 985 -31.85 -13.97 -1.95
CA LEU A 985 -33.14 -14.35 -1.33
C LEU A 985 -32.94 -15.17 -0.05
N LYS A 986 -32.00 -16.13 -0.06
CA LYS A 986 -31.63 -16.88 1.15
C LYS A 986 -31.01 -15.99 2.23
N TRP A 987 -30.16 -15.03 1.86
CA TRP A 987 -29.55 -14.06 2.78
C TRP A 987 -30.60 -13.15 3.42
N ARG A 988 -31.58 -12.64 2.65
CA ARG A 988 -32.70 -11.83 3.18
C ARG A 988 -33.48 -12.58 4.26
N LYS A 989 -33.93 -13.80 3.95
CA LYS A 989 -34.67 -14.67 4.91
C LYS A 989 -33.83 -15.04 6.14
N GLN A 990 -32.53 -15.30 5.97
CA GLN A 990 -31.64 -15.64 7.09
C GLN A 990 -31.31 -14.44 8.00
N ASN A 991 -31.25 -13.22 7.48
CA ASN A 991 -30.90 -12.03 8.25
C ASN A 991 -32.12 -11.19 8.67
N LYS A 992 -33.34 -11.62 8.35
CA LYS A 992 -34.59 -10.86 8.55
C LYS A 992 -34.49 -9.45 7.97
N ILE A 993 -34.15 -9.35 6.68
CA ILE A 993 -33.96 -8.05 6.01
C ILE A 993 -35.30 -7.40 5.70
N ASP A 994 -36.34 -8.17 5.38
CA ASP A 994 -37.64 -7.65 4.98
C ASP A 994 -38.39 -6.95 6.14
N SER A 995 -38.07 -7.29 7.39
CA SER A 995 -38.56 -6.60 8.59
C SER A 995 -37.64 -5.46 9.09
N ILE A 996 -36.47 -5.24 8.48
CA ILE A 996 -35.40 -4.41 9.05
C ILE A 996 -35.77 -2.91 9.14
N LEU A 997 -36.77 -2.48 8.37
CA LEU A 997 -37.18 -1.08 8.25
C LEU A 997 -37.77 -0.50 9.55
N GLY A 998 -38.40 -1.34 10.36
CA GLY A 998 -38.99 -0.98 11.65
C GLY A 998 -38.06 -1.15 12.86
N GLU A 999 -36.76 -1.38 12.63
CA GLU A 999 -35.79 -1.55 13.72
C GLU A 999 -35.15 -0.23 14.15
N GLU A 1000 -35.04 0.00 15.45
CA GLU A 1000 -34.43 1.20 16.00
C GLU A 1000 -32.92 1.05 16.22
N PHE A 1001 -32.17 2.02 15.70
CA PHE A 1001 -30.73 2.13 15.89
C PHE A 1001 -30.45 3.55 16.39
N GLY A 1002 -30.09 3.68 17.67
CA GLY A 1002 -29.92 4.97 18.35
C GLY A 1002 -29.01 5.99 17.65
N GLU A 1003 -29.22 7.26 18.02
CA GLU A 1003 -28.85 8.47 17.28
C GLU A 1003 -27.37 8.57 16.86
N ASP A 1004 -26.45 7.96 17.61
CA ASP A 1004 -25.01 7.87 17.29
C ASP A 1004 -24.71 7.43 15.84
N LEU A 1005 -25.60 6.63 15.24
CA LEU A 1005 -25.45 6.14 13.87
C LEU A 1005 -26.14 7.01 12.82
N ALA A 1006 -27.09 7.88 13.19
CA ALA A 1006 -27.78 8.75 12.23
C ALA A 1006 -26.85 9.79 11.59
N THR A 1007 -25.82 10.22 12.32
CA THR A 1007 -24.77 11.13 11.83
C THR A 1007 -23.83 10.47 10.81
N ALA A 1008 -23.75 9.14 10.79
CA ALA A 1008 -22.80 8.38 9.99
C ALA A 1008 -23.20 8.25 8.51
N ALA A 1009 -24.51 8.23 8.19
CA ALA A 1009 -25.00 8.35 6.83
C ALA A 1009 -26.50 8.68 6.78
N TYR A 1010 -26.90 9.51 5.82
CA TYR A 1010 -28.28 9.98 5.65
C TYR A 1010 -28.66 10.18 4.17
N MET A 1011 -29.96 10.21 3.88
CA MET A 1011 -30.50 10.52 2.55
C MET A 1011 -30.96 11.98 2.51
N ASN A 1012 -30.41 12.81 1.63
CA ASN A 1012 -30.89 14.20 1.45
C ASN A 1012 -30.78 14.61 -0.03
N GLY A 1013 -31.91 15.02 -0.61
CA GLY A 1013 -31.99 15.56 -1.95
C GLY A 1013 -31.81 14.57 -3.11
N VAL A 1014 -31.82 15.12 -4.32
CA VAL A 1014 -31.73 14.40 -5.61
C VAL A 1014 -30.65 14.97 -6.52
N ASP A 1015 -30.10 14.14 -7.41
CA ASP A 1015 -29.16 14.59 -8.44
C ASP A 1015 -29.86 15.07 -9.73
N ARG A 1016 -29.10 15.59 -10.70
CA ARG A 1016 -29.60 16.10 -11.99
C ARG A 1016 -30.22 15.02 -12.90
N GLU A 1017 -29.99 13.74 -12.59
CA GLU A 1017 -30.57 12.57 -13.24
C GLU A 1017 -31.74 11.99 -12.37
N SER A 1018 -32.17 12.74 -11.34
CA SER A 1018 -33.21 12.42 -10.34
C SER A 1018 -32.90 11.28 -9.36
N HIS A 1019 -31.64 10.83 -9.25
CA HIS A 1019 -31.27 9.80 -8.27
C HIS A 1019 -31.31 10.35 -6.83
N PRO A 1020 -31.96 9.67 -5.86
CA PRO A 1020 -31.86 10.04 -4.45
C PRO A 1020 -30.41 9.96 -3.95
N VAL A 1021 -29.96 11.00 -3.24
CA VAL A 1021 -28.56 11.14 -2.81
C VAL A 1021 -28.36 10.63 -1.37
N CYS A 1022 -27.41 9.71 -1.21
CA CYS A 1022 -26.98 9.11 0.05
C CYS A 1022 -25.61 9.67 0.46
N TYR A 1023 -25.56 10.46 1.53
CA TYR A 1023 -24.30 10.93 2.12
C TYR A 1023 -23.82 9.93 3.16
N ASN A 1024 -22.57 9.49 3.05
CA ASN A 1024 -21.88 8.61 4.00
C ASN A 1024 -20.73 9.43 4.60
N VAL A 1025 -20.75 9.69 5.91
CA VAL A 1025 -19.80 10.57 6.61
C VAL A 1025 -18.87 9.72 7.46
N HIS A 1026 -17.58 9.71 7.11
CA HIS A 1026 -16.58 8.90 7.79
C HIS A 1026 -15.85 9.72 8.86
N SER A 1027 -16.34 9.65 10.11
CA SER A 1027 -15.71 10.28 11.27
C SER A 1027 -14.82 9.33 12.08
N GLU A 1028 -13.87 9.89 12.82
CA GLU A 1028 -13.03 9.18 13.78
C GLU A 1028 -13.89 8.50 14.88
N GLU A 1029 -14.96 9.16 15.35
CA GLU A 1029 -15.88 8.65 16.39
C GLU A 1029 -16.66 7.42 15.92
N LEU A 1030 -17.18 7.44 14.69
CA LEU A 1030 -17.87 6.30 14.08
C LEU A 1030 -17.01 5.02 14.17
N TYR A 1031 -15.71 5.15 13.90
CA TYR A 1031 -14.78 4.04 13.94
C TYR A 1031 -14.37 3.61 15.35
N GLN A 1032 -14.42 4.51 16.35
CA GLN A 1032 -14.26 4.13 17.76
C GLN A 1032 -15.48 3.34 18.25
N THR A 1033 -16.70 3.81 17.93
CA THR A 1033 -17.95 3.11 18.25
C THR A 1033 -18.02 1.71 17.64
N ILE A 1034 -17.43 1.49 16.46
CA ILE A 1034 -17.34 0.20 15.77
C ILE A 1034 -16.36 -0.81 16.44
N GLY A 1035 -15.63 -0.42 17.49
CA GLY A 1035 -14.56 -1.22 18.12
C GLY A 1035 -14.93 -2.55 18.79
N SER A 1036 -16.22 -2.90 18.91
CA SER A 1036 -16.67 -4.20 19.46
C SER A 1036 -17.44 -5.03 18.44
N GLU A 1037 -17.41 -6.36 18.57
CA GLU A 1037 -18.11 -7.27 17.64
C GLU A 1037 -19.62 -7.00 17.56
N LYS A 1038 -20.27 -6.79 18.70
CA LYS A 1038 -21.69 -6.41 18.79
C LYS A 1038 -21.98 -5.09 18.06
N ASN A 1039 -21.05 -4.13 18.13
CA ASN A 1039 -21.21 -2.84 17.45
C ASN A 1039 -20.94 -2.94 15.94
N ARG A 1040 -20.03 -3.82 15.49
CA ARG A 1040 -19.87 -4.16 14.06
C ARG A 1040 -21.16 -4.74 13.48
N GLU A 1041 -21.85 -5.61 14.22
CA GLU A 1041 -23.11 -6.20 13.78
C GLU A 1041 -24.28 -5.19 13.82
N LYS A 1042 -24.38 -4.35 14.85
CA LYS A 1042 -25.33 -3.21 14.90
C LYS A 1042 -25.14 -2.28 13.70
N PHE A 1043 -23.89 -1.90 13.40
CA PHE A 1043 -23.54 -1.04 12.27
C PHE A 1043 -23.87 -1.68 10.91
N LEU A 1044 -23.54 -2.97 10.72
CA LEU A 1044 -23.93 -3.73 9.52
C LEU A 1044 -25.46 -3.71 9.31
N ARG A 1045 -26.22 -4.00 10.37
CA ARG A 1045 -27.68 -4.09 10.32
C ARG A 1045 -28.33 -2.74 9.99
N TRP A 1046 -27.91 -1.68 10.68
CA TRP A 1046 -28.28 -0.30 10.35
C TRP A 1046 -27.90 0.07 8.90
N ARG A 1047 -26.72 -0.32 8.41
CA ARG A 1047 -26.26 0.02 7.05
C ARG A 1047 -27.03 -0.72 5.94
N PHE A 1048 -27.63 -1.88 6.25
CA PHE A 1048 -28.61 -2.55 5.39
C PHE A 1048 -29.97 -1.83 5.44
N GLN A 1049 -30.44 -1.42 6.62
CA GLN A 1049 -31.68 -0.62 6.75
C GLN A 1049 -31.61 0.66 5.91
N LEU A 1050 -30.46 1.35 5.91
CA LEU A 1050 -30.27 2.53 5.07
C LEU A 1050 -30.34 2.22 3.56
N MET A 1051 -29.90 1.03 3.12
CA MET A 1051 -30.08 0.61 1.72
C MET A 1051 -31.55 0.34 1.40
N GLU A 1052 -32.28 -0.40 2.26
CA GLU A 1052 -33.72 -0.65 2.05
C GLU A 1052 -34.52 0.67 2.04
N LYS A 1053 -34.26 1.59 2.99
CA LYS A 1053 -34.85 2.95 3.04
C LYS A 1053 -34.48 3.80 1.81
N GLY A 1054 -33.32 3.57 1.20
CA GLY A 1054 -32.93 4.17 -0.08
C GLY A 1054 -33.69 3.56 -1.26
N ILE A 1055 -33.82 2.24 -1.30
CA ILE A 1055 -34.49 1.49 -2.38
C ILE A 1055 -36.01 1.77 -2.39
N GLN A 1056 -36.63 2.01 -1.23
CA GLN A 1056 -38.02 2.48 -1.16
C GLN A 1056 -38.27 3.84 -1.83
N LYS A 1057 -37.22 4.62 -2.17
CA LYS A 1057 -37.32 5.87 -2.93
C LYS A 1057 -37.12 5.68 -4.45
N LEU A 1058 -36.97 4.45 -4.93
CA LEU A 1058 -36.72 4.14 -6.34
C LEU A 1058 -38.00 3.71 -7.06
N ASN A 1059 -38.10 4.05 -8.34
CA ASN A 1059 -39.18 3.59 -9.21
C ASN A 1059 -38.66 2.45 -10.10
N LEU A 1060 -38.83 1.21 -9.64
CA LEU A 1060 -38.27 -0.01 -10.24
C LEU A 1060 -39.03 -0.49 -11.50
N LYS A 1061 -39.51 0.45 -12.33
CA LYS A 1061 -40.15 0.22 -13.63
C LYS A 1061 -39.20 0.64 -14.77
N PRO A 1062 -39.34 0.11 -16.00
CA PRO A 1062 -38.53 0.54 -17.13
C PRO A 1062 -38.58 2.07 -17.33
N GLY A 1063 -37.41 2.70 -17.46
CA GLY A 1063 -37.30 4.16 -17.58
C GLY A 1063 -37.54 4.95 -16.28
N GLY A 1064 -37.80 4.29 -15.15
CA GLY A 1064 -37.82 4.92 -13.83
C GLY A 1064 -36.42 5.15 -13.27
N VAL A 1065 -36.34 5.84 -12.12
CA VAL A 1065 -35.09 5.98 -11.36
C VAL A 1065 -34.83 4.70 -10.58
N THR A 1066 -33.92 3.84 -11.07
CA THR A 1066 -33.69 2.49 -10.52
C THR A 1066 -32.39 2.37 -9.70
N SER A 1067 -31.69 3.48 -9.41
CA SER A 1067 -30.39 3.49 -8.74
C SER A 1067 -30.19 4.74 -7.85
N LEU A 1068 -29.20 4.70 -6.95
CA LEU A 1068 -28.89 5.76 -5.97
C LEU A 1068 -27.55 6.44 -6.27
N LEU A 1069 -27.45 7.75 -6.00
CA LEU A 1069 -26.15 8.45 -5.97
C LEU A 1069 -25.55 8.34 -4.57
N GLN A 1070 -24.34 7.77 -4.43
CA GLN A 1070 -23.65 7.72 -3.13
C GLN A 1070 -22.50 8.73 -3.07
N ILE A 1071 -22.51 9.56 -2.03
CA ILE A 1071 -21.42 10.44 -1.63
C ILE A 1071 -20.74 9.85 -0.40
N HIS A 1072 -19.40 9.88 -0.39
CA HIS A 1072 -18.57 9.35 0.69
C HIS A 1072 -17.59 10.43 1.16
N ASP A 1073 -17.85 11.03 2.31
CA ASP A 1073 -17.06 12.12 2.88
C ASP A 1073 -15.94 11.57 3.78
N LEU A 1074 -14.70 11.71 3.30
CA LEU A 1074 -13.50 11.18 3.94
C LEU A 1074 -12.71 12.23 4.75
N LYS A 1075 -13.29 13.40 5.03
CA LYS A 1075 -12.62 14.53 5.71
C LYS A 1075 -11.91 14.13 7.00
N ASN A 1076 -12.57 13.29 7.80
CA ASN A 1076 -12.12 12.82 9.12
C ASN A 1076 -11.81 11.30 9.11
N ALA A 1077 -11.51 10.72 7.95
CA ALA A 1077 -11.25 9.28 7.82
C ALA A 1077 -9.84 8.90 8.34
N PRO A 1078 -9.71 7.86 9.19
CA PRO A 1078 -8.45 7.47 9.81
C PRO A 1078 -7.45 6.93 8.78
N GLY A 1079 -6.17 7.03 9.13
CA GLY A 1079 -5.08 6.52 8.29
C GLY A 1079 -5.06 4.99 8.15
N VAL A 1080 -4.26 4.52 7.19
CA VAL A 1080 -4.11 3.09 6.81
C VAL A 1080 -3.56 2.21 7.96
N SER A 1081 -3.09 2.80 9.06
CA SER A 1081 -2.50 2.10 10.21
C SER A 1081 -3.48 1.30 11.09
N ARG A 1082 -4.80 1.52 10.98
CA ARG A 1082 -5.81 0.78 11.78
C ARG A 1082 -6.52 -0.30 10.97
N THR A 1083 -5.85 -1.43 10.77
CA THR A 1083 -6.30 -2.54 9.91
C THR A 1083 -7.65 -3.15 10.31
N GLU A 1084 -8.01 -3.18 11.59
CA GLU A 1084 -9.26 -3.81 12.08
C GLU A 1084 -10.53 -3.10 11.58
N ILE A 1085 -10.47 -1.76 11.45
CA ILE A 1085 -11.54 -0.95 10.86
C ILE A 1085 -11.75 -1.35 9.39
N TRP A 1086 -10.66 -1.51 8.64
CA TRP A 1086 -10.70 -1.90 7.22
C TRP A 1086 -11.25 -3.31 6.99
N VAL A 1087 -11.05 -4.24 7.94
CA VAL A 1087 -11.71 -5.56 7.93
C VAL A 1087 -13.24 -5.42 8.10
N GLY A 1088 -13.68 -4.52 8.99
CA GLY A 1088 -15.11 -4.19 9.16
C GLY A 1088 -15.72 -3.62 7.88
N ILE A 1089 -15.11 -2.56 7.33
CA ILE A 1089 -15.53 -1.90 6.08
C ILE A 1089 -15.59 -2.92 4.92
N LYS A 1090 -14.59 -3.80 4.81
CA LYS A 1090 -14.59 -4.88 3.81
C LYS A 1090 -15.85 -5.75 3.90
N LYS A 1091 -16.18 -6.26 5.09
CA LYS A 1091 -17.35 -7.13 5.30
C LYS A 1091 -18.65 -6.42 4.90
N VAL A 1092 -18.76 -5.11 5.15
CA VAL A 1092 -19.90 -4.29 4.68
C VAL A 1092 -19.95 -4.27 3.16
N ILE A 1093 -18.87 -3.88 2.48
CA ILE A 1093 -18.86 -3.72 1.02
C ILE A 1093 -19.06 -5.06 0.30
N GLU A 1094 -18.46 -6.15 0.78
CA GLU A 1094 -18.69 -7.50 0.23
C GLU A 1094 -20.16 -7.93 0.36
N THR A 1095 -20.77 -7.72 1.54
CA THR A 1095 -22.18 -8.06 1.75
C THR A 1095 -23.12 -7.19 0.92
N LEU A 1096 -22.78 -5.92 0.72
CA LEU A 1096 -23.55 -5.03 -0.18
C LEU A 1096 -23.41 -5.46 -1.65
N GLN A 1097 -22.20 -5.78 -2.13
CA GLN A 1097 -21.97 -6.20 -3.52
C GLN A 1097 -22.60 -7.56 -3.87
N ASP A 1098 -22.62 -8.51 -2.94
CA ASP A 1098 -23.21 -9.84 -3.17
C ASP A 1098 -24.76 -9.85 -3.07
N ASN A 1099 -25.40 -8.81 -2.50
CA ASN A 1099 -26.86 -8.77 -2.28
C ASN A 1099 -27.60 -7.57 -2.90
N TYR A 1100 -26.92 -6.49 -3.26
CA TYR A 1100 -27.51 -5.27 -3.85
C TYR A 1100 -26.86 -4.93 -5.20
N PRO A 1101 -27.02 -5.79 -6.24
CA PRO A 1101 -26.41 -5.56 -7.55
C PRO A 1101 -26.97 -4.31 -8.23
N GLU A 1102 -26.10 -3.47 -8.79
CA GLU A 1102 -26.46 -2.33 -9.67
C GLU A 1102 -27.56 -1.39 -9.13
N PHE A 1103 -27.58 -1.17 -7.81
CA PHE A 1103 -28.40 -0.16 -7.12
C PHE A 1103 -27.71 1.19 -6.92
N VAL A 1104 -26.50 1.37 -7.47
CA VAL A 1104 -25.72 2.62 -7.35
C VAL A 1104 -25.33 3.12 -8.74
N SER A 1105 -25.75 4.35 -9.07
CA SER A 1105 -25.40 5.03 -10.32
C SER A 1105 -23.93 5.43 -10.31
N ARG A 1106 -23.51 6.18 -9.27
CA ARG A 1106 -22.12 6.62 -9.04
C ARG A 1106 -21.78 6.64 -7.55
N ASN A 1107 -20.49 6.51 -7.25
CA ASN A 1107 -19.88 6.78 -5.95
C ASN A 1107 -18.97 8.00 -6.09
N ILE A 1108 -19.26 9.09 -5.36
CA ILE A 1108 -18.46 10.31 -5.31
C ILE A 1108 -17.76 10.41 -3.97
N PHE A 1109 -16.44 10.21 -3.96
CA PHE A 1109 -15.62 10.37 -2.75
C PHE A 1109 -15.19 11.84 -2.64
N ILE A 1110 -15.46 12.48 -1.49
CA ILE A 1110 -15.19 13.90 -1.23
C ILE A 1110 -14.28 14.09 0.00
N ASN A 1111 -13.68 15.28 0.11
CA ASN A 1111 -12.66 15.63 1.11
C ASN A 1111 -11.50 14.63 1.21
N VAL A 1112 -11.17 13.99 0.09
CA VAL A 1112 -10.40 12.75 0.07
C VAL A 1112 -8.95 12.95 0.55
N PRO A 1113 -8.47 12.20 1.57
CA PRO A 1113 -7.08 12.26 2.04
C PRO A 1113 -6.06 11.75 1.02
N PHE A 1114 -4.80 12.19 1.15
CA PHE A 1114 -3.70 11.83 0.25
C PHE A 1114 -3.50 10.31 0.10
N TRP A 1115 -3.61 9.54 1.19
CA TRP A 1115 -3.42 8.08 1.16
C TRP A 1115 -4.43 7.35 0.25
N PHE A 1116 -5.65 7.88 0.10
CA PHE A 1116 -6.69 7.29 -0.76
C PHE A 1116 -6.35 7.46 -2.25
N TYR A 1117 -5.64 8.53 -2.64
CA TYR A 1117 -5.16 8.70 -4.02
C TYR A 1117 -4.07 7.67 -4.38
N ALA A 1118 -3.13 7.42 -3.46
CA ALA A 1118 -2.13 6.36 -3.61
C ALA A 1118 -2.80 4.98 -3.71
N MET A 1119 -3.74 4.69 -2.81
CA MET A 1119 -4.55 3.47 -2.83
C MET A 1119 -5.31 3.31 -4.16
N ARG A 1120 -6.02 4.34 -4.64
CA ARG A 1120 -6.75 4.31 -5.92
C ARG A 1120 -5.82 4.09 -7.12
N ALA A 1121 -4.61 4.66 -7.10
CA ALA A 1121 -3.62 4.46 -8.16
C ALA A 1121 -3.16 2.99 -8.23
N VAL A 1122 -2.92 2.35 -7.09
CA VAL A 1122 -2.53 0.93 -6.98
C VAL A 1122 -3.69 -0.01 -7.34
N LEU A 1123 -4.92 0.33 -6.97
CA LEU A 1123 -6.10 -0.51 -7.23
C LEU A 1123 -6.67 -0.36 -8.65
N SER A 1124 -6.41 0.75 -9.34
CA SER A 1124 -6.94 1.04 -10.67
C SER A 1124 -6.70 -0.08 -11.71
N PRO A 1125 -5.52 -0.72 -11.83
CA PRO A 1125 -5.30 -1.81 -12.80
C PRO A 1125 -6.28 -2.98 -12.65
N PHE A 1126 -6.75 -3.27 -11.43
CA PHE A 1126 -7.62 -4.41 -11.10
C PHE A 1126 -9.12 -4.12 -11.21
N LEU A 1127 -9.51 -2.85 -11.29
CA LEU A 1127 -10.91 -2.44 -11.45
C LEU A 1127 -11.37 -2.56 -12.91
N THR A 1128 -12.57 -3.10 -13.13
CA THR A 1128 -13.20 -3.12 -14.46
C THR A 1128 -13.49 -1.70 -14.97
N GLN A 1129 -13.68 -1.53 -16.28
CA GLN A 1129 -14.07 -0.23 -16.85
C GLN A 1129 -15.42 0.25 -16.30
N ARG A 1130 -16.40 -0.67 -16.16
CA ARG A 1130 -17.72 -0.42 -15.54
C ARG A 1130 -17.61 0.05 -14.10
N THR A 1131 -16.68 -0.51 -13.32
CA THR A 1131 -16.43 -0.07 -11.94
C THR A 1131 -15.72 1.29 -11.92
N LYS A 1132 -14.70 1.50 -12.75
CA LYS A 1132 -13.98 2.78 -12.86
C LYS A 1132 -14.90 3.95 -13.20
N SER A 1133 -15.80 3.76 -14.17
CA SER A 1133 -16.69 4.81 -14.69
C SER A 1133 -17.76 5.27 -13.67
N LYS A 1134 -18.05 4.43 -12.67
CA LYS A 1134 -18.93 4.78 -11.54
C LYS A 1134 -18.23 5.51 -10.39
N PHE A 1135 -16.91 5.77 -10.44
CA PHE A 1135 -16.15 6.31 -9.30
C PHE A 1135 -15.59 7.72 -9.57
N VAL A 1136 -16.15 8.73 -8.90
CA VAL A 1136 -15.71 10.14 -8.92
C VAL A 1136 -14.96 10.45 -7.61
N VAL A 1137 -13.94 11.31 -7.64
CA VAL A 1137 -13.08 11.60 -6.48
C VAL A 1137 -12.67 13.07 -6.47
N ALA A 1138 -12.91 13.77 -5.35
CA ALA A 1138 -12.63 15.19 -5.17
C ALA A 1138 -11.67 15.47 -4.00
N ARG A 1139 -10.65 16.31 -4.24
CA ARG A 1139 -9.82 16.91 -3.17
C ARG A 1139 -10.68 17.93 -2.41
N PRO A 1140 -10.42 18.23 -1.11
CA PRO A 1140 -11.18 19.20 -0.33
C PRO A 1140 -11.50 20.52 -1.07
N ALA A 1141 -10.48 21.16 -1.65
CA ALA A 1141 -10.62 22.41 -2.42
C ALA A 1141 -11.44 22.31 -3.73
N LYS A 1142 -11.85 21.11 -4.16
CA LYS A 1142 -12.67 20.85 -5.35
C LYS A 1142 -14.02 20.19 -5.04
N VAL A 1143 -14.39 19.96 -3.77
CA VAL A 1143 -15.62 19.24 -3.40
C VAL A 1143 -16.86 19.91 -4.00
N ARG A 1144 -17.06 21.20 -3.70
CA ARG A 1144 -18.19 21.99 -4.20
C ARG A 1144 -18.25 22.02 -5.74
N GLU A 1145 -17.12 22.30 -6.39
CA GLU A 1145 -16.99 22.31 -7.87
C GLU A 1145 -17.32 20.95 -8.48
N THR A 1146 -17.03 19.85 -7.79
CA THR A 1146 -17.30 18.49 -8.27
C THR A 1146 -18.76 18.10 -8.07
N LEU A 1147 -19.35 18.41 -6.92
CA LEU A 1147 -20.72 18.02 -6.59
C LEU A 1147 -21.76 18.76 -7.45
N LEU A 1148 -21.57 20.06 -7.72
CA LEU A 1148 -22.47 20.87 -8.54
C LEU A 1148 -22.58 20.42 -10.02
N LYS A 1149 -21.66 19.57 -10.48
CA LYS A 1149 -21.72 18.91 -11.81
C LYS A 1149 -22.75 17.78 -11.85
N TYR A 1150 -23.09 17.20 -10.70
CA TYR A 1150 -24.03 16.07 -10.57
C TYR A 1150 -25.32 16.47 -9.86
N ILE A 1151 -25.26 17.35 -8.87
CA ILE A 1151 -26.40 17.78 -8.04
C ILE A 1151 -26.73 19.26 -8.35
N PRO A 1152 -28.01 19.66 -8.42
CA PRO A 1152 -28.42 21.07 -8.44
C PRO A 1152 -27.88 21.86 -7.24
N ALA A 1153 -27.82 23.19 -7.31
CA ALA A 1153 -27.23 23.99 -6.23
C ALA A 1153 -28.18 24.10 -5.02
N ASP A 1154 -29.46 24.27 -5.33
CA ASP A 1154 -30.66 24.17 -4.52
C ASP A 1154 -30.86 22.79 -3.86
N GLU A 1155 -30.41 21.69 -4.50
CA GLU A 1155 -30.48 20.33 -3.93
C GLU A 1155 -29.26 19.91 -3.11
N LEU A 1156 -28.15 20.65 -3.23
CA LEU A 1156 -26.90 20.36 -2.53
C LEU A 1156 -26.89 20.99 -1.11
N PRO A 1157 -26.54 20.26 -0.03
CA PRO A 1157 -26.46 20.82 1.31
C PRO A 1157 -25.46 21.97 1.47
N VAL A 1158 -25.80 22.95 2.32
CA VAL A 1158 -24.95 24.12 2.64
C VAL A 1158 -23.54 23.74 3.09
N GLN A 1159 -23.39 22.66 3.87
CA GLN A 1159 -22.06 22.17 4.32
C GLN A 1159 -21.14 21.71 3.18
N TYR A 1160 -21.69 21.48 1.98
CA TYR A 1160 -20.96 21.17 0.74
C TYR A 1160 -20.98 22.31 -0.28
N GLY A 1161 -21.55 23.46 0.09
CA GLY A 1161 -21.63 24.66 -0.73
C GLY A 1161 -22.77 24.68 -1.75
N GLY A 1162 -23.85 23.94 -1.53
CA GLY A 1162 -25.13 24.28 -2.14
C GLY A 1162 -25.93 25.23 -1.24
N PHE A 1163 -27.22 25.37 -1.53
CA PHE A 1163 -28.14 26.24 -0.81
C PHE A 1163 -29.13 25.46 0.08
N LYS A 1164 -29.14 24.12 0.06
CA LYS A 1164 -30.10 23.31 0.84
C LYS A 1164 -29.78 23.33 2.34
N THR A 1165 -30.65 23.97 3.11
CA THR A 1165 -30.71 23.83 4.57
C THR A 1165 -31.67 22.69 4.95
N VAL A 1166 -31.83 22.41 6.24
CA VAL A 1166 -32.74 21.34 6.72
C VAL A 1166 -34.21 21.78 6.64
N ASP A 1167 -34.47 23.08 6.87
CA ASP A 1167 -35.82 23.67 6.96
C ASP A 1167 -35.87 25.03 6.23
N ASP A 1168 -35.67 25.08 4.91
CA ASP A 1168 -35.74 26.34 4.15
C ASP A 1168 -37.20 26.78 3.91
N THR A 1169 -37.76 27.52 4.85
CA THR A 1169 -39.10 28.11 4.75
C THR A 1169 -39.16 29.37 3.87
N GLU A 1170 -38.00 29.91 3.46
CA GLU A 1170 -37.95 31.18 2.72
C GLU A 1170 -37.92 31.00 1.20
N PHE A 1171 -37.30 29.92 0.71
CA PHE A 1171 -37.19 29.59 -0.71
C PHE A 1171 -37.75 28.20 -0.96
N SER A 1172 -38.89 28.12 -1.67
CA SER A 1172 -39.61 26.87 -1.88
C SER A 1172 -39.49 26.30 -3.29
N ASN A 1173 -39.10 27.08 -4.30
CA ASN A 1173 -38.85 26.61 -5.69
C ASN A 1173 -38.02 27.60 -6.58
N GLU A 1174 -37.41 28.63 -6.00
CA GLU A 1174 -36.75 29.72 -6.73
C GLU A 1174 -35.50 29.26 -7.48
N THR A 1175 -35.46 29.50 -8.79
CA THR A 1175 -34.40 29.04 -9.70
C THR A 1175 -33.05 29.70 -9.43
N VAL A 1176 -32.02 28.89 -9.24
CA VAL A 1176 -30.63 29.38 -9.09
C VAL A 1176 -30.07 29.83 -10.44
N SER A 1177 -29.67 31.09 -10.52
CA SER A 1177 -29.02 31.71 -11.68
C SER A 1177 -27.49 31.64 -11.57
N GLU A 1178 -26.80 31.61 -12.72
CA GLU A 1178 -25.33 31.62 -12.79
C GLU A 1178 -24.79 32.82 -13.61
N VAL A 1179 -23.78 33.52 -13.08
CA VAL A 1179 -23.01 34.57 -13.76
C VAL A 1179 -21.52 34.22 -13.77
N VAL A 1180 -20.79 34.55 -14.84
CA VAL A 1180 -19.35 34.24 -14.99
C VAL A 1180 -18.51 35.51 -14.96
N VAL A 1181 -17.76 35.71 -13.87
CA VAL A 1181 -16.84 36.85 -13.70
C VAL A 1181 -15.51 36.53 -14.38
N LYS A 1182 -15.04 37.41 -15.28
CA LYS A 1182 -13.77 37.25 -15.99
C LYS A 1182 -12.57 37.54 -15.06
N PRO A 1183 -11.35 37.11 -15.41
CA PRO A 1183 -10.15 37.48 -14.63
C PRO A 1183 -9.94 39.00 -14.65
N GLY A 1184 -9.73 39.62 -13.49
CA GLY A 1184 -9.46 41.05 -13.39
C GLY A 1184 -10.64 41.97 -13.75
N SER A 1185 -11.88 41.46 -13.67
CA SER A 1185 -13.09 42.26 -13.87
C SER A 1185 -14.03 42.17 -12.67
N SER A 1186 -14.93 43.15 -12.57
CA SER A 1186 -16.10 43.09 -11.70
C SER A 1186 -17.35 42.80 -12.56
N GLU A 1187 -18.32 42.09 -12.00
CA GLU A 1187 -19.67 41.95 -12.57
C GLU A 1187 -20.70 42.36 -11.49
N THR A 1188 -21.84 42.88 -11.92
CA THR A 1188 -22.92 43.36 -11.04
C THR A 1188 -24.21 42.58 -11.30
N ILE A 1189 -24.80 42.01 -10.24
CA ILE A 1189 -26.12 41.38 -10.28
C ILE A 1189 -27.13 42.39 -9.72
N GLU A 1190 -28.17 42.69 -10.48
CA GLU A 1190 -29.24 43.59 -10.06
C GLU A 1190 -30.50 42.81 -9.69
N ILE A 1191 -31.04 43.09 -8.51
CA ILE A 1191 -32.29 42.50 -7.99
C ILE A 1191 -33.31 43.65 -7.84
N PRO A 1192 -34.43 43.65 -8.59
CA PRO A 1192 -35.39 44.76 -8.58
C PRO A 1192 -36.24 44.78 -7.31
N ALA A 1193 -36.44 45.98 -6.75
CA ALA A 1193 -37.31 46.26 -5.60
C ALA A 1193 -38.39 47.30 -6.00
N PRO A 1194 -39.40 46.91 -6.78
CA PRO A 1194 -40.34 47.86 -7.40
C PRO A 1194 -41.40 48.43 -6.43
N GLU A 1195 -41.71 47.71 -5.35
CA GLU A 1195 -42.74 48.06 -4.38
C GLU A 1195 -42.12 48.59 -3.08
N THR A 1196 -42.81 49.51 -2.40
CA THR A 1196 -42.40 50.04 -1.09
C THR A 1196 -42.74 49.07 0.04
N GLU A 1197 -41.90 49.03 1.08
CA GLU A 1197 -42.03 48.19 2.27
C GLU A 1197 -41.90 46.67 2.04
N GLY A 1198 -41.54 46.24 0.83
CA GLY A 1198 -41.14 44.86 0.55
C GLY A 1198 -39.88 44.44 1.33
N THR A 1199 -39.76 43.15 1.62
CA THR A 1199 -38.53 42.56 2.16
C THR A 1199 -37.90 41.63 1.13
N LEU A 1200 -36.77 42.03 0.58
CA LEU A 1200 -35.98 41.21 -0.33
C LEU A 1200 -35.08 40.27 0.47
N VAL A 1201 -34.96 39.02 0.03
CA VAL A 1201 -34.04 38.02 0.56
C VAL A 1201 -33.27 37.41 -0.61
N TRP A 1202 -31.96 37.25 -0.48
CA TRP A 1202 -31.12 36.60 -1.50
C TRP A 1202 -30.09 35.66 -0.88
N ASP A 1203 -29.85 34.55 -1.58
CA ASP A 1203 -28.68 33.70 -1.38
C ASP A 1203 -27.67 33.96 -2.51
N ILE A 1204 -26.40 34.16 -2.17
CA ILE A 1204 -25.29 34.23 -3.14
C ILE A 1204 -24.15 33.29 -2.75
N ALA A 1205 -23.57 32.62 -3.74
CA ALA A 1205 -22.43 31.74 -3.52
C ALA A 1205 -21.54 31.57 -4.76
N VAL A 1206 -20.39 32.25 -4.81
CA VAL A 1206 -19.36 32.11 -5.87
C VAL A 1206 -18.61 30.77 -5.76
N LEU A 1207 -17.92 30.30 -6.80
CA LEU A 1207 -17.10 29.07 -6.76
C LEU A 1207 -15.61 29.39 -6.62
N GLY A 1208 -14.97 28.85 -5.57
CA GLY A 1208 -13.52 28.98 -5.33
C GLY A 1208 -13.09 30.43 -5.06
N TRP A 1209 -13.73 31.08 -4.08
CA TRP A 1209 -13.67 32.52 -3.85
C TRP A 1209 -12.25 33.00 -3.50
N GLU A 1210 -11.77 33.96 -4.28
CA GLU A 1210 -10.81 34.98 -3.85
C GLU A 1210 -11.26 36.25 -4.58
N VAL A 1211 -12.30 36.88 -4.04
CA VAL A 1211 -13.03 38.00 -4.66
C VAL A 1211 -13.36 39.04 -3.61
N ASN A 1212 -13.52 40.29 -4.02
CA ASN A 1212 -14.11 41.33 -3.19
C ASN A 1212 -15.61 41.39 -3.48
N TYR A 1213 -16.43 41.54 -2.43
CA TYR A 1213 -17.88 41.49 -2.50
C TYR A 1213 -18.52 42.66 -1.76
N LYS A 1214 -19.51 43.32 -2.37
CA LYS A 1214 -20.32 44.38 -1.72
C LYS A 1214 -21.77 44.33 -2.15
N GLU A 1215 -22.65 44.88 -1.32
CA GLU A 1215 -24.10 44.95 -1.54
C GLU A 1215 -24.58 46.38 -1.28
N GLU A 1216 -25.29 46.96 -2.24
CA GLU A 1216 -25.78 48.35 -2.19
C GLU A 1216 -27.25 48.40 -2.64
N PHE A 1217 -28.07 49.16 -1.93
CA PHE A 1217 -29.43 49.50 -2.37
C PHE A 1217 -29.41 50.86 -3.08
N VAL A 1218 -29.78 50.86 -4.36
CA VAL A 1218 -29.87 52.05 -5.22
C VAL A 1218 -31.35 52.39 -5.40
N PRO A 1219 -31.84 53.53 -4.87
CA PRO A 1219 -33.22 53.99 -5.09
C PRO A 1219 -33.49 54.35 -6.56
N THR A 1220 -34.76 54.34 -6.96
CA THR A 1220 -35.20 54.82 -8.29
C THR A 1220 -35.33 56.34 -8.37
N GLU A 1221 -35.46 57.03 -7.23
CA GLU A 1221 -35.65 58.49 -7.17
C GLU A 1221 -34.35 59.27 -7.37
N GLU A 1222 -34.33 60.19 -8.35
CA GLU A 1222 -33.15 60.99 -8.69
C GLU A 1222 -32.78 61.93 -7.53
N GLY A 1223 -31.57 61.74 -6.98
CA GLY A 1223 -31.04 62.50 -5.84
C GLY A 1223 -31.12 61.79 -4.48
N ALA A 1224 -31.80 60.64 -4.39
CA ALA A 1224 -31.79 59.82 -3.18
C ALA A 1224 -30.44 59.09 -2.97
N TYR A 1225 -30.00 58.98 -1.71
CA TYR A 1225 -28.71 58.38 -1.38
C TYR A 1225 -28.72 56.84 -1.53
N THR A 1226 -27.66 56.28 -2.13
CA THR A 1226 -27.41 54.84 -2.15
C THR A 1226 -27.06 54.34 -0.74
N VAL A 1227 -27.73 53.27 -0.30
CA VAL A 1227 -27.52 52.67 1.03
C VAL A 1227 -26.58 51.48 0.90
N ILE A 1228 -25.44 51.50 1.59
CA ILE A 1228 -24.52 50.34 1.64
C ILE A 1228 -25.12 49.29 2.59
N VAL A 1229 -25.60 48.18 2.03
CA VAL A 1229 -26.17 47.04 2.77
C VAL A 1229 -25.04 46.17 3.33
N GLN A 1230 -23.99 45.95 2.54
CA GLN A 1230 -22.78 45.24 2.97
C GLN A 1230 -21.55 45.96 2.42
N LYS A 1231 -20.65 46.38 3.33
CA LYS A 1231 -19.36 46.99 2.96
C LYS A 1231 -18.46 45.95 2.28
N VAL A 1232 -17.50 46.42 1.48
CA VAL A 1232 -16.57 45.56 0.72
C VAL A 1232 -15.91 44.53 1.62
N LYS A 1233 -16.36 43.27 1.51
CA LYS A 1233 -15.81 42.11 2.21
C LYS A 1233 -14.96 41.30 1.24
N LYS A 1234 -13.73 40.97 1.64
CA LYS A 1234 -12.91 39.98 0.92
C LYS A 1234 -13.40 38.58 1.28
N MET A 1235 -13.87 37.83 0.30
CA MET A 1235 -14.43 36.49 0.47
C MET A 1235 -13.36 35.40 0.32
N GLY A 1236 -13.36 34.45 1.26
CA GLY A 1236 -12.37 33.36 1.34
C GLY A 1236 -12.82 32.05 0.67
N ALA A 1237 -11.86 31.29 0.16
CA ALA A 1237 -12.12 30.10 -0.67
C ALA A 1237 -12.91 28.96 0.01
N ASN A 1238 -12.96 28.96 1.35
CA ASN A 1238 -13.67 27.99 2.18
C ASN A 1238 -15.00 28.53 2.76
N GLU A 1239 -15.40 29.77 2.44
CA GLU A 1239 -16.67 30.31 2.91
C GLU A 1239 -17.87 29.69 2.15
N GLY A 1240 -18.96 29.49 2.89
CA GLY A 1240 -20.22 28.96 2.37
C GLY A 1240 -21.01 29.99 1.54
N PRO A 1241 -22.28 29.68 1.23
CA PRO A 1241 -23.24 30.69 0.79
C PRO A 1241 -23.38 31.82 1.81
N ILE A 1242 -23.71 33.02 1.34
CA ILE A 1242 -24.26 34.09 2.16
C ILE A 1242 -25.75 34.19 1.83
N ARG A 1243 -26.60 34.13 2.87
CA ARG A 1243 -27.95 34.69 2.84
C ARG A 1243 -27.91 36.11 3.39
N ASN A 1244 -28.58 37.05 2.76
CA ASN A 1244 -28.85 38.37 3.34
C ASN A 1244 -30.26 38.85 2.96
N SER A 1245 -30.76 39.88 3.65
CA SER A 1245 -32.07 40.47 3.40
C SER A 1245 -32.09 41.98 3.66
N PHE A 1246 -33.04 42.67 3.03
CA PHE A 1246 -33.23 44.11 3.13
C PHE A 1246 -34.71 44.47 2.96
N LYS A 1247 -35.29 45.20 3.93
CA LYS A 1247 -36.61 45.82 3.80
C LYS A 1247 -36.44 47.22 3.20
N ASN A 1248 -37.03 47.48 2.03
CA ASN A 1248 -36.84 48.75 1.32
C ASN A 1248 -37.96 49.75 1.64
N SER A 1249 -37.59 50.96 2.09
CA SER A 1249 -38.54 52.03 2.41
C SER A 1249 -39.09 52.77 1.18
N GLN A 1250 -38.46 52.58 0.02
CA GLN A 1250 -38.76 53.25 -1.25
C GLN A 1250 -38.40 52.32 -2.42
N ALA A 1251 -38.93 52.57 -3.62
CA ALA A 1251 -38.62 51.75 -4.80
C ALA A 1251 -37.15 51.90 -5.24
N GLY A 1252 -36.56 50.83 -5.78
CA GLY A 1252 -35.16 50.78 -6.19
C GLY A 1252 -34.69 49.42 -6.68
N LYS A 1253 -33.41 49.12 -6.48
CA LYS A 1253 -32.78 47.81 -6.71
C LYS A 1253 -31.66 47.54 -5.72
N ILE A 1254 -31.47 46.26 -5.38
CA ILE A 1254 -30.27 45.76 -4.73
C ILE A 1254 -29.23 45.42 -5.80
N VAL A 1255 -28.00 45.90 -5.64
CA VAL A 1255 -26.87 45.66 -6.54
C VAL A 1255 -25.80 44.88 -5.79
N LEU A 1256 -25.58 43.64 -6.21
CA LEU A 1256 -24.54 42.75 -5.66
C LEU A 1256 -23.33 42.84 -6.60
N THR A 1257 -22.21 43.40 -6.13
CA THR A 1257 -20.98 43.54 -6.95
C THR A 1257 -19.97 42.47 -6.56
N VAL A 1258 -19.50 41.68 -7.54
CA VAL A 1258 -18.44 40.69 -7.37
C VAL A 1258 -17.22 41.08 -8.19
N ASP A 1259 -16.14 41.47 -7.50
CA ASP A 1259 -14.86 41.87 -8.08
C ASP A 1259 -13.83 40.73 -8.01
N ASN A 1260 -13.39 40.25 -9.19
CA ASN A 1260 -12.46 39.14 -9.32
C ASN A 1260 -11.03 39.61 -9.62
N VAL A 1261 -10.34 40.05 -8.57
CA VAL A 1261 -8.90 40.36 -8.57
C VAL A 1261 -7.97 39.18 -8.92
N SER A 1262 -8.49 37.98 -9.18
CA SER A 1262 -7.70 36.78 -9.46
C SER A 1262 -7.55 36.49 -10.96
N GLY A 1263 -6.42 35.92 -11.36
CA GLY A 1263 -6.11 35.52 -12.74
C GLY A 1263 -6.91 34.32 -13.30
N LYS A 1264 -8.07 33.97 -12.71
CA LYS A 1264 -8.93 32.85 -13.12
C LYS A 1264 -10.39 33.29 -13.11
N LYS A 1265 -11.18 32.88 -14.11
CA LYS A 1265 -12.63 33.15 -14.14
C LYS A 1265 -13.33 32.52 -12.93
N LYS A 1266 -14.34 33.19 -12.39
CA LYS A 1266 -15.20 32.70 -11.29
C LYS A 1266 -16.61 32.47 -11.81
N LYS A 1267 -17.36 31.57 -11.16
CA LYS A 1267 -18.80 31.40 -11.36
C LYS A 1267 -19.52 31.88 -10.10
N VAL A 1268 -20.51 32.75 -10.24
CA VAL A 1268 -21.40 33.23 -9.18
C VAL A 1268 -22.71 32.50 -9.31
N LEU A 1269 -23.16 31.81 -8.26
CA LEU A 1269 -24.52 31.28 -8.18
C LEU A 1269 -25.35 32.19 -7.27
N TYR A 1270 -26.60 32.46 -7.61
CA TYR A 1270 -27.50 33.23 -6.75
C TYR A 1270 -28.98 32.87 -6.97
N ARG A 1271 -29.80 33.10 -5.94
CA ARG A 1271 -31.27 33.11 -6.03
C ARG A 1271 -31.81 34.22 -5.12
N TYR A 1272 -32.97 34.78 -5.45
CA TYR A 1272 -33.60 35.84 -4.65
C TYR A 1272 -35.12 35.73 -4.66
N ARG A 1273 -35.75 36.31 -3.65
CA ARG A 1273 -37.21 36.38 -3.47
C ARG A 1273 -37.57 37.73 -2.84
N THR A 1274 -38.65 38.34 -3.32
CA THR A 1274 -39.27 39.51 -2.67
C THR A 1274 -40.49 39.03 -1.89
N LYS A 1275 -40.60 39.43 -0.62
CA LYS A 1275 -41.76 39.21 0.24
C LYS A 1275 -42.55 40.51 0.37
N THR A 1276 -43.86 40.46 0.15
CA THR A 1276 -44.80 41.55 0.40
C THR A 1276 -45.61 41.25 1.65
N GLU A 1277 -46.04 42.27 2.41
CA GLU A 1277 -46.76 42.07 3.68
C GLU A 1277 -48.19 41.51 3.52
N SER A 1278 -48.59 41.21 2.28
CA SER A 1278 -49.84 40.55 1.89
C SER A 1278 -49.76 39.01 1.86
N SER A 1279 -48.61 38.40 2.15
CA SER A 1279 -48.41 36.93 2.09
C SER A 1279 -47.94 36.33 3.43
N SER A 1280 -48.72 36.51 4.48
CA SER A 1280 -48.57 35.86 5.80
C SER A 1280 -49.64 34.82 6.05
#